data_AF-A0A4V0X4S7-F1
#
_entry.id   AF-A0A4V0X4S7-F1
#
_cell.length_a   1.000
_cell.length_b   1.000
_cell.length_c   1.000
_cell.angle_alpha   90.00
_cell.angle_beta   90.00
_cell.angle_gamma   90.00
#
_symmetry.space_group_name_H-M   'P 1'
#
loop_
_entity.id
_entity.type
_entity.pdbx_description
1 polymer ?
#
loop_
_entity_poly.entity_id
_entity_poly.type
_entity_poly.pdbx_seq_one_letter_code
_entity_poly.pdbx_strand_id
1 'polypeptide(L)'
;MSSAKVASKRVHFGKVKHLAETPDLLEIQIQSFKDYFQLETTPDKRNNEGLFKVFKENFPINDTRNIFMLEFLDYFIDPPRYTIEECMERGLTYAVPLKAKLRLSCNDEEHVDFQTIVQDVFLGNIPYMTPRGTFVINGAERVVVSQLHRSPGVFFGQSLHPNGTKIYSARVIPFKGAWMEFATDINNVMYAYIDRKKKFPVTTLLRSIGFETDKDILELFGMADEVKTDKKTLDKLVGKRLAARVLKTWVEDFVDEDSGEVVSLERNEVVLERDTVLSQEDITTILETGVKSIFIQKEEVSGDYAIIYNTLNKDTSNSELEAVQHIYKQLRGADAPDNETARGIIDKLFFSDKRYDLGEVGRYKINKKLNLNYGLTQKTLTKEDIIEIIKYLVRLTNGKAEIDDIDHLSNRRVRTVGEQLYAQFGVGLARMARTIRERMNVRDNEVFTPVDLINARTLSSVINSFFGTSQLSQFLDQTNPLSEITHKRRISALGPGGLSRERAGFEVRDVHYSHYGRLCTIETPEGPNIGLISTLCVHAKINEMGFIETPYRKVNNGKVEVKKLTYLSAEEEDTAKIAQANVPLTEKGEFAEDKVKARQTGDFPILEPNEVEFMDVAPNQIVGLSASLIPFLEHDDANRALMGSNMQRQAVPLIKPDAPIVGTGLEAKAARDARIQLHAEGEGVVEFVDANEIHVRYERDEAQKLVSFEDDLKMYRLTKFIKTNQETSITLRPAVAKGQRVKTGDFLTEGYAVKNGELALGRNLKVAFMPWKGYNFEDAIVINEKVVSEDLFTSIHISEFELEVRDTKLGEEELTPDIPNVSEEATKDLDQYGIIRIGAQVKEGDILIGKITPNGESDPTPEEKLLRAIFGDKAGDAKDASLKAPSGTEGVVIGKKLFQRAKKDKNSKAKEKAALEKLESIHIQTEKDILDLLVNKLQTLLKDKTSAGVSNNFGEVIIGKGSKFNAKALAGIDYQNINPLGWTSDAKVDDAINTLLHNYNIRYNEELGRYKREKFNISIGDELPAGVLKLAKVYLAVKRKLKVGDKMAGRHGNKGIVAKIVRAEDMPFLEDGTPVDIVLNPLGVPSRMNLGQIYETILGWAGEKLGMRFSTPIFDGASVDEIKNLIDKAQLPSFGHTYLYDGETGERFHQKATVGIIYMLKLHHMVDDKMHARSIGPYSLITQQPLGGKAQFGGQRFGEMEVWALEAYGASNILQELLTLKSDDIIGRAKTYESIVKGDNVPKAGIPESFNVLVHELRGLGLDLKFDN
;
A
#
# COMPACT_ATOMS: atom_id res chain seq x y z
N MET A 1 -24.33 37.50 -6.46
CA MET A 1 -23.54 37.15 -5.26
C MET A 1 -22.30 36.41 -5.74
N SER A 2 -21.10 36.90 -5.39
CA SER A 2 -19.80 36.56 -5.98
C SER A 2 -19.23 35.22 -5.47
N SER A 3 -18.72 34.39 -6.39
CA SER A 3 -18.09 33.07 -6.16
C SER A 3 -16.67 33.10 -5.60
N ALA A 4 -16.16 34.24 -5.11
CA ALA A 4 -15.06 34.24 -4.13
C ALA A 4 -15.47 33.64 -2.76
N LYS A 5 -16.65 32.98 -2.67
CA LYS A 5 -17.33 32.49 -1.47
C LYS A 5 -17.59 30.96 -1.49
N VAL A 6 -16.73 30.16 -2.10
CA VAL A 6 -16.75 28.68 -1.95
C VAL A 6 -15.54 28.18 -1.12
N ALA A 7 -15.08 29.03 -0.19
CA ALA A 7 -14.71 28.55 1.14
C ALA A 7 -15.91 28.91 2.03
N SER A 8 -16.61 27.91 2.60
CA SER A 8 -17.70 28.22 3.52
C SER A 8 -17.11 29.06 4.66
N LYS A 9 -17.71 30.22 4.94
CA LYS A 9 -17.28 31.10 6.03
C LYS A 9 -17.63 30.42 7.37
N ARG A 10 -16.87 29.39 7.74
CA ARG A 10 -16.96 28.79 9.08
C ARG A 10 -16.43 29.81 10.08
N VAL A 11 -17.12 29.94 11.20
CA VAL A 11 -16.56 30.65 12.35
C VAL A 11 -15.55 29.72 13.00
N HIS A 12 -14.29 30.15 13.00
CA HIS A 12 -13.15 29.39 13.50
C HIS A 12 -12.93 29.72 14.98
N PHE A 13 -12.87 28.69 15.83
CA PHE A 13 -12.63 28.85 17.27
C PHE A 13 -11.16 28.69 17.69
N GLY A 14 -10.30 28.19 16.81
CA GLY A 14 -8.89 27.97 17.15
C GLY A 14 -8.19 29.27 17.52
N LYS A 15 -7.47 29.23 18.64
CA LYS A 15 -6.74 30.34 19.26
C LYS A 15 -5.33 30.47 18.68
N VAL A 16 -4.78 29.40 18.11
CA VAL A 16 -3.45 29.40 17.49
C VAL A 16 -3.48 30.17 16.17
N LYS A 17 -2.87 31.37 16.15
CA LYS A 17 -2.93 32.30 15.00
C LYS A 17 -2.09 31.91 13.80
N HIS A 18 -0.94 31.27 14.04
CA HIS A 18 -0.01 30.88 12.99
C HIS A 18 -0.03 29.35 12.89
N LEU A 19 -0.87 28.79 12.03
CA LEU A 19 -0.89 27.36 11.72
C LEU A 19 -0.06 27.11 10.44
N ALA A 20 0.73 26.04 10.44
CA ALA A 20 1.41 25.61 9.21
C ALA A 20 0.37 25.10 8.20
N GLU A 21 0.60 25.36 6.90
CA GLU A 21 -0.25 24.82 5.84
C GLU A 21 -0.11 23.29 5.80
N THR A 22 -1.23 22.60 5.61
CA THR A 22 -1.24 21.14 5.49
C THR A 22 -0.66 20.72 4.13
N PRO A 23 0.28 19.76 4.08
CA PRO A 23 0.83 19.28 2.82
C PRO A 23 -0.25 18.60 1.96
N ASP A 24 0.04 18.37 0.67
CA ASP A 24 -0.83 17.53 -0.15
C ASP A 24 -0.85 16.10 0.42
N LEU A 25 -2.05 15.64 0.77
CA LEU A 25 -2.23 14.38 1.46
C LEU A 25 -1.84 13.15 0.60
N LEU A 26 -1.77 13.27 -0.72
CA LEU A 26 -1.41 12.18 -1.63
C LEU A 26 0.01 12.33 -2.23
N GLU A 27 0.74 13.38 -1.84
CA GLU A 27 2.08 13.71 -2.36
C GLU A 27 3.02 12.50 -2.28
N ILE A 28 3.07 11.80 -1.13
CA ILE A 28 3.98 10.68 -0.88
C ILE A 28 3.83 9.55 -1.92
N GLN A 29 2.60 9.21 -2.29
CA GLN A 29 2.32 8.13 -3.24
C GLN A 29 2.68 8.54 -4.67
N ILE A 30 2.24 9.74 -5.07
CA ILE A 30 2.38 10.23 -6.44
C ILE A 30 3.82 10.63 -6.73
N GLN A 31 4.46 11.36 -5.81
CA GLN A 31 5.83 11.82 -5.95
C GLN A 31 6.78 10.62 -6.02
N SER A 32 6.63 9.64 -5.11
CA SER A 32 7.43 8.40 -5.15
C SER A 32 7.35 7.65 -6.48
N PHE A 33 6.17 7.62 -7.12
CA PHE A 33 6.00 6.98 -8.41
C PHE A 33 6.58 7.82 -9.57
N LYS A 34 6.43 9.15 -9.50
CA LYS A 34 7.05 10.08 -10.46
C LYS A 34 8.57 10.01 -10.41
N ASP A 35 9.16 10.03 -9.22
CA ASP A 35 10.61 9.94 -9.01
C ASP A 35 11.17 8.59 -9.49
N TYR A 36 10.36 7.53 -9.42
CA TYR A 36 10.76 6.23 -9.95
C TYR A 36 10.83 6.19 -11.49
N PHE A 37 9.88 6.82 -12.19
CA PHE A 37 9.76 6.76 -13.65
C PHE A 37 10.35 7.96 -14.40
N GLN A 38 10.65 9.09 -13.76
CA GLN A 38 11.36 10.24 -14.34
C GLN A 38 10.97 10.58 -15.81
N LEU A 39 9.65 10.60 -16.08
CA LEU A 39 9.11 10.75 -17.44
C LEU A 39 9.16 12.20 -17.95
N GLU A 40 9.03 13.17 -17.05
CA GLU A 40 9.00 14.60 -17.39
C GLU A 40 10.42 15.21 -17.51
N THR A 41 11.47 14.42 -17.22
CA THR A 41 12.88 14.82 -17.36
C THR A 41 13.45 14.38 -18.70
N THR A 42 14.08 15.32 -19.41
CA THR A 42 14.84 15.04 -20.64
C THR A 42 15.95 14.02 -20.37
N PRO A 43 16.33 13.16 -21.35
CA PRO A 43 17.37 12.15 -21.17
C PRO A 43 18.66 12.69 -20.53
N ASP A 44 19.10 13.89 -20.93
CA ASP A 44 20.32 14.53 -20.42
C ASP A 44 20.22 15.05 -18.97
N LYS A 45 19.01 15.19 -18.43
CA LYS A 45 18.74 15.67 -17.05
C LYS A 45 18.23 14.56 -16.13
N ARG A 46 18.18 13.31 -16.61
CA ARG A 46 17.68 12.16 -15.85
C ARG A 46 18.69 11.82 -14.75
N ASN A 47 18.26 11.86 -13.49
CA ASN A 47 19.10 11.49 -12.35
C ASN A 47 19.31 9.97 -12.34
N ASN A 48 20.44 9.50 -11.81
CA ASN A 48 20.76 8.08 -11.69
C ASN A 48 19.98 7.41 -10.55
N GLU A 49 18.65 7.44 -10.65
CA GLU A 49 17.68 7.04 -9.63
C GLU A 49 16.52 6.25 -10.26
N GLY A 50 15.65 5.68 -9.42
CA GLY A 50 14.45 4.99 -9.86
C GLY A 50 14.72 3.84 -10.83
N LEU A 51 13.91 3.73 -11.88
CA LEU A 51 14.00 2.69 -12.90
C LEU A 51 15.34 2.72 -13.67
N PHE A 52 15.90 3.92 -13.91
CA PHE A 52 17.17 4.06 -14.62
C PHE A 52 18.31 3.40 -13.85
N LYS A 53 18.36 3.62 -12.52
CA LYS A 53 19.33 2.97 -11.64
C LYS A 53 19.21 1.44 -11.67
N VAL A 54 17.99 0.90 -11.69
CA VAL A 54 17.79 -0.57 -11.80
C VAL A 54 18.39 -1.12 -13.10
N PHE A 55 18.20 -0.44 -14.23
CA PHE A 55 18.83 -0.85 -15.48
C PHE A 55 20.35 -0.77 -15.40
N LYS A 56 20.89 0.35 -14.91
CA LYS A 56 22.34 0.54 -14.77
C LYS A 56 23.01 -0.43 -13.80
N GLU A 57 22.29 -0.96 -12.81
CA GLU A 57 22.82 -1.99 -11.89
C GLU A 57 22.87 -3.39 -12.53
N ASN A 58 22.03 -3.67 -13.52
CA ASN A 58 21.97 -4.99 -14.18
C ASN A 58 22.70 -5.04 -15.53
N PHE A 59 22.97 -3.88 -16.14
CA PHE A 59 23.72 -3.72 -17.39
C PHE A 59 25.05 -2.99 -17.13
N PRO A 60 26.13 -3.26 -17.87
CA PRO A 60 26.21 -4.09 -19.07
C PRO A 60 26.18 -5.59 -18.76
N ILE A 61 25.64 -6.36 -19.72
CA ILE A 61 25.63 -7.82 -19.66
C ILE A 61 26.66 -8.34 -20.66
N ASN A 62 27.69 -8.99 -20.13
CA ASN A 62 28.68 -9.68 -20.95
C ASN A 62 28.36 -11.17 -21.05
N ASP A 63 28.79 -11.73 -22.17
CA ASP A 63 28.90 -13.16 -22.35
C ASP A 63 29.98 -13.78 -21.43
N THR A 64 29.98 -15.12 -21.24
CA THR A 64 30.98 -15.81 -20.40
C THR A 64 32.39 -15.63 -20.93
N ARG A 65 32.55 -15.49 -22.25
CA ARG A 65 33.85 -15.25 -22.91
C ARG A 65 34.17 -13.77 -23.10
N ASN A 66 33.29 -12.86 -22.67
CA ASN A 66 33.40 -11.40 -22.90
C ASN A 66 33.48 -10.97 -24.38
N ILE A 67 33.00 -11.80 -25.32
CA ILE A 67 32.96 -11.49 -26.76
C ILE A 67 31.88 -10.44 -27.06
N PHE A 68 30.64 -10.75 -26.66
CA PHE A 68 29.49 -9.86 -26.84
C PHE A 68 29.18 -9.08 -25.57
N MET A 69 28.87 -7.81 -25.74
CA MET A 69 28.47 -6.89 -24.68
C MET A 69 27.15 -6.22 -25.05
N LEU A 70 26.15 -6.36 -24.19
CA LEU A 70 24.87 -5.66 -24.31
C LEU A 70 24.80 -4.55 -23.26
N GLU A 71 24.73 -3.32 -23.76
CA GLU A 71 24.66 -2.11 -22.96
C GLU A 71 23.27 -1.48 -23.00
N PHE A 72 22.89 -0.90 -21.87
CA PHE A 72 21.69 -0.10 -21.74
C PHE A 72 22.04 1.38 -21.95
N LEU A 73 21.33 2.04 -22.87
CA LEU A 73 21.49 3.47 -23.13
C LEU A 73 20.37 4.28 -22.45
N ASP A 74 19.12 3.95 -22.75
CA ASP A 74 17.96 4.68 -22.22
C ASP A 74 16.67 3.84 -22.26
N TYR A 75 15.59 4.33 -21.63
CA TYR A 75 14.25 3.74 -21.75
C TYR A 75 13.19 4.78 -22.12
N PHE A 76 12.17 4.28 -22.82
CA PHE A 76 11.00 5.03 -23.27
C PHE A 76 9.73 4.32 -22.85
N ILE A 77 8.71 5.10 -22.53
CA ILE A 77 7.38 4.61 -22.21
C ILE A 77 6.43 5.09 -23.29
N ASP A 78 5.82 4.16 -23.99
CA ASP A 78 4.78 4.47 -24.96
C ASP A 78 3.47 4.84 -24.24
N PRO A 79 2.57 5.61 -24.88
CA PRO A 79 1.25 5.88 -24.34
C PRO A 79 0.46 4.57 -24.10
N PRO A 80 -0.44 4.55 -23.09
CA PRO A 80 -1.22 3.37 -22.75
C PRO A 80 -2.15 2.98 -23.90
N ARG A 81 -2.40 1.68 -24.03
CA ARG A 81 -3.26 1.11 -25.10
C ARG A 81 -4.75 1.33 -24.89
N TYR A 82 -5.16 1.56 -23.66
CA TYR A 82 -6.56 1.76 -23.29
C TYR A 82 -6.62 2.87 -22.26
N THR A 83 -7.74 3.58 -22.24
CA THR A 83 -8.03 4.54 -21.18
C THR A 83 -8.34 3.82 -19.87
N ILE A 84 -8.29 4.55 -18.75
CA ILE A 84 -8.61 4.02 -17.42
C ILE A 84 -10.04 3.46 -17.40
N GLU A 85 -11.00 4.18 -17.98
CA GLU A 85 -12.41 3.78 -18.06
C GLU A 85 -12.58 2.47 -18.87
N GLU A 86 -11.95 2.38 -20.05
CA GLU A 86 -11.97 1.14 -20.86
C GLU A 86 -11.35 -0.04 -20.11
N CYS A 87 -10.26 0.17 -19.37
CA CYS A 87 -9.65 -0.88 -18.57
C CYS A 87 -10.58 -1.40 -17.49
N MET A 88 -11.24 -0.50 -16.75
CA MET A 88 -12.22 -0.87 -15.70
C MET A 88 -13.39 -1.65 -16.28
N GLU A 89 -13.92 -1.20 -17.42
CA GLU A 89 -15.09 -1.81 -18.05
C GLU A 89 -14.79 -3.20 -18.63
N ARG A 90 -13.64 -3.34 -19.31
CA ARG A 90 -13.23 -4.57 -20.00
C ARG A 90 -12.55 -5.59 -19.08
N GLY A 91 -12.30 -5.26 -17.81
CA GLY A 91 -11.56 -6.16 -16.92
C GLY A 91 -10.06 -6.22 -17.22
N LEU A 92 -9.50 -5.18 -17.85
CA LEU A 92 -8.08 -5.13 -18.26
C LEU A 92 -7.23 -4.36 -17.24
N THR A 93 -5.92 -4.53 -17.34
CA THR A 93 -4.95 -3.77 -16.53
C THR A 93 -4.55 -2.50 -17.26
N TYR A 94 -4.61 -1.35 -16.58
CA TYR A 94 -4.12 -0.08 -17.11
C TYR A 94 -2.59 -0.08 -17.05
N ALA A 95 -1.98 -0.30 -18.21
CA ALA A 95 -0.54 -0.49 -18.34
C ALA A 95 0.02 0.29 -19.53
N VAL A 96 1.27 0.71 -19.37
CA VAL A 96 2.06 1.39 -20.40
C VAL A 96 3.12 0.44 -20.97
N PRO A 97 3.35 0.43 -22.29
CA PRO A 97 4.42 -0.38 -22.88
C PRO A 97 5.80 0.23 -22.55
N LEU A 98 6.69 -0.56 -21.94
CA LEU A 98 8.08 -0.16 -21.69
C LEU A 98 8.99 -0.65 -22.81
N LYS A 99 9.81 0.26 -23.33
CA LYS A 99 10.90 -0.03 -24.28
C LYS A 99 12.23 0.42 -23.71
N ALA A 100 13.29 -0.34 -23.97
CA ALA A 100 14.66 0.05 -23.65
C ALA A 100 15.49 0.12 -24.93
N LYS A 101 16.28 1.16 -25.07
CA LYS A 101 17.27 1.34 -26.14
C LYS A 101 18.55 0.65 -25.73
N LEU A 102 18.88 -0.42 -26.44
CA LEU A 102 20.01 -1.28 -26.12
C LEU A 102 21.03 -1.25 -27.26
N ARG A 103 22.31 -1.31 -26.89
CA ARG A 103 23.44 -1.39 -27.81
C ARG A 103 24.12 -2.74 -27.65
N LEU A 104 24.22 -3.50 -28.74
CA LEU A 104 24.97 -4.75 -28.78
C LEU A 104 26.28 -4.51 -29.56
N SER A 105 27.41 -4.68 -28.87
CA SER A 105 28.75 -4.59 -29.45
C SER A 105 29.47 -5.93 -29.34
N CYS A 106 30.41 -6.15 -30.27
CA CYS A 106 31.34 -7.29 -30.28
C CYS A 106 32.76 -6.75 -30.06
N ASN A 107 33.51 -7.36 -29.15
CA ASN A 107 34.86 -6.95 -28.77
C ASN A 107 35.96 -7.87 -29.36
N ASP A 108 35.60 -8.83 -30.21
CA ASP A 108 36.52 -9.84 -30.75
C ASP A 108 37.09 -9.45 -32.12
N GLU A 109 38.37 -9.72 -32.34
CA GLU A 109 39.08 -9.46 -33.60
C GLU A 109 38.70 -10.50 -34.69
N GLU A 110 38.18 -11.67 -34.34
CA GLU A 110 37.73 -12.70 -35.31
C GLU A 110 36.35 -12.39 -35.93
N HIS A 111 35.56 -11.48 -35.33
CA HIS A 111 34.22 -11.09 -35.77
C HIS A 111 34.16 -9.65 -36.32
N VAL A 112 35.10 -9.31 -37.22
CA VAL A 112 35.26 -7.95 -37.80
C VAL A 112 34.00 -7.45 -38.54
N ASP A 113 33.16 -8.34 -39.07
CA ASP A 113 31.94 -7.99 -39.81
C ASP A 113 30.73 -7.63 -38.92
N PHE A 114 30.84 -7.78 -37.59
CA PHE A 114 29.73 -7.51 -36.68
C PHE A 114 29.55 -6.00 -36.42
N GLN A 115 28.60 -5.38 -37.10
CA GLN A 115 28.24 -3.98 -36.87
C GLN A 115 27.56 -3.80 -35.51
N THR A 116 27.94 -2.76 -34.77
CA THR A 116 27.26 -2.42 -33.51
C THR A 116 25.80 -2.05 -33.79
N ILE A 117 24.87 -2.82 -33.22
CA ILE A 117 23.42 -2.62 -33.43
C ILE A 117 22.84 -1.86 -32.24
N VAL A 118 22.17 -0.75 -32.52
CA VAL A 118 21.38 0.01 -31.54
C VAL A 118 19.91 -0.14 -31.90
N GLN A 119 19.10 -0.66 -30.97
CA GLN A 119 17.69 -0.93 -31.22
C GLN A 119 16.82 -0.71 -29.97
N ASP A 120 15.59 -0.24 -30.19
CA ASP A 120 14.57 -0.15 -29.16
C ASP A 120 13.87 -1.50 -28.98
N VAL A 121 14.02 -2.11 -27.80
CA VAL A 121 13.47 -3.41 -27.48
C VAL A 121 12.30 -3.27 -26.50
N PHE A 122 11.18 -3.91 -26.83
CA PHE A 122 10.01 -3.97 -25.94
C PHE A 122 10.24 -4.95 -24.78
N LEU A 123 10.13 -4.45 -23.54
CA LEU A 123 10.39 -5.23 -22.33
C LEU A 123 9.12 -5.74 -21.62
N GLY A 124 7.94 -5.24 -22.01
CA GLY A 124 6.66 -5.64 -21.43
C GLY A 124 5.74 -4.46 -21.17
N ASN A 125 4.48 -4.77 -20.80
CA ASN A 125 3.52 -3.76 -20.34
C ASN A 125 3.61 -3.66 -18.81
N ILE A 126 3.75 -2.45 -18.29
CA ILE A 126 3.88 -2.20 -16.85
C ILE A 126 2.63 -1.48 -16.36
N PRO A 127 1.99 -1.93 -15.26
CA PRO A 127 0.89 -1.20 -14.64
C PRO A 127 1.30 0.23 -14.29
N TYR A 128 0.50 1.21 -14.71
CA TYR A 128 0.80 2.62 -14.53
C TYR A 128 -0.15 3.26 -13.52
N MET A 129 0.33 4.24 -12.76
CA MET A 129 -0.46 4.91 -11.72
C MET A 129 -1.43 5.91 -12.36
N THR A 130 -2.67 5.94 -11.86
CA THR A 130 -3.66 6.95 -12.24
C THR A 130 -3.34 8.31 -11.60
N PRO A 131 -3.90 9.43 -12.09
CA PRO A 131 -3.74 10.75 -11.45
C PRO A 131 -4.24 10.82 -9.99
N ARG A 132 -5.06 9.84 -9.57
CA ARG A 132 -5.61 9.70 -8.21
C ARG A 132 -4.67 8.96 -7.26
N GLY A 133 -3.53 8.44 -7.73
CA GLY A 133 -2.63 7.61 -6.91
C GLY A 133 -3.11 6.16 -6.75
N THR A 134 -3.80 5.61 -7.75
CA THR A 134 -4.34 4.22 -7.77
C THR A 134 -3.77 3.45 -8.97
N PHE A 135 -3.96 2.13 -9.00
CA PHE A 135 -3.63 1.28 -10.14
C PHE A 135 -4.87 0.50 -10.58
N VAL A 136 -5.14 0.37 -11.88
CA VAL A 136 -6.21 -0.51 -12.38
C VAL A 136 -5.61 -1.85 -12.76
N ILE A 137 -5.93 -2.90 -12.00
CA ILE A 137 -5.44 -4.26 -12.22
C ILE A 137 -6.65 -5.16 -12.46
N ASN A 138 -6.71 -5.79 -13.64
CA ASN A 138 -7.83 -6.64 -14.07
C ASN A 138 -9.21 -5.97 -13.88
N GLY A 139 -9.32 -4.71 -14.28
CA GLY A 139 -10.52 -3.89 -14.17
C GLY A 139 -10.85 -3.32 -12.79
N ALA A 140 -10.13 -3.72 -11.73
CA ALA A 140 -10.37 -3.23 -10.38
C ALA A 140 -9.33 -2.18 -9.97
N GLU A 141 -9.77 -1.12 -9.29
CA GLU A 141 -8.84 -0.16 -8.68
C GLU A 141 -8.18 -0.77 -7.42
N ARG A 142 -6.85 -0.69 -7.40
CA ARG A 142 -5.97 -1.15 -6.32
C ARG A 142 -5.07 -0.02 -5.84
N VAL A 143 -4.55 -0.19 -4.63
CA VAL A 143 -3.55 0.69 -4.02
C VAL A 143 -2.39 -0.15 -3.51
N VAL A 144 -1.17 0.37 -3.68
CA VAL A 144 0.03 -0.24 -3.11
C VAL A 144 0.33 0.46 -1.79
N VAL A 145 0.12 -0.26 -0.69
CA VAL A 145 0.31 0.23 0.67
C VAL A 145 1.80 0.37 0.97
N SER A 146 2.20 1.48 1.59
CA SER A 146 3.59 1.67 2.02
C SER A 146 3.94 0.72 3.15
N GLN A 147 5.15 0.16 3.12
CA GLN A 147 5.55 -0.88 4.07
C GLN A 147 6.54 -0.34 5.10
N LEU A 148 6.25 -0.51 6.39
CA LEU A 148 7.20 -0.24 7.46
C LEU A 148 8.02 -1.51 7.75
N HIS A 149 9.34 -1.42 7.62
CA HIS A 149 10.23 -2.53 7.92
C HIS A 149 11.47 -2.03 8.68
N ARG A 150 12.24 -2.96 9.25
CA ARG A 150 13.48 -2.61 9.95
C ARG A 150 14.51 -2.03 8.98
N SER A 151 15.07 -0.88 9.31
CA SER A 151 16.11 -0.26 8.47
C SER A 151 17.34 -1.17 8.38
N PRO A 152 18.06 -1.22 7.25
CA PRO A 152 19.39 -1.82 7.22
C PRO A 152 20.33 -1.13 8.22
N GLY A 153 21.28 -1.87 8.77
CA GLY A 153 22.22 -1.37 9.78
C GLY A 153 22.56 -2.41 10.85
N VAL A 154 23.18 -1.96 11.94
CA VAL A 154 23.49 -2.79 13.11
C VAL A 154 22.53 -2.46 14.27
N PHE A 155 22.10 -3.50 14.98
CA PHE A 155 21.19 -3.40 16.12
C PHE A 155 21.73 -4.18 17.31
N PHE A 156 21.81 -3.54 18.47
CA PHE A 156 22.25 -4.14 19.71
C PHE A 156 21.05 -4.47 20.60
N GLY A 157 20.93 -5.74 21.00
CA GLY A 157 19.79 -6.24 21.77
C GLY A 157 20.21 -7.09 22.95
N GLN A 158 19.30 -7.21 23.92
CA GLN A 158 19.45 -8.11 25.06
C GLN A 158 18.25 -9.06 25.11
N SER A 159 18.50 -10.34 25.32
CA SER A 159 17.48 -11.35 25.62
C SER A 159 17.77 -12.01 26.97
N LEU A 160 16.73 -12.51 27.63
CA LEU A 160 16.86 -13.31 28.84
C LEU A 160 16.71 -14.77 28.47
N HIS A 161 17.73 -15.57 28.77
CA HIS A 161 17.62 -17.02 28.66
C HIS A 161 16.72 -17.55 29.80
N PRO A 162 16.01 -18.69 29.63
CA PRO A 162 15.14 -19.25 30.68
C PRO A 162 15.80 -19.51 32.04
N ASN A 163 17.13 -19.57 32.10
CA ASN A 163 17.91 -19.70 33.34
C ASN A 163 18.17 -18.34 34.04
N GLY A 164 17.70 -17.22 33.49
CA GLY A 164 17.89 -15.87 34.01
C GLY A 164 19.15 -15.16 33.52
N THR A 165 20.04 -15.82 32.76
CA THR A 165 21.25 -15.18 32.23
C THR A 165 20.88 -14.21 31.10
N LYS A 166 21.44 -12.99 31.15
CA LYS A 166 21.31 -12.00 30.08
C LYS A 166 22.23 -12.38 28.92
N ILE A 167 21.65 -12.51 27.74
CA ILE A 167 22.35 -12.72 26.47
C ILE A 167 22.34 -11.39 25.71
N TYR A 168 23.51 -10.94 25.30
CA TYR A 168 23.65 -9.75 24.46
C TYR A 168 23.89 -10.17 23.02
N SER A 169 23.35 -9.40 22.09
CA SER A 169 23.48 -9.67 20.66
C SER A 169 23.65 -8.40 19.85
N ALA A 170 24.41 -8.49 18.76
CA ALA A 170 24.53 -7.46 17.74
C ALA A 170 24.14 -8.07 16.39
N ARG A 171 23.07 -7.56 15.78
CA ARG A 171 22.55 -8.06 14.51
C ARG A 171 22.78 -7.04 13.40
N VAL A 172 23.48 -7.45 12.35
CA VAL A 172 23.70 -6.68 11.12
C VAL A 172 22.68 -7.13 10.08
N ILE A 173 21.82 -6.20 9.67
CA ILE A 173 20.79 -6.40 8.67
C ILE A 173 21.21 -5.64 7.40
N PRO A 174 21.54 -6.33 6.29
CA PRO A 174 21.81 -5.67 5.03
C PRO A 174 20.52 -5.24 4.31
N PHE A 175 20.67 -4.37 3.32
CA PHE A 175 19.61 -4.10 2.35
C PHE A 175 19.39 -5.31 1.42
N LYS A 176 20.48 -5.94 0.99
CA LYS A 176 20.52 -7.17 0.19
C LYS A 176 21.71 -8.02 0.65
N GLY A 177 21.50 -9.31 0.94
CA GLY A 177 22.57 -10.22 1.37
C GLY A 177 22.20 -11.06 2.59
N ALA A 178 23.18 -11.82 3.09
CA ALA A 178 23.03 -12.69 4.26
C ALA A 178 23.02 -11.88 5.57
N TRP A 179 22.26 -12.32 6.57
CA TRP A 179 22.25 -11.65 7.87
C TRP A 179 23.41 -12.15 8.72
N MET A 180 24.05 -11.23 9.43
CA MET A 180 25.13 -11.56 10.36
C MET A 180 24.71 -11.18 11.78
N GLU A 181 24.88 -12.09 12.73
CA GLU A 181 24.49 -11.86 14.12
C GLU A 181 25.59 -12.35 15.06
N PHE A 182 26.03 -11.50 15.97
CA PHE A 182 26.96 -11.82 17.04
C PHE A 182 26.16 -11.96 18.33
N ALA A 183 26.30 -13.05 19.08
CA ALA A 183 25.61 -13.21 20.35
C ALA A 183 26.47 -13.88 21.40
N THR A 184 26.26 -13.52 22.66
CA THR A 184 26.89 -14.16 23.81
C THR A 184 26.08 -15.38 24.25
N ASP A 185 26.76 -16.43 24.69
CA ASP A 185 26.13 -17.62 25.28
C ASP A 185 26.10 -17.54 26.82
N ILE A 186 25.41 -18.49 27.46
CA ILE A 186 25.32 -18.61 28.93
C ILE A 186 26.69 -18.74 29.62
N ASN A 187 27.71 -19.20 28.89
CA ASN A 187 29.09 -19.35 29.37
C ASN A 187 29.98 -18.15 29.03
N ASN A 188 29.41 -16.99 28.68
CA ASN A 188 30.15 -15.80 28.24
C ASN A 188 31.10 -16.09 27.07
N VAL A 189 30.65 -16.92 26.11
CA VAL A 189 31.34 -17.18 24.84
C VAL A 189 30.60 -16.45 23.73
N MET A 190 31.30 -15.77 22.83
CA MET A 190 30.70 -15.05 21.71
C MET A 190 30.70 -15.90 20.44
N TYR A 191 29.53 -16.03 19.82
CA TYR A 191 29.35 -16.73 18.55
C TYR A 191 28.91 -15.78 17.45
N ALA A 192 29.38 -16.02 16.24
CA ALA A 192 28.86 -15.44 15.00
C ALA A 192 27.88 -16.42 14.35
N TYR A 193 26.75 -15.88 13.90
CA TYR A 193 25.66 -16.58 13.23
C TYR A 193 25.49 -15.99 11.84
N ILE A 194 25.44 -16.86 10.82
CA ILE A 194 25.05 -16.48 9.45
C ILE A 194 23.65 -17.04 9.19
N ASP A 195 22.72 -16.17 8.76
CA ASP A 195 21.31 -16.49 8.45
C ASP A 195 20.58 -17.27 9.56
N ARG A 196 20.98 -17.07 10.83
CA ARG A 196 20.41 -17.71 12.04
C ARG A 196 20.45 -19.25 12.05
N LYS A 197 21.31 -19.88 11.25
CA LYS A 197 21.36 -21.36 11.15
C LYS A 197 22.66 -21.97 11.67
N LYS A 198 23.80 -21.35 11.39
CA LYS A 198 25.13 -21.93 11.64
C LYS A 198 25.90 -20.99 12.56
N LYS A 199 26.42 -21.52 13.67
CA LYS A 199 27.14 -20.75 14.69
C LYS A 199 28.60 -21.20 14.80
N PHE A 200 29.54 -20.27 14.74
CA PHE A 200 30.96 -20.53 14.99
C PHE A 200 31.52 -19.45 15.93
N PRO A 201 32.59 -19.73 16.67
CA PRO A 201 33.24 -18.72 17.51
C PRO A 201 33.60 -17.48 16.69
N VAL A 202 33.41 -16.28 17.28
CA VAL A 202 33.73 -15.02 16.58
C VAL A 202 35.20 -14.93 16.18
N THR A 203 36.10 -15.53 16.94
CA THR A 203 37.53 -15.59 16.64
C THR A 203 37.83 -16.38 15.37
N THR A 204 37.09 -17.47 15.10
CA THR A 204 37.18 -18.21 13.83
C THR A 204 36.83 -17.31 12.64
N LEU A 205 35.83 -16.42 12.79
CA LEU A 205 35.50 -15.43 11.76
C LEU A 205 36.64 -14.43 11.57
N LEU A 206 37.20 -13.90 12.66
CA LEU A 206 38.31 -12.94 12.62
C LEU A 206 39.53 -13.52 11.89
N ARG A 207 39.85 -14.81 12.11
CA ARG A 207 40.89 -15.51 11.35
C ARG A 207 40.59 -15.53 9.86
N SER A 208 39.37 -15.91 9.49
CA SER A 208 38.96 -16.02 8.08
C SER A 208 38.95 -14.68 7.31
N ILE A 209 38.99 -13.54 8.01
CA ILE A 209 39.05 -12.21 7.38
C ILE A 209 40.45 -11.58 7.44
N GLY A 210 41.47 -12.32 7.87
CA GLY A 210 42.89 -11.91 7.81
C GLY A 210 43.55 -11.56 9.15
N PHE A 211 42.95 -11.90 10.30
CA PHE A 211 43.62 -11.86 11.61
C PHE A 211 44.09 -13.27 11.98
N GLU A 212 45.19 -13.70 11.34
CA GLU A 212 45.58 -15.10 11.24
C GLU A 212 45.94 -15.71 12.61
N THR A 213 46.70 -14.98 13.41
CA THR A 213 47.30 -15.50 14.64
C THR A 213 46.56 -15.03 15.90
N ASP A 214 46.74 -15.78 17.00
CA ASP A 214 46.26 -15.35 18.33
C ASP A 214 46.80 -13.96 18.70
N LYS A 215 48.03 -13.64 18.26
CA LYS A 215 48.68 -12.34 18.43
C LYS A 215 47.81 -11.22 17.83
N ASP A 216 47.43 -11.36 16.57
CA ASP A 216 46.71 -10.31 15.85
C ASP A 216 45.35 -10.02 16.50
N ILE A 217 44.66 -11.07 16.96
CA ILE A 217 43.36 -10.95 17.64
C ILE A 217 43.52 -10.30 19.03
N LEU A 218 44.55 -10.66 19.80
CA LEU A 218 44.77 -10.11 21.15
C LEU A 218 45.24 -8.64 21.11
N GLU A 219 46.08 -8.27 20.14
CA GLU A 219 46.50 -6.89 19.91
C GLU A 219 45.33 -5.99 19.49
N LEU A 220 44.42 -6.51 18.67
CA LEU A 220 43.22 -5.79 18.19
C LEU A 220 42.35 -5.23 19.32
N PHE A 221 42.34 -5.91 20.47
CA PHE A 221 41.61 -5.51 21.65
C PHE A 221 42.51 -5.06 22.82
N GLY A 222 43.84 -4.95 22.60
CA GLY A 222 44.81 -4.45 23.57
C GLY A 222 45.01 -5.32 24.82
N MET A 223 44.78 -6.63 24.74
CA MET A 223 44.65 -7.51 25.91
C MET A 223 45.94 -8.17 26.40
N ALA A 224 47.01 -8.15 25.60
CA ALA A 224 48.26 -8.84 25.90
C ALA A 224 49.47 -7.90 25.78
N ASP A 225 50.50 -8.17 26.58
CA ASP A 225 51.83 -7.56 26.42
C ASP A 225 52.78 -8.54 25.74
N GLU A 226 53.47 -8.07 24.70
CA GLU A 226 54.53 -8.83 24.03
C GLU A 226 55.81 -8.80 24.87
N VAL A 227 56.32 -9.98 25.25
CA VAL A 227 57.56 -10.10 26.00
C VAL A 227 58.56 -10.95 25.21
N LYS A 228 59.79 -10.46 25.06
CA LYS A 228 60.88 -11.20 24.40
C LYS A 228 61.31 -12.41 25.24
N THR A 229 61.62 -13.51 24.55
CA THR A 229 62.01 -14.80 25.13
C THR A 229 63.48 -14.81 25.59
N ASP A 230 63.86 -13.86 26.44
CA ASP A 230 65.15 -13.88 27.12
C ASP A 230 65.01 -14.55 28.50
N LYS A 231 66.00 -15.37 28.89
CA LYS A 231 65.99 -16.13 30.15
C LYS A 231 65.73 -15.25 31.40
N LYS A 232 66.27 -14.03 31.42
CA LYS A 232 66.07 -13.04 32.51
C LYS A 232 64.66 -12.46 32.59
N THR A 233 63.95 -12.40 31.46
CA THR A 233 62.62 -11.79 31.36
C THR A 233 61.55 -12.83 31.68
N LEU A 234 61.72 -14.07 31.19
CA LEU A 234 60.84 -15.21 31.45
C LEU A 234 60.82 -15.63 32.93
N ASP A 235 61.96 -15.62 33.63
CA ASP A 235 62.02 -15.94 35.07
C ASP A 235 61.22 -14.95 35.94
N LYS A 236 60.98 -13.72 35.48
CA LYS A 236 60.15 -12.71 36.17
C LYS A 236 58.65 -12.89 35.94
N LEU A 237 58.26 -13.79 35.05
CA LEU A 237 56.88 -14.01 34.60
C LEU A 237 56.28 -15.30 35.17
N VAL A 238 57.02 -16.01 36.02
CA VAL A 238 56.53 -17.19 36.77
C VAL A 238 55.30 -16.81 37.58
N GLY A 239 54.21 -17.56 37.41
CA GLY A 239 52.91 -17.27 38.04
C GLY A 239 51.96 -16.39 37.21
N LYS A 240 52.40 -15.85 36.06
CA LYS A 240 51.50 -15.17 35.10
C LYS A 240 50.93 -16.18 34.09
N ARG A 241 49.80 -15.81 33.47
CA ARG A 241 49.08 -16.65 32.50
C ARG A 241 49.44 -16.32 31.05
N LEU A 242 49.57 -17.37 30.24
CA LEU A 242 49.73 -17.26 28.79
C LEU A 242 48.44 -16.75 28.13
N ALA A 243 48.56 -15.73 27.28
CA ALA A 243 47.44 -15.16 26.52
C ALA A 243 47.21 -15.87 25.18
N ALA A 244 48.28 -16.36 24.54
CA ALA A 244 48.25 -17.03 23.24
C ALA A 244 48.87 -18.44 23.32
N ARG A 245 48.50 -19.34 22.40
CA ARG A 245 49.17 -20.65 22.27
C ARG A 245 50.62 -20.48 21.84
N VAL A 246 51.50 -21.35 22.34
CA VAL A 246 52.86 -21.49 21.84
C VAL A 246 52.87 -22.62 20.82
N LEU A 247 53.03 -22.26 19.54
CA LEU A 247 53.04 -23.20 18.41
C LEU A 247 54.47 -23.48 17.97
N LYS A 248 54.74 -24.75 17.66
CA LYS A 248 55.90 -25.16 16.87
C LYS A 248 55.45 -25.37 15.44
N THR A 249 55.90 -24.49 14.54
CA THR A 249 55.54 -24.52 13.12
C THR A 249 56.71 -25.04 12.30
N TRP A 250 56.45 -25.99 11.40
CA TRP A 250 57.41 -26.42 10.38
C TRP A 250 56.72 -26.66 9.05
N VAL A 251 57.46 -26.50 7.96
CA VAL A 251 56.97 -26.73 6.60
C VAL A 251 57.34 -28.15 6.19
N GLU A 252 56.35 -28.92 5.75
CA GLU A 252 56.53 -30.28 5.24
C GLU A 252 56.15 -30.29 3.75
N ASP A 253 57.13 -30.56 2.88
CA ASP A 253 56.93 -30.60 1.44
C ASP A 253 56.41 -31.99 1.03
N PHE A 254 55.20 -32.02 0.48
CA PHE A 254 54.61 -33.22 -0.12
C PHE A 254 54.72 -33.16 -1.63
N VAL A 255 54.93 -34.30 -2.26
CA VAL A 255 54.77 -34.47 -3.71
C VAL A 255 53.44 -35.16 -3.92
N ASP A 256 52.51 -34.50 -4.61
CA ASP A 256 51.23 -35.09 -4.97
C ASP A 256 51.45 -36.20 -6.03
N GLU A 257 51.05 -37.43 -5.71
CA GLU A 257 51.28 -38.61 -6.56
C GLU A 257 50.54 -38.55 -7.91
N ASP A 258 49.46 -37.76 -8.00
CA ASP A 258 48.65 -37.64 -9.22
C ASP A 258 49.05 -36.44 -10.10
N SER A 259 49.59 -35.36 -9.52
CA SER A 259 49.94 -34.12 -10.24
C SER A 259 51.44 -33.84 -10.37
N GLY A 260 52.29 -34.47 -9.55
CA GLY A 260 53.74 -34.25 -9.53
C GLY A 260 54.18 -32.88 -9.01
N GLU A 261 53.25 -32.06 -8.50
CA GLU A 261 53.55 -30.76 -7.89
C GLU A 261 54.02 -30.91 -6.44
N VAL A 262 55.01 -30.11 -6.05
CA VAL A 262 55.48 -30.02 -4.66
C VAL A 262 54.59 -29.05 -3.92
N VAL A 263 53.74 -29.58 -3.03
CA VAL A 263 52.85 -28.81 -2.16
C VAL A 263 53.47 -28.73 -0.77
N SER A 264 53.94 -27.54 -0.40
CA SER A 264 54.42 -27.23 0.94
C SER A 264 53.25 -27.03 1.90
N LEU A 265 53.12 -27.89 2.93
CA LEU A 265 52.10 -27.79 3.96
C LEU A 265 52.75 -27.34 5.28
N GLU A 266 52.29 -26.21 5.82
CA GLU A 266 52.65 -25.77 7.17
C GLU A 266 51.90 -26.60 8.22
N ARG A 267 52.65 -27.33 9.06
CA ARG A 267 52.10 -28.05 10.21
C ARG A 267 52.41 -27.31 11.50
N ASN A 268 51.41 -27.26 12.37
CA ASN A 268 51.47 -26.61 13.68
C ASN A 268 51.26 -27.65 14.79
N GLU A 269 52.21 -27.76 15.71
CA GLU A 269 52.07 -28.51 16.96
C GLU A 269 51.89 -27.55 18.12
N VAL A 270 50.85 -27.77 18.94
CA VAL A 270 50.57 -26.95 20.13
C VAL A 270 51.47 -27.43 21.28
N VAL A 271 52.43 -26.60 21.70
CA VAL A 271 53.39 -26.94 22.76
C VAL A 271 52.83 -26.55 24.13
N LEU A 272 52.21 -25.37 24.22
CA LEU A 272 51.52 -24.90 25.42
C LEU A 272 50.15 -24.32 25.04
N GLU A 273 49.14 -24.69 25.83
CA GLU A 273 47.77 -24.20 25.67
C GLU A 273 47.55 -22.81 26.28
N ARG A 274 46.45 -22.17 25.87
CA ARG A 274 46.02 -20.86 26.37
C ARG A 274 45.66 -20.96 27.87
N ASP A 275 45.81 -19.85 28.61
CA ASP A 275 45.47 -19.76 30.06
C ASP A 275 46.31 -20.66 31.00
N THR A 276 47.37 -21.29 30.48
CA THR A 276 48.34 -22.04 31.28
C THR A 276 49.14 -21.08 32.18
N VAL A 277 49.22 -21.42 33.48
CA VAL A 277 50.06 -20.68 34.45
C VAL A 277 51.50 -21.11 34.25
N LEU A 278 52.39 -20.15 33.94
CA LEU A 278 53.80 -20.44 33.66
C LEU A 278 54.53 -21.00 34.89
N SER A 279 54.93 -22.26 34.82
CA SER A 279 55.83 -22.93 35.77
C SER A 279 57.30 -22.84 35.31
N GLN A 280 58.23 -23.22 36.20
CA GLN A 280 59.67 -23.27 35.86
C GLN A 280 59.96 -24.27 34.72
N GLU A 281 59.18 -25.36 34.62
CA GLU A 281 59.32 -26.38 33.58
C GLU A 281 58.84 -25.85 32.21
N ASP A 282 57.76 -25.08 32.18
CA ASP A 282 57.21 -24.49 30.96
C ASP A 282 58.17 -23.48 30.31
N ILE A 283 58.92 -22.72 31.15
CA ILE A 283 59.92 -21.76 30.66
C ILE A 283 61.05 -22.47 29.92
N THR A 284 61.49 -23.63 30.40
CA THR A 284 62.48 -24.46 29.70
C THR A 284 61.95 -24.97 28.37
N THR A 285 60.70 -25.42 28.31
CA THR A 285 60.06 -25.90 27.06
C THR A 285 59.87 -24.78 26.03
N ILE A 286 59.57 -23.55 26.46
CA ILE A 286 59.44 -22.36 25.58
C ILE A 286 60.81 -21.98 24.98
N LEU A 287 61.88 -22.08 25.76
CA LEU A 287 63.24 -21.78 25.29
C LEU A 287 63.72 -22.83 24.26
N GLU A 288 63.32 -24.09 24.40
CA GLU A 288 63.66 -25.18 23.48
C GLU A 288 62.92 -25.09 22.13
N THR A 289 61.75 -24.44 22.10
CA THR A 289 60.95 -24.27 20.87
C THR A 289 61.43 -23.15 19.95
N GLY A 290 62.28 -22.23 20.44
CA GLY A 290 62.91 -21.20 19.61
C GLY A 290 62.01 -20.02 19.20
N VAL A 291 60.88 -19.82 19.90
CA VAL A 291 59.94 -18.71 19.63
C VAL A 291 60.55 -17.37 20.06
N LYS A 292 60.35 -16.28 19.28
CA LYS A 292 61.00 -14.96 19.51
C LYS A 292 60.38 -14.10 20.60
N SER A 293 59.09 -14.29 20.88
CA SER A 293 58.33 -13.57 21.90
C SER A 293 57.14 -14.40 22.37
N ILE A 294 56.70 -14.18 23.61
CA ILE A 294 55.48 -14.76 24.17
C ILE A 294 54.53 -13.67 24.64
N PHE A 295 53.23 -13.96 24.65
CA PHE A 295 52.18 -13.02 25.02
C PHE A 295 51.57 -13.38 26.37
N ILE A 296 51.55 -12.40 27.27
CA ILE A 296 51.06 -12.57 28.64
C ILE A 296 49.82 -11.70 28.85
N GLN A 297 48.85 -12.25 29.59
CA GLN A 297 47.60 -11.55 29.90
C GLN A 297 47.89 -10.30 30.76
N LYS A 298 47.30 -9.16 30.42
CA LYS A 298 47.34 -7.95 31.25
C LYS A 298 46.43 -8.09 32.48
N GLU A 299 46.99 -7.90 33.69
CA GLU A 299 46.23 -7.96 34.96
C GLU A 299 45.19 -6.83 35.11
N GLU A 300 45.43 -5.64 34.52
CA GLU A 300 44.53 -4.47 34.61
C GLU A 300 43.27 -4.57 33.72
N VAL A 301 43.21 -5.51 32.76
CA VAL A 301 42.11 -5.63 31.77
C VAL A 301 41.02 -6.63 32.24
N SER A 302 41.12 -7.13 33.47
CA SER A 302 40.50 -8.39 33.91
C SER A 302 38.97 -8.45 34.05
N GLY A 303 38.23 -7.37 33.78
CA GLY A 303 36.76 -7.41 33.75
C GLY A 303 36.16 -7.37 32.34
N ASP A 304 36.68 -6.48 31.50
CA ASP A 304 35.90 -6.01 30.34
C ASP A 304 35.93 -6.98 29.14
N TYR A 305 37.01 -7.74 28.94
CA TYR A 305 37.21 -8.53 27.71
C TYR A 305 37.31 -10.05 27.94
N ALA A 306 36.93 -10.54 29.13
CA ALA A 306 36.95 -11.97 29.46
C ALA A 306 36.18 -12.86 28.45
N ILE A 307 35.15 -12.29 27.81
CA ILE A 307 34.35 -12.96 26.78
C ILE A 307 35.21 -13.40 25.58
N ILE A 308 36.18 -12.60 25.17
CA ILE A 308 37.05 -12.91 24.02
C ILE A 308 38.02 -14.04 24.40
N TYR A 309 38.56 -14.05 25.62
CA TYR A 309 39.39 -15.15 26.12
C TYR A 309 38.63 -16.49 26.13
N ASN A 310 37.40 -16.49 26.67
CA ASN A 310 36.53 -17.67 26.65
C ASN A 310 36.20 -18.12 25.22
N THR A 311 36.06 -17.17 24.29
CA THR A 311 35.79 -17.45 22.87
C THR A 311 37.01 -18.05 22.18
N LEU A 312 38.20 -17.51 22.41
CA LEU A 312 39.46 -18.07 21.95
C LEU A 312 39.61 -19.51 22.47
N ASN A 313 39.38 -19.77 23.75
CA ASN A 313 39.48 -21.13 24.30
C ASN A 313 38.53 -22.14 23.63
N LYS A 314 37.40 -21.69 23.08
CA LYS A 314 36.47 -22.54 22.34
C LYS A 314 36.77 -22.67 20.84
N ASP A 315 37.66 -21.85 20.31
CA ASP A 315 38.08 -21.85 18.90
C ASP A 315 39.03 -23.01 18.60
N THR A 316 38.60 -23.90 17.70
CA THR A 316 39.36 -25.06 17.25
C THR A 316 40.34 -24.75 16.12
N SER A 317 40.21 -23.59 15.46
CA SER A 317 41.07 -23.19 14.33
C SER A 317 42.32 -22.46 14.80
N ASN A 318 43.44 -22.71 14.13
CA ASN A 318 44.74 -22.09 14.43
C ASN A 318 45.28 -21.22 13.30
N SER A 319 44.87 -21.48 12.06
CA SER A 319 45.26 -20.72 10.87
C SER A 319 44.04 -20.17 10.11
N GLU A 320 44.26 -19.20 9.23
CA GLU A 320 43.23 -18.71 8.32
C GLU A 320 42.67 -19.86 7.46
N LEU A 321 43.53 -20.73 6.93
CA LEU A 321 43.14 -21.85 6.08
C LEU A 321 42.14 -22.79 6.78
N GLU A 322 42.45 -23.19 8.00
CA GLU A 322 41.58 -24.04 8.82
C GLU A 322 40.25 -23.34 9.14
N ALA A 323 40.30 -22.04 9.45
CA ALA A 323 39.12 -21.25 9.77
C ALA A 323 38.16 -21.13 8.57
N VAL A 324 38.71 -20.84 7.38
CA VAL A 324 37.94 -20.74 6.13
C VAL A 324 37.29 -22.08 5.77
N GLN A 325 38.04 -23.18 5.86
CA GLN A 325 37.52 -24.53 5.61
C GLN A 325 36.43 -24.91 6.64
N HIS A 326 36.65 -24.60 7.92
CA HIS A 326 35.68 -24.87 8.98
C HIS A 326 34.36 -24.12 8.74
N ILE A 327 34.43 -22.82 8.40
CA ILE A 327 33.25 -22.02 8.05
C ILE A 327 32.55 -22.58 6.80
N TYR A 328 33.32 -22.94 5.76
CA TYR A 328 32.76 -23.55 4.55
C TYR A 328 32.00 -24.84 4.85
N LYS A 329 32.64 -25.76 5.59
CA LYS A 329 32.04 -27.04 6.00
C LYS A 329 30.76 -26.81 6.80
N GLN A 330 30.76 -25.81 7.67
CA GLN A 330 29.60 -25.52 8.49
C GLN A 330 28.44 -24.93 7.68
N LEU A 331 28.73 -24.10 6.68
CA LEU A 331 27.75 -23.49 5.78
C LEU A 331 27.17 -24.47 4.76
N ARG A 332 28.01 -25.31 4.13
CA ARG A 332 27.62 -26.21 3.03
C ARG A 332 27.35 -27.66 3.45
N GLY A 333 27.83 -28.08 4.63
CA GLY A 333 27.72 -29.46 5.11
C GLY A 333 28.67 -30.44 4.41
N ALA A 334 29.59 -29.94 3.58
CA ALA A 334 30.60 -30.71 2.86
C ALA A 334 31.93 -29.95 2.88
N ASP A 335 33.03 -30.68 2.70
CA ASP A 335 34.37 -30.09 2.63
C ASP A 335 34.54 -29.29 1.32
N ALA A 336 35.41 -28.28 1.35
CA ALA A 336 35.66 -27.45 0.18
C ALA A 336 36.49 -28.23 -0.86
N PRO A 337 36.17 -28.11 -2.17
CA PRO A 337 36.97 -28.74 -3.22
C PRO A 337 38.37 -28.14 -3.30
N ASP A 338 38.51 -26.84 -3.04
CA ASP A 338 39.77 -26.09 -3.07
C ASP A 338 39.68 -24.86 -2.15
N ASN A 339 40.83 -24.30 -1.78
CA ASN A 339 40.92 -23.16 -0.86
C ASN A 339 40.35 -21.87 -1.49
N GLU A 340 40.53 -21.67 -2.79
CA GLU A 340 40.08 -20.46 -3.48
C GLU A 340 38.54 -20.38 -3.49
N THR A 341 37.88 -21.51 -3.72
CA THR A 341 36.43 -21.66 -3.61
C THR A 341 35.95 -21.37 -2.19
N ALA A 342 36.68 -21.83 -1.17
CA ALA A 342 36.33 -21.62 0.22
C ALA A 342 36.43 -20.13 0.62
N ARG A 343 37.56 -19.48 0.31
CA ARG A 343 37.75 -18.03 0.50
C ARG A 343 36.75 -17.21 -0.31
N GLY A 344 36.56 -17.59 -1.56
CA GLY A 344 35.64 -16.93 -2.48
C GLY A 344 34.19 -16.95 -2.01
N ILE A 345 33.75 -17.92 -1.20
CA ILE A 345 32.42 -17.90 -0.58
C ILE A 345 32.32 -16.80 0.47
N ILE A 346 33.29 -16.67 1.37
CA ILE A 346 33.28 -15.65 2.44
C ILE A 346 33.32 -14.24 1.82
N ASP A 347 34.17 -14.05 0.82
CA ASP A 347 34.25 -12.80 0.05
C ASP A 347 32.90 -12.46 -0.61
N LYS A 348 32.29 -13.44 -1.29
CA LYS A 348 30.96 -13.29 -1.90
C LYS A 348 29.83 -13.08 -0.89
N LEU A 349 29.99 -13.48 0.36
CA LEU A 349 28.95 -13.35 1.38
C LEU A 349 28.84 -11.93 1.94
N PHE A 350 29.97 -11.24 2.16
CA PHE A 350 29.99 -9.96 2.90
C PHE A 350 30.69 -8.81 2.17
N PHE A 351 31.66 -9.12 1.32
CA PHE A 351 32.60 -8.15 0.75
C PHE A 351 32.34 -7.89 -0.76
N SER A 352 31.57 -8.75 -1.43
CA SER A 352 31.16 -8.57 -2.82
C SER A 352 29.91 -7.68 -2.97
N ASP A 353 30.07 -6.59 -3.70
CA ASP A 353 29.03 -5.64 -4.13
C ASP A 353 27.85 -6.29 -4.87
N LYS A 354 28.09 -7.35 -5.65
CA LYS A 354 27.03 -8.05 -6.41
C LYS A 354 26.05 -8.80 -5.52
N ARG A 355 26.52 -9.31 -4.39
CA ARG A 355 25.78 -10.23 -3.49
C ARG A 355 25.36 -9.56 -2.20
N TYR A 356 26.14 -8.62 -1.70
CA TYR A 356 25.93 -7.93 -0.43
C TYR A 356 25.89 -6.42 -0.61
N ASP A 357 24.87 -5.79 -0.03
CA ASP A 357 24.65 -4.35 -0.10
C ASP A 357 23.96 -3.90 1.20
N LEU A 358 24.59 -2.97 1.93
CA LEU A 358 24.02 -2.29 3.09
C LEU A 358 23.03 -1.18 2.69
N GLY A 359 23.10 -0.73 1.43
CA GLY A 359 22.49 0.50 0.96
C GLY A 359 23.10 1.74 1.61
N GLU A 360 22.71 2.90 1.10
CA GLU A 360 23.14 4.20 1.66
C GLU A 360 22.65 4.36 3.11
N VAL A 361 21.43 3.87 3.40
CA VAL A 361 20.83 3.88 4.75
C VAL A 361 21.62 3.01 5.72
N GLY A 362 21.99 1.78 5.33
CA GLY A 362 22.70 0.88 6.23
C GLY A 362 24.11 1.40 6.54
N ARG A 363 24.80 1.94 5.54
CA ARG A 363 26.12 2.56 5.73
C ARG A 363 26.03 3.80 6.63
N TYR A 364 25.06 4.69 6.38
CA TYR A 364 24.80 5.86 7.24
C TYR A 364 24.58 5.47 8.71
N LYS A 365 23.74 4.45 8.95
CA LYS A 365 23.45 3.98 10.32
C LYS A 365 24.64 3.36 11.02
N ILE A 366 25.41 2.52 10.33
CA ILE A 366 26.61 1.90 10.91
C ILE A 366 27.63 2.99 11.25
N ASN A 367 27.87 3.94 10.33
CA ASN A 367 28.78 5.04 10.55
C ASN A 367 28.39 5.88 11.76
N LYS A 368 27.11 6.25 11.87
CA LYS A 368 26.61 7.08 12.97
C LYS A 368 26.62 6.34 14.31
N LYS A 369 26.26 5.05 14.33
CA LYS A 369 26.22 4.24 15.57
C LYS A 369 27.62 3.92 16.11
N LEU A 370 28.58 3.66 15.22
CA LEU A 370 29.95 3.28 15.58
C LEU A 370 30.94 4.46 15.53
N ASN A 371 30.49 5.67 15.18
CA ASN A 371 31.31 6.86 14.94
C ASN A 371 32.43 6.65 13.90
N LEU A 372 32.09 6.03 12.76
CA LEU A 372 33.00 5.81 11.63
C LEU A 372 32.79 6.86 10.52
N ASN A 373 33.88 7.23 9.83
CA ASN A 373 33.89 8.26 8.78
C ASN A 373 34.04 7.69 7.36
N TYR A 374 33.41 6.55 7.07
CA TYR A 374 33.38 5.99 5.72
C TYR A 374 32.42 6.74 4.78
N GLY A 375 32.74 6.84 3.49
CA GLY A 375 31.84 7.43 2.51
C GLY A 375 30.56 6.60 2.29
N LEU A 376 29.45 7.25 1.97
CA LEU A 376 28.16 6.58 1.68
C LEU A 376 28.21 5.69 0.42
N THR A 377 29.24 5.83 -0.41
CA THR A 377 29.48 5.01 -1.60
C THR A 377 29.95 3.59 -1.28
N GLN A 378 30.54 3.37 -0.11
CA GLN A 378 31.03 2.06 0.31
C GLN A 378 29.88 1.24 0.92
N LYS A 379 29.28 0.37 0.11
CA LYS A 379 28.03 -0.33 0.44
C LYS A 379 28.21 -1.74 1.01
N THR A 380 29.39 -2.35 0.87
CA THR A 380 29.70 -3.66 1.44
C THR A 380 30.19 -3.51 2.88
N LEU A 381 30.17 -4.58 3.68
CA LEU A 381 30.75 -4.56 5.02
C LEU A 381 32.28 -4.44 4.92
N THR A 382 32.89 -3.71 5.85
CA THR A 382 34.35 -3.65 5.99
C THR A 382 34.80 -4.50 7.17
N LYS A 383 36.08 -4.86 7.17
CA LYS A 383 36.69 -5.56 8.32
C LYS A 383 36.61 -4.70 9.59
N GLU A 384 36.80 -3.39 9.46
CA GLU A 384 36.69 -2.43 10.57
C GLU A 384 35.28 -2.35 11.14
N ASP A 385 34.23 -2.39 10.29
CA ASP A 385 32.84 -2.46 10.76
C ASP A 385 32.64 -3.65 11.71
N ILE A 386 33.11 -4.84 11.33
CA ILE A 386 32.97 -6.06 12.13
C ILE A 386 33.66 -5.90 13.50
N ILE A 387 34.87 -5.33 13.49
CA ILE A 387 35.68 -5.13 14.70
C ILE A 387 34.99 -4.17 15.67
N GLU A 388 34.52 -3.02 15.19
CA GLU A 388 33.87 -2.02 16.04
C GLU A 388 32.52 -2.51 16.56
N ILE A 389 31.79 -3.34 15.80
CA ILE A 389 30.58 -4.01 16.29
C ILE A 389 30.90 -4.94 17.46
N ILE A 390 31.96 -5.74 17.35
CA ILE A 390 32.39 -6.64 18.42
C ILE A 390 32.81 -5.83 19.66
N LYS A 391 33.62 -4.77 19.50
CA LYS A 391 33.99 -3.88 20.61
C LYS A 391 32.79 -3.21 21.26
N TYR A 392 31.80 -2.78 20.47
CA TYR A 392 30.56 -2.22 21.01
C TYR A 392 29.76 -3.26 21.80
N LEU A 393 29.66 -4.49 21.31
CA LEU A 393 29.00 -5.58 22.01
C LEU A 393 29.68 -5.91 23.34
N VAL A 394 31.02 -5.84 23.40
CA VAL A 394 31.78 -5.99 24.66
C VAL A 394 31.52 -4.81 25.61
N ARG A 395 31.47 -3.56 25.11
CA ARG A 395 31.07 -2.42 25.95
C ARG A 395 29.65 -2.58 26.51
N LEU A 396 28.73 -3.15 25.72
CA LEU A 396 27.36 -3.43 26.12
C LEU A 396 27.29 -4.49 27.23
N THR A 397 28.06 -5.57 27.14
CA THR A 397 28.09 -6.61 28.19
C THR A 397 28.58 -6.06 29.52
N ASN A 398 29.44 -5.02 29.48
CA ASN A 398 29.99 -4.36 30.67
C ASN A 398 29.14 -3.17 31.15
N GLY A 399 27.97 -2.91 30.53
CA GLY A 399 27.08 -1.80 30.91
C GLY A 399 27.61 -0.41 30.57
N LYS A 400 28.61 -0.30 29.68
CA LYS A 400 29.20 0.96 29.21
C LYS A 400 28.55 1.48 27.91
N ALA A 401 27.54 0.77 27.40
CA ALA A 401 26.79 1.13 26.21
C ALA A 401 25.30 0.85 26.43
N GLU A 402 24.45 1.48 25.61
CA GLU A 402 23.00 1.35 25.67
C GLU A 402 22.47 0.35 24.63
N ILE A 403 21.33 -0.24 24.94
CA ILE A 403 20.61 -1.19 24.07
C ILE A 403 19.80 -0.39 23.05
N ASP A 404 19.69 -0.88 21.82
CA ASP A 404 18.83 -0.27 20.82
C ASP A 404 17.37 -0.67 21.03
N ASP A 405 16.48 0.32 21.01
CA ASP A 405 15.04 0.07 20.92
C ASP A 405 14.66 -0.24 19.46
N ILE A 406 14.31 -1.49 19.19
CA ILE A 406 13.96 -1.99 17.85
C ILE A 406 12.69 -1.33 17.29
N ASP A 407 11.83 -0.80 18.15
CA ASP A 407 10.53 -0.25 17.80
C ASP A 407 10.57 1.26 17.56
N HIS A 408 11.68 1.91 17.94
CA HIS A 408 11.96 3.29 17.61
C HIS A 408 11.88 3.54 16.09
N LEU A 409 11.25 4.65 15.66
CA LEU A 409 11.11 4.96 14.23
C LEU A 409 12.42 5.33 13.52
N SER A 410 13.53 5.57 14.24
CA SER A 410 14.87 5.64 13.61
C SER A 410 15.40 4.26 13.19
N ASN A 411 14.82 3.19 13.75
CA ASN A 411 15.16 1.80 13.48
C ASN A 411 14.21 1.14 12.48
N ARG A 412 13.19 1.88 12.02
CA ARG A 412 12.21 1.45 11.05
C ARG A 412 12.13 2.46 9.90
N ARG A 413 12.02 1.96 8.68
CA ARG A 413 11.90 2.80 7.47
C ARG A 413 10.70 2.37 6.66
N VAL A 414 10.15 3.33 5.93
CA VAL A 414 9.02 3.14 5.04
C VAL A 414 9.52 2.88 3.62
N ARG A 415 9.12 1.75 3.04
CA ARG A 415 9.23 1.49 1.61
C ARG A 415 8.01 2.06 0.90
N THR A 416 8.24 3.11 0.14
CA THR A 416 7.27 3.73 -0.75
C THR A 416 7.02 2.84 -1.98
N VAL A 417 6.04 3.20 -2.81
CA VAL A 417 5.68 2.41 -4.00
C VAL A 417 6.82 2.33 -5.00
N GLY A 418 7.56 3.43 -5.20
CA GLY A 418 8.72 3.47 -6.08
C GLY A 418 9.81 2.49 -5.65
N GLU A 419 10.14 2.43 -4.35
CA GLU A 419 11.12 1.46 -3.84
C GLU A 419 10.65 0.01 -3.93
N GLN A 420 9.36 -0.24 -3.69
CA GLN A 420 8.81 -1.58 -3.83
C GLN A 420 8.90 -2.05 -5.29
N LEU A 421 8.57 -1.17 -6.24
CA LEU A 421 8.73 -1.44 -7.66
C LEU A 421 10.20 -1.63 -8.03
N TYR A 422 11.11 -0.79 -7.53
CA TYR A 422 12.55 -0.93 -7.71
C TYR A 422 13.03 -2.34 -7.36
N ALA A 423 12.63 -2.86 -6.20
CA ALA A 423 13.01 -4.20 -5.76
C ALA A 423 12.45 -5.30 -6.69
N GLN A 424 11.19 -5.19 -7.14
CA GLN A 424 10.58 -6.17 -8.04
C GLN A 424 11.18 -6.12 -9.45
N PHE A 425 11.44 -4.92 -9.98
CA PHE A 425 12.13 -4.73 -11.25
C PHE A 425 13.55 -5.27 -11.20
N GLY A 426 14.28 -5.06 -10.10
CA GLY A 426 15.61 -5.63 -9.89
C GLY A 426 15.61 -7.16 -9.96
N VAL A 427 14.63 -7.83 -9.34
CA VAL A 427 14.47 -9.29 -9.44
C VAL A 427 14.11 -9.73 -10.87
N GLY A 428 13.22 -8.99 -11.55
CA GLY A 428 12.83 -9.28 -12.92
C GLY A 428 13.97 -9.15 -13.92
N LEU A 429 14.73 -8.04 -13.85
CA LEU A 429 15.88 -7.78 -14.70
C LEU A 429 17.05 -8.72 -14.38
N ALA A 430 17.29 -9.09 -13.13
CA ALA A 430 18.33 -10.07 -12.80
C ALA A 430 18.02 -11.47 -13.39
N ARG A 431 16.74 -11.87 -13.45
CA ARG A 431 16.32 -13.10 -14.13
C ARG A 431 16.50 -12.98 -15.65
N MET A 432 16.09 -11.85 -16.22
CA MET A 432 16.26 -11.57 -17.65
C MET A 432 17.74 -11.56 -18.06
N ALA A 433 18.61 -10.93 -17.27
CA ALA A 433 20.04 -10.85 -17.53
C ALA A 433 20.71 -12.23 -17.56
N ARG A 434 20.25 -13.17 -16.71
CA ARG A 434 20.69 -14.57 -16.76
C ARG A 434 20.29 -15.23 -18.08
N THR A 435 19.02 -15.10 -18.48
CA THR A 435 18.52 -15.65 -19.75
C THR A 435 19.21 -15.04 -20.96
N ILE A 436 19.51 -13.73 -20.95
CA ILE A 436 20.26 -13.05 -22.01
C ILE A 436 21.66 -13.64 -22.11
N ARG A 437 22.38 -13.78 -20.98
CA ARG A 437 23.72 -14.37 -20.95
C ARG A 437 23.71 -15.81 -21.49
N GLU A 438 22.77 -16.64 -21.06
CA GLU A 438 22.63 -18.01 -21.56
C GLU A 438 22.36 -18.05 -23.07
N ARG A 439 21.51 -17.14 -23.59
CA ARG A 439 21.22 -17.06 -25.02
C ARG A 439 22.38 -16.55 -25.87
N MET A 440 23.20 -15.65 -25.34
CA MET A 440 24.42 -15.19 -26.01
C MET A 440 25.36 -16.38 -26.26
N ASN A 441 25.71 -17.14 -25.21
CA ASN A 441 26.57 -18.32 -25.31
C ASN A 441 26.07 -19.38 -26.31
N VAL A 442 24.75 -19.57 -26.44
CA VAL A 442 24.18 -20.58 -27.34
C VAL A 442 24.24 -20.14 -28.80
N ARG A 443 24.26 -18.82 -29.06
CA ARG A 443 24.12 -18.24 -30.40
C ARG A 443 25.42 -17.65 -30.96
N ASP A 444 26.58 -18.04 -30.42
CA ASP A 444 27.89 -17.56 -30.86
C ASP A 444 28.15 -17.67 -32.39
N ASN A 445 27.48 -18.59 -33.09
CA ASN A 445 27.67 -18.83 -34.52
C ASN A 445 26.65 -18.12 -35.46
N GLU A 446 25.69 -17.34 -34.93
CA GLU A 446 24.65 -16.66 -35.72
C GLU A 446 24.68 -15.13 -35.52
N VAL A 447 24.32 -14.36 -36.56
CA VAL A 447 24.08 -12.91 -36.42
C VAL A 447 22.71 -12.72 -35.75
N PHE A 448 22.70 -12.29 -34.49
CA PHE A 448 21.47 -12.02 -33.72
C PHE A 448 21.34 -10.54 -33.34
N THR A 449 20.10 -10.12 -33.11
CA THR A 449 19.79 -8.74 -32.67
C THR A 449 19.45 -8.68 -31.18
N PRO A 450 19.47 -7.49 -30.55
CA PRO A 450 19.02 -7.33 -29.16
C PRO A 450 17.61 -7.88 -28.88
N VAL A 451 16.69 -7.81 -29.85
CA VAL A 451 15.31 -8.30 -29.70
C VAL A 451 15.27 -9.81 -29.52
N ASP A 452 16.15 -10.56 -30.19
CA ASP A 452 16.17 -12.02 -30.14
C ASP A 452 16.63 -12.56 -28.78
N LEU A 453 17.46 -11.80 -28.08
CA LEU A 453 18.00 -12.16 -26.77
C LEU A 453 16.98 -11.98 -25.64
N ILE A 454 16.00 -11.09 -25.81
CA ILE A 454 15.14 -10.63 -24.74
C ILE A 454 13.79 -11.35 -24.77
N ASN A 455 13.30 -11.74 -23.58
CA ASN A 455 11.96 -12.26 -23.40
C ASN A 455 11.17 -11.39 -22.42
N ALA A 456 10.25 -10.57 -22.93
CA ALA A 456 9.41 -9.68 -22.13
C ALA A 456 8.57 -10.38 -21.04
N ARG A 457 8.29 -11.69 -21.19
CA ARG A 457 7.48 -12.45 -20.21
C ARG A 457 8.20 -12.62 -18.86
N THR A 458 9.53 -12.65 -18.85
CA THR A 458 10.30 -12.86 -17.61
C THR A 458 10.11 -11.69 -16.64
N LEU A 459 10.13 -10.45 -17.15
CA LEU A 459 9.87 -9.25 -16.37
C LEU A 459 8.38 -9.10 -16.05
N SER A 460 7.51 -9.20 -17.06
CA SER A 460 6.06 -8.98 -16.89
C SER A 460 5.44 -9.94 -15.87
N SER A 461 5.90 -11.19 -15.79
CA SER A 461 5.38 -12.17 -14.83
C SER A 461 5.66 -11.80 -13.36
N VAL A 462 6.84 -11.23 -13.06
CA VAL A 462 7.20 -10.79 -11.70
C VAL A 462 6.35 -9.60 -11.29
N ILE A 463 6.20 -8.62 -12.18
CA ILE A 463 5.41 -7.41 -11.91
C ILE A 463 3.91 -7.74 -11.75
N ASN A 464 3.36 -8.57 -12.65
CA ASN A 464 1.97 -9.00 -12.54
C ASN A 464 1.71 -9.82 -11.26
N SER A 465 2.68 -10.63 -10.83
CA SER A 465 2.59 -11.36 -9.56
C SER A 465 2.56 -10.40 -8.36
N PHE A 466 3.40 -9.36 -8.36
CA PHE A 466 3.39 -8.33 -7.31
C PHE A 466 2.04 -7.62 -7.24
N PHE A 467 1.54 -7.06 -8.34
CA PHE A 467 0.27 -6.34 -8.33
C PHE A 467 -0.95 -7.24 -8.10
N GLY A 468 -0.89 -8.51 -8.53
CA GLY A 468 -1.99 -9.47 -8.43
C GLY A 468 -2.11 -10.15 -7.07
N THR A 469 -0.99 -10.61 -6.50
CA THR A 469 -0.97 -11.53 -5.34
C THR A 469 -0.34 -10.95 -4.06
N SER A 470 0.42 -9.85 -4.16
CA SER A 470 1.07 -9.27 -2.98
C SER A 470 0.06 -8.77 -1.97
N GLN A 471 0.32 -9.00 -0.68
CA GLN A 471 -0.48 -8.46 0.42
C GLN A 471 -0.45 -6.91 0.48
N LEU A 472 0.56 -6.29 -0.15
CA LEU A 472 0.70 -4.83 -0.21
C LEU A 472 -0.11 -4.20 -1.34
N SER A 473 -0.46 -4.97 -2.38
CA SER A 473 -1.34 -4.53 -3.47
C SER A 473 -2.78 -4.93 -3.13
N GLN A 474 -3.52 -4.00 -2.52
CA GLN A 474 -4.86 -4.24 -1.98
C GLN A 474 -5.92 -3.61 -2.89
N PHE A 475 -7.13 -4.19 -2.91
CA PHE A 475 -8.28 -3.49 -3.49
C PHE A 475 -8.50 -2.18 -2.75
N LEU A 476 -8.74 -1.11 -3.50
CA LEU A 476 -8.97 0.20 -2.91
C LEU A 476 -10.27 0.19 -2.09
N ASP A 477 -10.22 0.81 -0.91
CA ASP A 477 -11.38 1.01 -0.04
C ASP A 477 -12.13 2.26 -0.54
N GLN A 478 -13.16 2.07 -1.36
CA GLN A 478 -13.89 3.12 -2.08
C GLN A 478 -15.33 3.33 -1.57
N THR A 479 -15.55 3.14 -0.27
CA THR A 479 -16.84 3.45 0.32
C THR A 479 -17.14 4.95 0.20
N ASN A 480 -16.16 5.81 0.48
CA ASN A 480 -16.29 7.27 0.39
C ASN A 480 -14.89 7.91 0.19
N PRO A 481 -14.80 9.22 -0.13
CA PRO A 481 -13.51 9.89 -0.38
C PRO A 481 -12.50 9.78 0.77
N LEU A 482 -12.97 9.83 2.03
CA LEU A 482 -12.09 9.73 3.20
C LEU A 482 -11.45 8.34 3.31
N SER A 483 -12.23 7.30 3.04
CA SER A 483 -11.73 5.92 3.01
C SER A 483 -10.60 5.75 1.98
N GLU A 484 -10.74 6.37 0.80
CA GLU A 484 -9.70 6.29 -0.23
C GLU A 484 -8.40 6.98 0.17
N ILE A 485 -8.48 8.21 0.68
CA ILE A 485 -7.28 8.97 1.09
C ILE A 485 -6.55 8.25 2.22
N THR A 486 -7.29 7.78 3.22
CA THR A 486 -6.72 7.10 4.39
C THR A 486 -6.08 5.78 4.00
N HIS A 487 -6.65 5.04 3.04
CA HIS A 487 -6.03 3.82 2.51
C HIS A 487 -4.74 4.13 1.74
N LYS A 488 -4.69 5.20 0.95
CA LYS A 488 -3.47 5.62 0.23
C LYS A 488 -2.33 6.07 1.17
N ARG A 489 -2.68 6.60 2.34
CA ARG A 489 -1.73 7.02 3.41
C ARG A 489 -1.45 5.94 4.46
N ARG A 490 -1.94 4.72 4.24
CA ARG A 490 -1.77 3.60 5.16
C ARG A 490 -0.33 3.09 5.13
N ILE A 491 0.18 2.76 6.30
CA ILE A 491 1.46 2.10 6.50
C ILE A 491 1.22 0.74 7.12
N SER A 492 1.84 -0.29 6.54
CA SER A 492 1.72 -1.68 6.97
C SER A 492 3.07 -2.23 7.41
N ALA A 493 3.16 -2.77 8.63
CA ALA A 493 4.30 -3.56 9.08
C ALA A 493 4.30 -4.99 8.51
N LEU A 494 3.21 -5.40 7.87
CA LEU A 494 3.03 -6.71 7.23
C LEU A 494 3.64 -6.73 5.82
N GLY A 495 3.86 -7.94 5.28
CA GLY A 495 4.33 -8.17 3.92
C GLY A 495 5.78 -8.68 3.83
N PRO A 496 6.32 -8.86 2.61
CA PRO A 496 7.64 -9.45 2.41
C PRO A 496 8.75 -8.58 3.04
N GLY A 497 9.59 -9.17 3.89
CA GLY A 497 10.62 -8.46 4.66
C GLY A 497 10.11 -7.72 5.90
N GLY A 498 8.80 -7.70 6.14
CA GLY A 498 8.16 -7.20 7.36
C GLY A 498 7.85 -8.31 8.35
N LEU A 499 6.85 -8.08 9.20
CA LEU A 499 6.37 -9.02 10.22
C LEU A 499 5.17 -9.84 9.71
N SER A 500 4.98 -11.02 10.28
CA SER A 500 3.71 -11.74 10.17
C SER A 500 2.85 -11.50 11.41
N ARG A 501 1.52 -11.68 11.28
CA ARG A 501 0.58 -11.46 12.40
C ARG A 501 0.91 -12.29 13.63
N GLU A 502 1.33 -13.54 13.42
CA GLU A 502 1.66 -14.52 14.47
C GLU A 502 3.01 -14.25 15.12
N ARG A 503 3.97 -13.70 14.37
CA ARG A 503 5.31 -13.39 14.91
C ARG A 503 5.39 -12.01 15.56
N ALA A 504 4.42 -11.13 15.30
CA ALA A 504 4.39 -9.81 15.89
C ALA A 504 3.95 -9.88 17.36
N GLY A 505 4.92 -9.68 18.27
CA GLY A 505 4.68 -9.58 19.70
C GLY A 505 3.92 -8.31 20.10
N PHE A 506 3.73 -8.13 21.41
CA PHE A 506 3.02 -7.00 21.99
C PHE A 506 3.76 -5.67 21.76
N GLU A 507 5.09 -5.64 21.96
CA GLU A 507 5.94 -4.45 21.85
C GLU A 507 5.74 -3.71 20.52
N VAL A 508 5.77 -4.44 19.41
CA VAL A 508 5.61 -3.86 18.06
C VAL A 508 4.21 -3.27 17.82
N ARG A 509 3.20 -3.73 18.56
CA ARG A 509 1.81 -3.27 18.42
C ARG A 509 1.51 -2.07 19.29
N ASP A 510 2.37 -1.79 20.28
CA ASP A 510 2.18 -0.72 21.24
C ASP A 510 2.52 0.65 20.62
N VAL A 511 2.06 1.70 21.30
CA VAL A 511 2.31 3.08 20.90
C VAL A 511 3.63 3.54 21.50
N HIS A 512 4.61 3.83 20.64
CA HIS A 512 5.92 4.33 21.04
C HIS A 512 5.96 5.87 20.95
N TYR A 513 6.72 6.56 21.82
CA TYR A 513 6.78 8.04 21.86
C TYR A 513 7.24 8.66 20.52
N SER A 514 8.18 8.01 19.81
CA SER A 514 8.64 8.44 18.49
C SER A 514 7.54 8.48 17.42
N HIS A 515 6.37 7.86 17.63
CA HIS A 515 5.21 7.98 16.75
C HIS A 515 4.63 9.40 16.70
N TYR A 516 4.93 10.24 17.69
CA TYR A 516 4.44 11.61 17.79
C TYR A 516 4.68 12.41 16.50
N GLY A 517 3.60 12.92 15.90
CA GLY A 517 3.66 13.69 14.66
C GLY A 517 3.89 12.87 13.38
N ARG A 518 4.19 11.57 13.49
CA ARG A 518 4.61 10.69 12.38
C ARG A 518 3.55 9.66 12.03
N LEU A 519 3.19 8.82 12.99
CA LEU A 519 2.18 7.77 12.86
C LEU A 519 1.00 8.06 13.79
N CYS A 520 -0.22 7.95 13.27
CA CYS A 520 -1.39 8.18 14.08
C CYS A 520 -1.52 7.07 15.13
N THR A 521 -1.64 7.48 16.39
CA THR A 521 -1.80 6.60 17.55
C THR A 521 -3.24 6.15 17.78
N ILE A 522 -4.20 6.82 17.15
CA ILE A 522 -5.65 6.55 17.28
C ILE A 522 -6.16 5.69 16.11
N GLU A 523 -5.72 5.99 14.88
CA GLU A 523 -6.27 5.38 13.67
C GLU A 523 -5.56 4.05 13.32
N THR A 524 -6.10 2.95 13.84
CA THR A 524 -5.68 1.59 13.52
C THR A 524 -6.89 0.64 13.42
N PRO A 525 -6.84 -0.43 12.59
CA PRO A 525 -7.91 -1.44 12.57
C PRO A 525 -8.02 -2.16 13.91
N GLU A 526 -9.27 -2.39 14.35
CA GLU A 526 -9.56 -3.26 15.49
C GLU A 526 -9.23 -4.73 15.15
N GLY A 527 -8.91 -5.53 16.17
CA GLY A 527 -8.69 -6.98 16.03
C GLY A 527 -7.23 -7.38 15.74
N PRO A 528 -6.97 -8.45 14.97
CA PRO A 528 -5.63 -9.04 14.85
C PRO A 528 -4.56 -8.14 14.23
N ASN A 529 -4.96 -7.06 13.54
CA ASN A 529 -4.06 -6.12 12.87
C ASN A 529 -3.76 -4.86 13.68
N ILE A 530 -4.27 -4.74 14.91
CA ILE A 530 -4.02 -3.60 15.79
C ILE A 530 -2.52 -3.34 15.93
N GLY A 531 -2.10 -2.08 15.75
CA GLY A 531 -0.70 -1.63 15.81
C GLY A 531 0.18 -2.04 14.62
N LEU A 532 -0.23 -3.02 13.81
CA LEU A 532 0.52 -3.46 12.62
C LEU A 532 0.17 -2.65 11.37
N ILE A 533 -1.00 -2.02 11.39
CA ILE A 533 -1.46 -1.10 10.35
C ILE A 533 -1.76 0.23 11.02
N SER A 534 -1.08 1.27 10.58
CA SER A 534 -1.29 2.64 11.04
C SER A 534 -1.41 3.57 9.83
N THR A 535 -1.75 4.83 10.07
CA THR A 535 -1.90 5.87 9.05
C THR A 535 -0.93 7.00 9.36
N LEU A 536 -0.34 7.62 8.34
CA LEU A 536 0.49 8.80 8.51
C LEU A 536 -0.29 9.96 9.13
N CYS A 537 0.32 10.65 10.08
CA CYS A 537 -0.20 11.90 10.63
C CYS A 537 -0.32 12.98 9.54
N VAL A 538 -1.15 14.00 9.76
CA VAL A 538 -1.49 15.00 8.74
C VAL A 538 -0.25 15.70 8.16
N HIS A 539 0.71 16.09 9.01
CA HIS A 539 1.89 16.84 8.61
C HIS A 539 3.15 16.00 8.37
N ALA A 540 3.07 14.68 8.56
CA ALA A 540 4.20 13.77 8.39
C ALA A 540 4.67 13.74 6.93
N LYS A 541 5.99 13.71 6.74
CA LYS A 541 6.65 13.49 5.44
C LYS A 541 7.60 12.30 5.54
N ILE A 542 8.00 11.78 4.39
CA ILE A 542 9.01 10.73 4.28
C ILE A 542 10.20 11.34 3.56
N ASN A 543 11.38 11.24 4.14
CA ASN A 543 12.61 11.71 3.50
C ASN A 543 13.15 10.71 2.47
N GLU A 544 14.19 11.09 1.74
CA GLU A 544 14.80 10.26 0.68
C GLU A 544 15.35 8.91 1.20
N MET A 545 15.73 8.83 2.48
CA MET A 545 16.21 7.59 3.10
C MET A 545 15.07 6.64 3.54
N GLY A 546 13.83 7.13 3.51
CA GLY A 546 12.63 6.41 3.92
C GLY A 546 12.29 6.55 5.42
N PHE A 547 12.90 7.47 6.15
CA PHE A 547 12.50 7.78 7.52
C PHE A 547 11.33 8.78 7.54
N ILE A 548 10.46 8.65 8.54
CA ILE A 548 9.31 9.54 8.72
C ILE A 548 9.75 10.76 9.52
N GLU A 549 9.44 11.94 9.02
CA GLU A 549 9.80 13.24 9.61
C GLU A 549 8.56 14.05 9.93
N THR A 550 8.67 14.87 10.96
CA THR A 550 7.64 15.80 11.43
C THR A 550 8.18 17.23 11.35
N PRO A 551 7.39 18.21 10.90
CA PRO A 551 7.81 19.61 10.90
C PRO A 551 7.71 20.24 12.29
N TYR A 552 8.70 21.05 12.63
CA TYR A 552 8.77 21.86 13.85
C TYR A 552 9.17 23.31 13.52
N ARG A 553 8.87 24.23 14.44
CA ARG A 553 9.36 25.61 14.44
C ARG A 553 10.60 25.71 15.29
N LYS A 554 11.66 26.30 14.76
CA LYS A 554 12.88 26.55 15.53
C LYS A 554 12.66 27.70 16.52
N VAL A 555 13.20 27.57 17.73
CA VAL A 555 13.18 28.59 18.77
C VAL A 555 14.62 29.05 19.01
N ASN A 556 14.86 30.35 18.88
CA ASN A 556 16.16 30.96 19.18
C ASN A 556 15.98 31.93 20.36
N ASN A 557 16.64 31.67 21.50
CA ASN A 557 16.61 32.51 22.70
C ASN A 557 15.18 32.93 23.12
N GLY A 558 14.27 31.96 23.24
CA GLY A 558 12.88 32.20 23.64
C GLY A 558 11.96 32.78 22.56
N LYS A 559 12.46 32.98 21.34
CA LYS A 559 11.69 33.49 20.20
C LYS A 559 11.48 32.42 19.12
N VAL A 560 10.22 32.14 18.81
CA VAL A 560 9.79 31.15 17.82
C VAL A 560 9.88 31.72 16.40
N GLU A 561 10.57 31.02 15.50
CA GLU A 561 10.58 31.31 14.06
C GLU A 561 9.28 30.83 13.39
N VAL A 562 8.36 31.75 13.12
CA VAL A 562 7.01 31.41 12.63
C VAL A 562 6.98 30.98 11.15
N LYS A 563 7.89 31.49 10.31
CA LYS A 563 7.83 31.32 8.84
C LYS A 563 8.55 30.09 8.32
N LYS A 564 9.63 29.65 8.99
CA LYS A 564 10.48 28.55 8.51
C LYS A 564 10.19 27.29 9.30
N LEU A 565 9.83 26.23 8.58
CA LEU A 565 9.63 24.90 9.16
C LEU A 565 10.92 24.10 9.00
N THR A 566 11.30 23.37 10.05
CA THR A 566 12.42 22.42 10.03
C THR A 566 11.83 21.04 10.27
N TYR A 567 12.07 20.11 9.34
CA TYR A 567 11.66 18.72 9.50
C TYR A 567 12.73 17.99 10.31
N LEU A 568 12.30 17.24 11.33
CA LEU A 568 13.18 16.41 12.14
C LEU A 568 12.79 14.94 12.01
N SER A 569 13.78 14.08 11.81
CA SER A 569 13.66 12.63 11.94
C SER A 569 13.49 12.24 13.42
N ALA A 570 13.05 11.00 13.66
CA ALA A 570 12.86 10.52 15.04
C ALA A 570 14.16 10.56 15.86
N GLU A 571 15.31 10.31 15.23
CA GLU A 571 16.61 10.34 15.92
C GLU A 571 17.08 11.77 16.26
N GLU A 572 16.83 12.74 15.38
CA GLU A 572 17.17 14.14 15.62
C GLU A 572 16.26 14.78 16.67
N GLU A 573 15.05 14.26 16.83
CA GLU A 573 14.10 14.70 17.83
C GLU A 573 14.49 14.28 19.25
N ASP A 574 15.15 13.13 19.43
CA ASP A 574 15.47 12.60 20.76
C ASP A 574 16.38 13.54 21.57
N THR A 575 17.28 14.27 20.90
CA THR A 575 18.16 15.24 21.56
C THR A 575 17.50 16.60 21.76
N ALA A 576 16.38 16.87 21.10
CA ALA A 576 15.72 18.17 21.07
C ALA A 576 14.71 18.35 22.22
N LYS A 577 14.59 19.58 22.70
CA LYS A 577 13.57 20.01 23.68
C LYS A 577 12.44 20.75 22.97
N ILE A 578 11.25 20.14 22.92
CA ILE A 578 10.15 20.59 22.06
C ILE A 578 8.94 21.07 22.87
N ALA A 579 8.51 22.31 22.65
CA ALA A 579 7.30 22.88 23.24
C ALA A 579 6.02 22.52 22.47
N GLN A 580 4.90 22.47 23.19
CA GLN A 580 3.58 22.15 22.63
C GLN A 580 3.04 23.27 21.72
N ALA A 581 2.17 22.91 20.76
CA ALA A 581 1.60 23.87 19.80
C ALA A 581 0.64 24.90 20.42
N ASN A 582 0.01 24.56 21.55
CA ASN A 582 -1.02 25.36 22.22
C ASN A 582 -0.44 26.39 23.22
N VAL A 583 0.88 26.44 23.40
CA VAL A 583 1.51 27.41 24.30
C VAL A 583 1.28 28.82 23.76
N PRO A 584 0.77 29.76 24.57
CA PRO A 584 0.46 31.11 24.11
C PRO A 584 1.73 31.88 23.73
N LEU A 585 1.70 32.50 22.55
CA LEU A 585 2.77 33.36 22.03
C LEU A 585 2.32 34.81 21.99
N THR A 586 3.26 35.73 22.20
CA THR A 586 3.08 37.16 21.94
C THR A 586 3.08 37.45 20.44
N GLU A 587 2.64 38.64 20.02
CA GLU A 587 2.64 39.02 18.58
C GLU A 587 4.04 39.05 17.95
N LYS A 588 5.09 39.14 18.77
CA LYS A 588 6.49 39.08 18.33
C LYS A 588 7.05 37.66 18.23
N GLY A 589 6.26 36.64 18.61
CA GLY A 589 6.66 35.23 18.61
C GLY A 589 7.43 34.78 19.84
N GLU A 590 7.39 35.53 20.94
CA GLU A 590 7.98 35.13 22.22
C GLU A 590 6.95 34.37 23.06
N PHE A 591 7.39 33.46 23.93
CA PHE A 591 6.49 32.79 24.86
C PHE A 591 5.87 33.79 25.85
N ALA A 592 4.56 33.69 26.06
CA ALA A 592 3.87 34.58 27.00
C ALA A 592 4.03 34.15 28.47
N GLU A 593 4.42 32.89 28.70
CA GLU A 593 4.61 32.30 30.03
C GLU A 593 6.10 32.10 30.33
N ASP A 594 6.51 32.32 31.58
CA ASP A 594 7.90 32.14 32.03
C ASP A 594 8.31 30.67 32.17
N LYS A 595 7.34 29.75 32.14
CA LYS A 595 7.55 28.29 32.24
C LYS A 595 6.74 27.59 31.18
N VAL A 596 7.41 26.82 30.33
CA VAL A 596 6.81 26.15 29.18
C VAL A 596 6.87 24.65 29.39
N LYS A 597 5.73 23.96 29.23
CA LYS A 597 5.72 22.50 29.18
C LYS A 597 6.34 22.05 27.86
N ALA A 598 7.40 21.27 27.97
CA ALA A 598 8.11 20.71 26.84
C ALA A 598 8.12 19.19 26.91
N ARG A 599 8.57 18.57 25.82
CA ARG A 599 8.85 17.15 25.71
C ARG A 599 10.32 16.97 25.38
N GLN A 600 10.92 15.96 26.01
CA GLN A 600 12.25 15.46 25.70
C GLN A 600 12.16 13.94 25.74
N THR A 601 12.41 13.27 24.62
CA THR A 601 12.15 11.82 24.45
C THR A 601 10.75 11.41 24.92
N GLY A 602 10.65 10.59 25.97
CA GLY A 602 9.41 10.14 26.63
C GLY A 602 9.01 10.96 27.85
N ASP A 603 9.83 11.92 28.28
CA ASP A 603 9.60 12.75 29.47
C ASP A 603 8.98 14.11 29.11
N PHE A 604 8.30 14.73 30.09
CA PHE A 604 7.60 16.01 29.93
C PHE A 604 8.12 17.08 30.91
N PRO A 605 9.36 17.58 30.73
CA PRO A 605 9.93 18.60 31.60
C PRO A 605 9.24 19.96 31.45
N ILE A 606 9.27 20.77 32.52
CA ILE A 606 8.87 22.17 32.50
C ILE A 606 10.15 23.01 32.40
N LEU A 607 10.30 23.71 31.28
CA LEU A 607 11.51 24.43 30.91
C LEU A 607 11.30 25.94 30.93
N GLU A 608 12.38 26.70 31.03
CA GLU A 608 12.34 28.13 30.74
C GLU A 608 12.31 28.38 29.22
N PRO A 609 11.68 29.47 28.73
CA PRO A 609 11.63 29.82 27.31
C PRO A 609 12.97 29.74 26.56
N ASN A 610 14.08 30.05 27.24
CA ASN A 610 15.42 30.04 26.66
C ASN A 610 16.00 28.63 26.43
N GLU A 611 15.48 27.63 27.14
CA GLU A 611 15.94 26.23 27.04
C GLU A 611 15.16 25.44 25.97
N VAL A 612 14.06 26.00 25.47
CA VAL A 612 13.25 25.41 24.41
C VAL A 612 13.94 25.61 23.07
N GLU A 613 14.14 24.53 22.32
CA GLU A 613 14.82 24.56 21.02
C GLU A 613 13.84 24.53 19.85
N PHE A 614 12.71 23.83 20.02
CA PHE A 614 11.70 23.69 18.98
C PHE A 614 10.28 23.81 19.55
N MET A 615 9.31 24.06 18.67
CA MET A 615 7.89 24.09 18.98
C MET A 615 7.10 23.39 17.88
N ASP A 616 6.06 22.66 18.27
CA ASP A 616 5.10 22.04 17.38
C ASP A 616 4.44 23.04 16.40
N VAL A 617 4.06 22.58 15.21
CA VAL A 617 3.49 23.46 14.16
C VAL A 617 1.99 23.64 14.26
N ALA A 618 1.28 22.62 14.75
CA ALA A 618 -0.17 22.59 14.84
C ALA A 618 -0.63 21.53 15.84
N PRO A 619 -1.72 21.75 16.61
CA PRO A 619 -2.22 20.76 17.57
C PRO A 619 -2.67 19.44 16.92
N ASN A 620 -3.15 19.48 15.67
CA ASN A 620 -3.58 18.31 14.92
C ASN A 620 -2.43 17.50 14.29
N GLN A 621 -1.17 17.93 14.45
CA GLN A 621 -0.02 17.22 13.88
C GLN A 621 0.12 15.79 14.42
N ILE A 622 -0.42 15.50 15.61
CA ILE A 622 -0.24 14.21 16.30
C ILE A 622 -1.18 13.10 15.81
N VAL A 623 -2.18 13.43 15.01
CA VAL A 623 -3.19 12.48 14.53
C VAL A 623 -3.25 12.41 13.00
N GLY A 624 -3.88 11.35 12.51
CA GLY A 624 -4.23 11.14 11.11
C GLY A 624 -5.43 11.96 10.67
N LEU A 625 -5.74 11.88 9.38
CA LEU A 625 -6.82 12.66 8.76
C LEU A 625 -8.19 12.35 9.36
N SER A 626 -8.54 11.08 9.52
CA SER A 626 -9.88 10.67 9.98
C SER A 626 -10.16 11.14 11.40
N ALA A 627 -9.17 11.01 12.29
CA ALA A 627 -9.28 11.48 13.67
C ALA A 627 -9.33 13.02 13.73
N SER A 628 -8.61 13.71 12.85
CA SER A 628 -8.63 15.19 12.76
C SER A 628 -9.96 15.78 12.26
N LEU A 629 -10.89 14.96 11.78
CA LEU A 629 -12.24 15.36 11.35
C LEU A 629 -13.31 15.20 12.44
N ILE A 630 -12.92 14.67 13.61
CA ILE A 630 -13.79 14.54 14.78
C ILE A 630 -13.69 15.86 15.57
N PRO A 631 -14.77 16.67 15.65
CA PRO A 631 -14.77 17.86 16.52
C PRO A 631 -14.71 17.43 17.99
N PHE A 632 -14.20 18.27 18.89
CA PHE A 632 -14.16 17.97 20.34
C PHE A 632 -13.47 16.65 20.70
N LEU A 633 -12.48 16.23 19.90
CA LEU A 633 -11.74 14.99 20.10
C LEU A 633 -11.09 14.92 21.49
N GLU A 634 -10.67 16.07 22.03
CA GLU A 634 -10.10 16.22 23.38
C GLU A 634 -11.05 15.81 24.52
N HIS A 635 -12.34 15.62 24.24
CA HIS A 635 -13.38 15.21 25.19
C HIS A 635 -13.84 13.75 25.03
N ASP A 636 -13.20 13.00 24.14
CA ASP A 636 -13.51 11.59 23.89
C ASP A 636 -12.39 10.67 24.39
N ASP A 637 -12.77 9.52 24.93
CA ASP A 637 -11.82 8.42 25.16
C ASP A 637 -11.17 7.96 23.85
N ALA A 638 -9.88 7.61 23.91
CA ALA A 638 -9.09 7.23 22.74
C ALA A 638 -9.68 6.02 22.00
N ASN A 639 -10.28 5.05 22.71
CA ASN A 639 -10.90 3.89 22.05
C ASN A 639 -12.16 4.30 21.28
N ARG A 640 -12.90 5.31 21.76
CA ARG A 640 -14.06 5.87 21.05
C ARG A 640 -13.63 6.69 19.85
N ALA A 641 -12.57 7.46 19.97
CA ALA A 641 -11.96 8.16 18.84
C ALA A 641 -11.50 7.19 17.74
N LEU A 642 -10.85 6.08 18.11
CA LEU A 642 -10.45 5.01 17.19
C LEU A 642 -11.67 4.46 16.45
N MET A 643 -12.72 4.09 17.18
CA MET A 643 -13.97 3.61 16.59
C MET A 643 -14.60 4.66 15.67
N GLY A 644 -14.63 5.92 16.08
CA GLY A 644 -15.12 7.06 15.31
C GLY A 644 -14.39 7.23 13.98
N SER A 645 -13.06 7.23 14.00
CA SER A 645 -12.24 7.29 12.78
C SER A 645 -12.50 6.10 11.84
N ASN A 646 -12.66 4.89 12.39
CA ASN A 646 -12.93 3.69 11.62
C ASN A 646 -14.33 3.71 10.98
N MET A 647 -15.35 4.19 11.71
CA MET A 647 -16.72 4.27 11.23
C MET A 647 -16.92 5.35 10.15
N GLN A 648 -16.21 6.47 10.23
CA GLN A 648 -16.25 7.49 9.18
C GLN A 648 -15.82 6.93 7.80
N ARG A 649 -14.84 6.03 7.76
CA ARG A 649 -14.41 5.34 6.52
C ARG A 649 -15.45 4.35 5.98
N GLN A 650 -16.37 3.91 6.83
CA GLN A 650 -17.44 2.97 6.51
C GLN A 650 -18.75 3.64 6.08
N ALA A 651 -18.82 4.98 6.14
CA ALA A 651 -20.01 5.74 5.82
C ALA A 651 -20.32 5.69 4.32
N VAL A 652 -21.56 5.36 3.94
CA VAL A 652 -21.97 5.30 2.54
C VAL A 652 -22.38 6.69 2.01
N PRO A 653 -22.06 7.04 0.75
CA PRO A 653 -22.47 8.31 0.17
C PRO A 653 -23.99 8.38 0.01
N LEU A 654 -24.59 9.44 0.53
CA LEU A 654 -26.03 9.68 0.47
C LEU A 654 -26.40 10.40 -0.83
N ILE A 655 -27.64 10.22 -1.31
CA ILE A 655 -28.18 10.95 -2.48
C ILE A 655 -28.24 12.46 -2.21
N LYS A 656 -28.59 12.80 -0.97
CA LYS A 656 -28.68 14.15 -0.45
C LYS A 656 -27.75 14.23 0.77
N PRO A 657 -26.43 14.42 0.62
CA PRO A 657 -25.57 14.66 1.77
C PRO A 657 -25.81 16.06 2.34
N ASP A 658 -25.37 16.32 3.57
CA ASP A 658 -25.30 17.67 4.14
C ASP A 658 -23.93 17.91 4.75
N ALA A 659 -23.41 19.13 4.64
CA ALA A 659 -22.12 19.46 5.23
C ALA A 659 -22.26 19.59 6.75
N PRO A 660 -21.28 19.12 7.55
CA PRO A 660 -21.39 19.16 9.01
C PRO A 660 -21.47 20.61 9.51
N ILE A 661 -22.47 20.93 10.33
CA ILE A 661 -22.58 22.27 10.94
C ILE A 661 -21.37 22.53 11.83
N VAL A 662 -21.01 21.55 12.66
CA VAL A 662 -19.80 21.56 13.50
C VAL A 662 -18.73 20.72 12.80
N GLY A 663 -17.72 21.37 12.21
CA GLY A 663 -16.59 20.70 11.56
C GLY A 663 -15.27 21.06 12.25
N THR A 664 -14.15 20.56 11.73
CA THR A 664 -12.81 20.95 12.22
C THR A 664 -12.15 21.98 11.31
N GLY A 665 -12.58 22.10 10.04
CA GLY A 665 -12.00 22.97 9.02
C GLY A 665 -11.15 22.21 7.99
N LEU A 666 -10.85 20.93 8.25
CA LEU A 666 -10.11 20.07 7.31
C LEU A 666 -10.99 19.44 6.23
N GLU A 667 -12.31 19.54 6.33
CA GLU A 667 -13.26 18.92 5.41
C GLU A 667 -13.05 19.37 3.95
N ALA A 668 -12.74 20.66 3.74
CA ALA A 668 -12.49 21.21 2.40
C ALA A 668 -11.17 20.71 1.81
N LYS A 669 -10.12 20.60 2.64
CA LYS A 669 -8.81 20.07 2.24
C LYS A 669 -8.91 18.57 1.91
N ALA A 670 -9.60 17.80 2.74
CA ALA A 670 -9.87 16.38 2.48
C ALA A 670 -10.64 16.17 1.17
N ALA A 671 -11.67 16.99 0.90
CA ALA A 671 -12.43 16.90 -0.35
C ALA A 671 -11.59 17.25 -1.60
N ARG A 672 -10.67 18.21 -1.48
CA ARG A 672 -9.76 18.63 -2.57
C ARG A 672 -8.71 17.57 -2.85
N ASP A 673 -7.99 17.13 -1.81
CA ASP A 673 -6.87 16.19 -1.95
C ASP A 673 -7.34 14.76 -2.31
N ALA A 674 -8.64 14.45 -2.17
CA ALA A 674 -9.23 13.22 -2.72
C ALA A 674 -9.10 13.11 -4.25
N ARG A 675 -9.02 14.25 -4.96
CA ARG A 675 -8.92 14.33 -6.43
C ARG A 675 -10.03 13.57 -7.18
N ILE A 676 -11.25 13.58 -6.61
CA ILE A 676 -12.45 12.98 -7.21
C ILE A 676 -13.31 14.08 -7.86
N GLN A 677 -13.36 15.26 -7.26
CA GLN A 677 -14.05 16.40 -7.83
C GLN A 677 -13.22 17.02 -8.95
N LEU A 678 -13.90 17.64 -9.91
CA LEU A 678 -13.26 18.42 -10.96
C LEU A 678 -13.00 19.83 -10.43
N HIS A 679 -11.78 20.32 -10.68
CA HIS A 679 -11.33 21.64 -10.24
C HIS A 679 -11.04 22.54 -11.45
N ALA A 680 -11.21 23.84 -11.27
CA ALA A 680 -10.76 24.82 -12.25
C ALA A 680 -9.23 24.92 -12.27
N GLU A 681 -8.64 25.01 -13.46
CA GLU A 681 -7.18 25.07 -13.66
C GLU A 681 -6.63 26.49 -13.59
N GLY A 682 -7.45 27.47 -13.97
CA GLY A 682 -7.08 28.86 -14.11
C GLY A 682 -8.17 29.82 -13.65
N GLU A 683 -7.91 31.11 -13.79
CA GLU A 683 -8.96 32.12 -13.77
C GLU A 683 -9.76 32.04 -15.08
N GLY A 684 -11.08 31.98 -14.97
CA GLY A 684 -11.95 31.80 -16.13
C GLY A 684 -13.42 32.07 -15.87
N VAL A 685 -14.22 32.00 -16.93
CA VAL A 685 -15.68 32.17 -16.88
C VAL A 685 -16.36 30.90 -17.38
N VAL A 686 -17.35 30.43 -16.63
CA VAL A 686 -18.17 29.28 -17.01
C VAL A 686 -19.16 29.69 -18.11
N GLU A 687 -19.01 29.18 -19.33
CA GLU A 687 -19.87 29.51 -20.47
C GLU A 687 -21.12 28.62 -20.55
N PHE A 688 -20.95 27.35 -20.19
CA PHE A 688 -21.99 26.34 -20.28
C PHE A 688 -21.90 25.36 -19.11
N VAL A 689 -23.06 24.97 -18.58
CA VAL A 689 -23.19 23.98 -17.51
C VAL A 689 -24.40 23.13 -17.82
N ASP A 690 -24.20 21.83 -17.84
CA ASP A 690 -25.26 20.83 -17.82
C ASP A 690 -24.93 19.73 -16.80
N ALA A 691 -25.84 18.77 -16.61
CA ALA A 691 -25.59 17.61 -15.79
C ALA A 691 -24.37 16.80 -16.26
N ASN A 692 -24.09 16.76 -17.56
CA ASN A 692 -23.05 15.87 -18.14
C ASN A 692 -21.71 16.57 -18.41
N GLU A 693 -21.70 17.87 -18.67
CA GLU A 693 -20.49 18.62 -19.03
C GLU A 693 -20.50 20.06 -18.52
N ILE A 694 -19.29 20.61 -18.30
CA ILE A 694 -19.05 22.00 -17.90
C ILE A 694 -18.02 22.59 -18.85
N HIS A 695 -18.31 23.75 -19.45
CA HIS A 695 -17.38 24.46 -20.32
C HIS A 695 -16.86 25.71 -19.62
N VAL A 696 -15.55 25.82 -19.48
CA VAL A 696 -14.87 26.95 -18.85
C VAL A 696 -13.97 27.60 -19.87
N ARG A 697 -14.14 28.91 -20.10
CA ARG A 697 -13.20 29.71 -20.88
C ARG A 697 -12.19 30.33 -19.91
N TYR A 698 -10.93 29.93 -20.05
CA TYR A 698 -9.83 30.46 -19.24
C TYR A 698 -9.28 31.75 -19.84
N GLU A 699 -8.95 32.70 -18.97
CA GLU A 699 -8.26 33.93 -19.34
C GLU A 699 -6.75 33.62 -19.39
N ARG A 700 -6.17 33.58 -20.59
CA ARG A 700 -4.73 33.35 -20.80
C ARG A 700 -4.05 34.63 -21.30
N ASP A 701 -2.88 34.93 -20.75
CA ASP A 701 -2.05 36.05 -21.20
C ASP A 701 -1.46 35.79 -22.61
N GLU A 702 -1.10 36.85 -23.35
CA GLU A 702 -0.54 36.70 -24.71
C GLU A 702 0.73 35.84 -24.74
N ALA A 703 1.57 35.92 -23.70
CA ALA A 703 2.74 35.05 -23.54
C ALA A 703 2.37 33.57 -23.33
N GLN A 704 1.30 33.28 -22.60
CA GLN A 704 0.82 31.90 -22.39
C GLN A 704 0.15 31.34 -23.64
N LYS A 705 -0.56 32.18 -24.40
CA LYS A 705 -1.16 31.82 -25.70
C LYS A 705 -0.12 31.47 -26.75
N LEU A 706 1.04 32.14 -26.73
CA LEU A 706 2.15 31.83 -27.62
C LEU A 706 2.76 30.45 -27.37
N VAL A 707 2.69 29.94 -26.14
CA VAL A 707 3.39 28.72 -25.69
C VAL A 707 2.45 27.51 -25.54
N SER A 708 1.15 27.72 -25.33
CA SER A 708 0.14 26.65 -25.17
C SER A 708 -0.43 26.15 -26.51
N PHE A 709 -0.69 24.85 -26.66
CA PHE A 709 -1.37 24.27 -27.83
C PHE A 709 -2.88 24.06 -27.62
N GLU A 710 -3.38 24.33 -26.43
CA GLU A 710 -4.79 24.17 -26.10
C GLU A 710 -5.60 25.44 -26.42
N ASP A 711 -6.88 25.30 -26.70
CA ASP A 711 -7.82 26.43 -26.82
C ASP A 711 -8.07 27.09 -25.44
N ASP A 712 -8.58 28.32 -25.45
CA ASP A 712 -9.02 29.03 -24.24
C ASP A 712 -10.25 28.35 -23.61
N LEU A 713 -11.05 27.65 -24.42
CA LEU A 713 -12.22 26.90 -23.98
C LEU A 713 -11.85 25.45 -23.60
N LYS A 714 -12.10 25.07 -22.35
CA LYS A 714 -11.92 23.70 -21.86
C LYS A 714 -13.26 23.06 -21.49
N MET A 715 -13.45 21.83 -21.95
CA MET A 715 -14.66 21.03 -21.69
C MET A 715 -14.35 19.95 -20.66
N TYR A 716 -15.14 19.92 -19.59
CA TYR A 716 -15.05 18.95 -18.50
C TYR A 716 -16.25 18.01 -18.54
N ARG A 717 -16.02 16.71 -18.77
CA ARG A 717 -17.07 15.68 -18.73
C ARG A 717 -17.23 15.14 -17.31
N LEU A 718 -18.46 15.09 -16.81
CA LEU A 718 -18.76 14.64 -15.45
C LEU A 718 -18.91 13.12 -15.37
N THR A 719 -18.36 12.54 -14.32
CA THR A 719 -18.57 11.14 -13.95
C THR A 719 -19.97 10.89 -13.41
N LYS A 720 -20.70 9.92 -13.97
CA LYS A 720 -22.10 9.60 -13.59
C LYS A 720 -22.26 8.11 -13.36
N PHE A 721 -22.90 7.75 -12.24
CA PHE A 721 -23.32 6.39 -11.91
C PHE A 721 -22.24 5.33 -12.17
N ILE A 722 -20.99 5.62 -11.78
CA ILE A 722 -19.91 4.63 -11.83
C ILE A 722 -19.95 3.79 -10.56
N LYS A 723 -19.78 2.48 -10.72
CA LYS A 723 -19.66 1.51 -9.63
C LYS A 723 -18.29 1.63 -8.95
N THR A 724 -18.29 1.57 -7.62
CA THR A 724 -17.07 1.42 -6.80
C THR A 724 -16.81 -0.04 -6.43
N ASN A 725 -15.62 -0.35 -5.92
CA ASN A 725 -15.30 -1.70 -5.39
C ASN A 725 -16.29 -2.20 -4.32
N GLN A 726 -16.90 -1.31 -3.53
CA GLN A 726 -17.89 -1.64 -2.48
C GLN A 726 -19.34 -1.50 -2.96
N GLU A 727 -19.56 -1.51 -4.28
CA GLU A 727 -20.88 -1.40 -4.92
C GLU A 727 -21.63 -0.10 -4.60
N THR A 728 -20.96 0.91 -4.02
CA THR A 728 -21.50 2.28 -3.92
C THR A 728 -21.36 3.01 -5.26
N SER A 729 -21.99 4.17 -5.40
CA SER A 729 -21.97 4.96 -6.64
C SER A 729 -21.13 6.24 -6.54
N ILE A 730 -20.22 6.44 -7.50
CA ILE A 730 -19.63 7.74 -7.80
C ILE A 730 -20.53 8.46 -8.79
N THR A 731 -21.13 9.56 -8.35
CA THR A 731 -21.92 10.45 -9.20
C THR A 731 -21.59 11.90 -8.87
N LEU A 732 -21.08 12.62 -9.86
CA LEU A 732 -20.76 14.03 -9.77
C LEU A 732 -21.90 14.87 -10.34
N ARG A 733 -22.10 16.08 -9.81
CA ARG A 733 -23.08 17.08 -10.25
C ARG A 733 -22.39 18.42 -10.37
N PRO A 734 -22.82 19.30 -11.29
CA PRO A 734 -22.24 20.64 -11.37
C PRO A 734 -22.52 21.41 -10.08
N ALA A 735 -21.48 22.05 -9.53
CA ALA A 735 -21.58 22.96 -8.38
C ALA A 735 -21.59 24.44 -8.80
N VAL A 736 -21.22 24.73 -10.05
CA VAL A 736 -21.13 26.07 -10.63
C VAL A 736 -22.33 26.39 -11.53
N ALA A 737 -22.57 27.68 -11.74
CA ALA A 737 -23.60 28.18 -12.65
C ALA A 737 -22.99 28.89 -13.88
N LYS A 738 -23.75 28.95 -14.98
CA LYS A 738 -23.37 29.72 -16.17
C LYS A 738 -23.12 31.19 -15.83
N GLY A 739 -22.03 31.76 -16.37
CA GLY A 739 -21.58 33.13 -16.13
C GLY A 739 -20.75 33.31 -14.84
N GLN A 740 -20.55 32.26 -14.06
CA GLN A 740 -19.74 32.31 -12.85
C GLN A 740 -18.25 32.44 -13.19
N ARG A 741 -17.56 33.36 -12.50
CA ARG A 741 -16.09 33.42 -12.51
C ARG A 741 -15.51 32.37 -11.56
N VAL A 742 -14.53 31.63 -12.03
CA VAL A 742 -13.80 30.60 -11.27
C VAL A 742 -12.33 30.95 -11.21
N LYS A 743 -11.66 30.48 -10.17
CA LYS A 743 -10.21 30.59 -9.97
C LYS A 743 -9.58 29.21 -9.91
N THR A 744 -8.25 29.16 -10.07
CA THR A 744 -7.49 27.92 -9.91
C THR A 744 -7.80 27.25 -8.57
N GLY A 745 -8.19 25.98 -8.63
CA GLY A 745 -8.52 25.15 -7.47
C GLY A 745 -9.98 25.23 -6.99
N ASP A 746 -10.82 26.08 -7.58
CA ASP A 746 -12.25 26.11 -7.28
C ASP A 746 -12.94 24.81 -7.71
N PHE A 747 -13.88 24.32 -6.90
CA PHE A 747 -14.66 23.13 -7.21
C PHE A 747 -15.68 23.42 -8.32
N LEU A 748 -15.58 22.71 -9.45
CA LEU A 748 -16.56 22.75 -10.52
C LEU A 748 -17.73 21.79 -10.26
N THR A 749 -17.48 20.72 -9.50
CA THR A 749 -18.45 19.67 -9.20
C THR A 749 -18.64 19.43 -7.71
N GLU A 750 -19.78 18.83 -7.37
CA GLU A 750 -20.10 18.23 -6.07
C GLU A 750 -20.61 16.78 -6.26
N GLY A 751 -20.83 16.03 -5.18
CA GLY A 751 -21.26 14.63 -5.24
C GLY A 751 -20.24 13.67 -4.61
N TYR A 752 -20.57 12.38 -4.54
CA TYR A 752 -19.75 11.35 -3.85
C TYR A 752 -19.27 11.82 -2.46
N ALA A 753 -20.23 12.15 -1.58
CA ALA A 753 -20.00 12.67 -0.23
C ALA A 753 -19.21 13.99 -0.15
N VAL A 754 -19.33 14.87 -1.15
CA VAL A 754 -18.85 16.27 -1.10
C VAL A 754 -20.02 17.21 -1.38
N LYS A 755 -20.17 18.26 -0.57
CA LYS A 755 -21.19 19.31 -0.72
C LYS A 755 -20.59 20.68 -0.47
N ASN A 756 -20.83 21.64 -1.36
CA ASN A 756 -20.29 23.01 -1.27
C ASN A 756 -18.77 23.08 -1.05
N GLY A 757 -18.01 22.16 -1.67
CA GLY A 757 -16.55 22.08 -1.51
C GLY A 757 -16.05 21.47 -0.19
N GLU A 758 -16.94 20.94 0.65
CA GLU A 758 -16.60 20.29 1.92
C GLU A 758 -16.99 18.81 1.90
N LEU A 759 -16.22 17.99 2.62
CA LEU A 759 -16.56 16.59 2.85
C LEU A 759 -17.85 16.47 3.67
N ALA A 760 -18.83 15.77 3.11
CA ALA A 760 -20.20 15.61 3.61
C ALA A 760 -20.59 14.12 3.62
N LEU A 761 -20.03 13.37 4.58
CA LEU A 761 -20.25 11.92 4.75
C LEU A 761 -21.66 11.53 5.23
N GLY A 762 -22.46 12.48 5.73
CA GLY A 762 -23.69 12.19 6.45
C GLY A 762 -24.67 13.37 6.45
N ARG A 763 -25.45 13.48 7.51
CA ARG A 763 -26.51 14.49 7.70
C ARG A 763 -26.56 14.97 9.15
N ASN A 764 -26.86 16.25 9.32
CA ASN A 764 -27.18 16.85 10.62
C ASN A 764 -28.64 16.48 10.99
N LEU A 765 -28.89 15.94 12.17
CA LEU A 765 -30.21 15.51 12.66
C LEU A 765 -30.53 16.10 14.03
N LYS A 766 -31.81 16.38 14.28
CA LYS A 766 -32.29 16.77 15.60
C LYS A 766 -32.41 15.58 16.53
N VAL A 767 -31.56 15.53 17.54
CA VAL A 767 -31.45 14.43 18.50
C VAL A 767 -32.02 14.80 19.87
N ALA A 768 -32.67 13.84 20.53
CA ALA A 768 -32.93 13.87 21.97
C ALA A 768 -32.17 12.72 22.67
N PHE A 769 -31.48 13.05 23.76
CA PHE A 769 -30.89 12.06 24.66
C PHE A 769 -31.88 11.74 25.78
N MET A 770 -32.65 10.67 25.61
CA MET A 770 -33.59 10.17 26.62
C MET A 770 -33.92 8.69 26.38
N PRO A 771 -34.22 7.90 27.42
CA PRO A 771 -34.79 6.57 27.20
C PRO A 771 -36.20 6.70 26.61
N TRP A 772 -36.52 5.85 25.63
CA TRP A 772 -37.85 5.87 24.99
C TRP A 772 -38.39 4.46 24.80
N LYS A 773 -39.32 4.06 25.67
CA LYS A 773 -40.10 2.80 25.63
C LYS A 773 -39.27 1.52 25.44
N GLY A 774 -37.97 1.55 25.80
CA GLY A 774 -37.03 0.45 25.59
C GLY A 774 -36.57 0.24 24.13
N TYR A 775 -37.06 1.03 23.17
CA TYR A 775 -36.65 0.89 21.76
C TYR A 775 -35.22 1.38 21.49
N ASN A 776 -34.67 2.20 22.38
CA ASN A 776 -33.26 2.58 22.37
C ASN A 776 -32.46 1.88 23.49
N PHE A 777 -32.85 0.66 23.88
CA PHE A 777 -32.09 -0.15 24.81
C PHE A 777 -30.68 -0.46 24.27
N GLU A 778 -29.69 -0.50 25.16
CA GLU A 778 -28.26 -0.52 24.82
C GLU A 778 -27.89 0.57 23.81
N ASP A 779 -27.61 0.17 22.57
CA ASP A 779 -27.17 0.99 21.43
C ASP A 779 -28.21 1.08 20.34
N ALA A 780 -29.43 0.64 20.60
CA ALA A 780 -30.51 0.76 19.64
C ALA A 780 -30.87 2.24 19.40
N ILE A 781 -31.26 2.54 18.16
CA ILE A 781 -31.61 3.88 17.71
C ILE A 781 -33.08 3.88 17.29
N VAL A 782 -33.80 4.93 17.72
CA VAL A 782 -35.16 5.22 17.28
C VAL A 782 -35.10 6.36 16.27
N ILE A 783 -35.74 6.17 15.12
CA ILE A 783 -35.72 7.13 14.00
C ILE A 783 -37.14 7.59 13.70
N ASN A 784 -37.29 8.88 13.42
CA ASN A 784 -38.53 9.46 12.91
C ASN A 784 -38.77 9.05 11.44
N GLU A 785 -40.00 8.66 11.12
CA GLU A 785 -40.45 8.33 9.76
C GLU A 785 -40.16 9.45 8.74
N LYS A 786 -40.15 10.72 9.19
CA LYS A 786 -39.73 11.87 8.38
C LYS A 786 -38.37 11.65 7.71
N VAL A 787 -37.41 11.06 8.43
CA VAL A 787 -36.05 10.81 7.95
C VAL A 787 -36.05 9.84 6.75
N VAL A 788 -36.98 8.89 6.75
CA VAL A 788 -37.12 7.86 5.70
C VAL A 788 -37.95 8.38 4.53
N SER A 789 -39.05 9.08 4.81
CA SER A 789 -39.95 9.63 3.79
C SER A 789 -39.29 10.73 2.95
N GLU A 790 -38.41 11.56 3.53
CA GLU A 790 -37.66 12.60 2.82
C GLU A 790 -36.39 12.09 2.10
N ASP A 791 -36.12 10.77 2.20
CA ASP A 791 -34.93 10.10 1.65
C ASP A 791 -33.61 10.67 2.18
N LEU A 792 -33.53 11.02 3.48
CA LEU A 792 -32.34 11.68 4.05
C LEU A 792 -31.12 10.75 4.08
N PHE A 793 -31.31 9.46 4.39
CA PHE A 793 -30.26 8.43 4.43
C PHE A 793 -30.38 7.37 3.33
N THR A 794 -30.93 7.76 2.18
CA THR A 794 -31.01 6.88 1.01
C THR A 794 -29.69 6.92 0.24
N SER A 795 -29.13 5.74 -0.05
CA SER A 795 -27.89 5.54 -0.82
C SER A 795 -28.19 4.84 -2.16
N ILE A 796 -27.32 5.05 -3.15
CA ILE A 796 -27.39 4.36 -4.45
C ILE A 796 -26.27 3.32 -4.47
N HIS A 797 -26.67 2.08 -4.76
CA HIS A 797 -25.76 0.97 -4.97
C HIS A 797 -25.83 0.53 -6.42
N ILE A 798 -24.69 0.16 -6.99
CA ILE A 798 -24.59 -0.32 -8.37
C ILE A 798 -23.98 -1.71 -8.34
N SER A 799 -24.80 -2.70 -8.67
CA SER A 799 -24.37 -4.08 -8.82
C SER A 799 -24.05 -4.34 -10.28
N GLU A 800 -22.99 -5.10 -10.51
CA GLU A 800 -22.54 -5.51 -11.84
C GLU A 800 -22.76 -7.00 -11.97
N PHE A 801 -23.49 -7.38 -13.00
CA PHE A 801 -23.77 -8.75 -13.36
C PHE A 801 -23.09 -9.05 -14.68
N GLU A 802 -22.20 -10.04 -14.70
CA GLU A 802 -21.47 -10.43 -15.90
C GLU A 802 -21.71 -11.90 -16.23
N LEU A 803 -21.80 -12.20 -17.54
CA LEU A 803 -21.93 -13.54 -18.05
C LEU A 803 -21.02 -13.74 -19.25
N GLU A 804 -20.16 -14.75 -19.16
CA GLU A 804 -19.23 -15.15 -20.21
C GLU A 804 -19.85 -16.23 -21.10
N VAL A 805 -19.58 -16.09 -22.39
CA VAL A 805 -19.89 -17.10 -23.41
C VAL A 805 -18.61 -17.84 -23.75
N ARG A 806 -18.61 -19.15 -23.52
CA ARG A 806 -17.44 -20.00 -23.72
C ARG A 806 -17.65 -20.99 -24.84
N ASP A 807 -16.54 -21.41 -25.43
CA ASP A 807 -16.52 -22.57 -26.32
C ASP A 807 -16.34 -23.84 -25.49
N THR A 808 -17.36 -24.70 -25.47
CA THR A 808 -17.35 -25.94 -24.70
C THR A 808 -17.07 -27.14 -25.62
N LYS A 809 -16.70 -28.29 -25.04
CA LYS A 809 -16.49 -29.51 -25.85
C LYS A 809 -17.73 -29.96 -26.63
N LEU A 810 -18.93 -29.59 -26.17
CA LEU A 810 -20.21 -29.95 -26.80
C LEU A 810 -20.67 -28.91 -27.84
N GLY A 811 -20.02 -27.75 -27.90
CA GLY A 811 -20.36 -26.64 -28.81
C GLY A 811 -20.16 -25.27 -28.18
N GLU A 812 -20.30 -24.22 -28.99
CA GLU A 812 -20.29 -22.83 -28.55
C GLU A 812 -21.56 -22.53 -27.72
N GLU A 813 -21.41 -21.91 -26.56
CA GLU A 813 -22.55 -21.32 -25.85
C GLU A 813 -23.08 -20.11 -26.62
N GLU A 814 -24.36 -19.79 -26.47
CA GLU A 814 -24.98 -18.65 -27.16
C GLU A 814 -25.80 -17.77 -26.22
N LEU A 815 -25.77 -16.46 -26.47
CA LEU A 815 -26.69 -15.51 -25.84
C LEU A 815 -27.87 -15.29 -26.77
N THR A 816 -29.06 -15.62 -26.28
CA THR A 816 -30.30 -15.56 -27.04
C THR A 816 -31.48 -15.31 -26.09
N PRO A 817 -32.52 -14.59 -26.54
CA PRO A 817 -33.79 -14.54 -25.81
C PRO A 817 -34.61 -15.84 -25.92
N ASP A 818 -34.26 -16.74 -26.85
CA ASP A 818 -34.95 -18.02 -27.06
C ASP A 818 -34.43 -19.09 -26.07
N ILE A 819 -35.02 -19.14 -24.88
CA ILE A 819 -34.56 -19.97 -23.76
C ILE A 819 -35.59 -21.11 -23.55
N PRO A 820 -35.14 -22.38 -23.52
CA PRO A 820 -36.05 -23.52 -23.38
C PRO A 820 -36.76 -23.52 -22.02
N ASN A 821 -38.04 -23.88 -22.01
CA ASN A 821 -38.88 -23.99 -20.81
C ASN A 821 -39.09 -22.67 -20.02
N VAL A 822 -38.90 -21.52 -20.66
CA VAL A 822 -39.14 -20.19 -20.08
C VAL A 822 -40.33 -19.54 -20.79
N SER A 823 -41.21 -18.86 -20.03
CA SER A 823 -42.35 -18.16 -20.62
C SER A 823 -41.93 -16.91 -21.39
N GLU A 824 -42.69 -16.54 -22.42
CA GLU A 824 -42.47 -15.30 -23.19
C GLU A 824 -42.55 -14.04 -22.30
N GLU A 825 -43.30 -14.09 -21.20
CA GLU A 825 -43.38 -12.98 -20.25
C GLU A 825 -42.05 -12.75 -19.52
N ALA A 826 -41.27 -13.81 -19.25
CA ALA A 826 -39.97 -13.69 -18.60
C ALA A 826 -38.87 -13.21 -19.55
N THR A 827 -39.04 -13.37 -20.87
CA THR A 827 -38.09 -12.94 -21.90
C THR A 827 -38.46 -11.62 -22.57
N LYS A 828 -39.62 -11.03 -22.23
CA LYS A 828 -40.15 -9.80 -22.85
C LYS A 828 -39.20 -8.59 -22.83
N ASP A 829 -38.36 -8.49 -21.79
CA ASP A 829 -37.44 -7.38 -21.59
C ASP A 829 -36.04 -7.66 -22.15
N LEU A 830 -35.79 -8.85 -22.71
CA LEU A 830 -34.53 -9.23 -23.35
C LEU A 830 -34.47 -8.71 -24.79
N ASP A 831 -33.28 -8.31 -25.23
CA ASP A 831 -33.03 -7.94 -26.62
C ASP A 831 -32.69 -9.15 -27.51
N GLN A 832 -32.35 -8.88 -28.77
CA GLN A 832 -31.96 -9.90 -29.76
C GLN A 832 -30.72 -10.70 -29.35
N TYR A 833 -29.89 -10.18 -28.45
CA TYR A 833 -28.71 -10.83 -27.90
C TYR A 833 -28.99 -11.47 -26.54
N GLY A 834 -30.25 -11.56 -26.11
CA GLY A 834 -30.62 -12.11 -24.81
C GLY A 834 -30.25 -11.21 -23.63
N ILE A 835 -29.96 -9.91 -23.83
CA ILE A 835 -29.58 -9.00 -22.74
C ILE A 835 -30.73 -8.06 -22.41
N ILE A 836 -31.07 -7.95 -21.13
CA ILE A 836 -32.15 -7.09 -20.65
C ILE A 836 -32.02 -5.63 -21.13
N ARG A 837 -33.14 -4.96 -21.42
CA ARG A 837 -33.15 -3.57 -21.87
C ARG A 837 -32.81 -2.57 -20.76
N ILE A 838 -32.20 -1.45 -21.14
CA ILE A 838 -31.94 -0.32 -20.22
C ILE A 838 -33.27 0.30 -19.80
N GLY A 839 -33.40 0.61 -18.51
CA GLY A 839 -34.62 1.14 -17.90
C GLY A 839 -35.63 0.09 -17.43
N ALA A 840 -35.37 -1.20 -17.66
CA ALA A 840 -36.18 -2.27 -17.09
C ALA A 840 -36.09 -2.27 -15.55
N GLN A 841 -37.24 -2.43 -14.89
CA GLN A 841 -37.32 -2.70 -13.46
C GLN A 841 -37.19 -4.20 -13.26
N VAL A 842 -36.20 -4.59 -12.46
CA VAL A 842 -35.84 -5.99 -12.23
C VAL A 842 -36.20 -6.34 -10.80
N LYS A 843 -36.83 -7.50 -10.64
CA LYS A 843 -37.08 -8.16 -9.36
C LYS A 843 -36.28 -9.45 -9.28
N GLU A 844 -36.25 -10.02 -8.08
CA GLU A 844 -35.68 -11.34 -7.84
C GLU A 844 -36.22 -12.39 -8.83
N GLY A 845 -35.31 -13.16 -9.43
CA GLY A 845 -35.64 -14.24 -10.37
C GLY A 845 -35.76 -13.82 -11.83
N ASP A 846 -35.87 -12.52 -12.14
CA ASP A 846 -35.93 -12.03 -13.52
C ASP A 846 -34.62 -12.33 -14.27
N ILE A 847 -34.73 -12.64 -15.57
CA ILE A 847 -33.57 -12.95 -16.41
C ILE A 847 -32.87 -11.66 -16.82
N LEU A 848 -31.61 -11.50 -16.42
CA LEU A 848 -30.78 -10.36 -16.80
C LEU A 848 -30.04 -10.61 -18.12
N ILE A 849 -29.48 -11.82 -18.26
CA ILE A 849 -28.73 -12.25 -19.44
C ILE A 849 -29.15 -13.68 -19.78
N GLY A 850 -29.88 -13.84 -20.88
CA GLY A 850 -30.25 -15.11 -21.48
C GLY A 850 -29.05 -15.82 -22.08
N LYS A 851 -28.78 -17.05 -21.62
CA LYS A 851 -27.72 -17.90 -22.15
C LYS A 851 -28.19 -19.35 -22.25
N ILE A 852 -27.86 -19.97 -23.36
CA ILE A 852 -28.07 -21.40 -23.59
C ILE A 852 -26.72 -22.12 -23.70
N THR A 853 -26.65 -23.30 -23.11
CA THR A 853 -25.49 -24.20 -23.22
C THR A 853 -25.93 -25.48 -23.94
N PRO A 854 -25.21 -25.97 -24.96
CA PRO A 854 -25.52 -27.23 -25.61
C PRO A 854 -25.48 -28.38 -24.59
N ASN A 855 -26.52 -29.20 -24.58
CA ASN A 855 -26.65 -30.32 -23.65
C ASN A 855 -26.26 -31.62 -24.34
N GLY A 856 -25.67 -32.55 -23.59
CA GLY A 856 -25.47 -33.92 -24.08
C GLY A 856 -26.78 -34.71 -24.02
N GLU A 857 -26.96 -35.66 -24.93
CA GLU A 857 -28.07 -36.61 -24.85
C GLU A 857 -27.92 -37.49 -23.59
N SER A 858 -28.77 -37.27 -22.59
CA SER A 858 -28.92 -38.14 -21.43
C SER A 858 -30.13 -39.04 -21.61
N ASP A 859 -30.00 -40.34 -21.37
CA ASP A 859 -31.12 -41.28 -21.39
C ASP A 859 -32.13 -40.93 -20.28
N PRO A 860 -33.37 -40.50 -20.60
CA PRO A 860 -34.39 -40.19 -19.60
C PRO A 860 -34.88 -41.46 -18.91
N THR A 861 -35.36 -41.34 -17.67
CA THR A 861 -35.97 -42.50 -16.97
C THR A 861 -37.22 -42.99 -17.70
N PRO A 862 -37.69 -44.24 -17.49
CA PRO A 862 -38.92 -44.74 -18.11
C PRO A 862 -40.13 -43.82 -17.89
N GLU A 863 -40.25 -43.20 -16.71
CA GLU A 863 -41.31 -42.26 -16.35
C GLU A 863 -41.21 -40.96 -17.16
N GLU A 864 -40.02 -40.37 -17.26
CA GLU A 864 -39.78 -39.18 -18.08
C GLU A 864 -39.99 -39.47 -19.58
N LYS A 865 -39.57 -40.65 -20.03
CA LYS A 865 -39.76 -41.10 -21.42
C LYS A 865 -41.24 -41.26 -21.75
N LEU A 866 -42.03 -41.81 -20.83
CA LEU A 866 -43.48 -41.91 -20.96
C LEU A 866 -44.13 -40.52 -20.98
N LEU A 867 -43.74 -39.62 -20.06
CA LEU A 867 -44.24 -38.24 -20.03
C LEU A 867 -43.96 -37.50 -21.35
N ARG A 868 -42.73 -37.57 -21.86
CA ARG A 868 -42.37 -36.97 -23.15
C ARG A 868 -43.17 -37.58 -24.31
N ALA A 869 -43.41 -38.88 -24.30
CA ALA A 869 -44.24 -39.54 -25.30
C ALA A 869 -45.71 -39.10 -25.25
N ILE A 870 -46.25 -38.83 -24.05
CA ILE A 870 -47.64 -38.35 -23.86
C ILE A 870 -47.78 -36.90 -24.33
N PHE A 871 -46.84 -36.01 -23.97
CA PHE A 871 -46.92 -34.58 -24.27
C PHE A 871 -46.33 -34.19 -25.63
N GLY A 872 -45.61 -35.10 -26.30
CA GLY A 872 -44.97 -34.84 -27.59
C GLY A 872 -43.75 -33.93 -27.51
N ASP A 873 -43.25 -33.66 -26.31
CA ASP A 873 -42.07 -32.83 -26.07
C ASP A 873 -40.80 -33.55 -26.51
N LYS A 874 -40.08 -32.93 -27.45
CA LYS A 874 -38.72 -33.38 -27.83
C LYS A 874 -37.74 -33.02 -26.71
N ALA A 875 -36.70 -33.83 -26.56
CA ALA A 875 -35.57 -33.46 -25.71
C ALA A 875 -34.98 -32.13 -26.25
N GLY A 876 -34.85 -31.12 -25.39
CA GLY A 876 -34.18 -29.89 -25.78
C GLY A 876 -32.68 -30.13 -25.92
N ASP A 877 -32.11 -29.75 -27.08
CA ASP A 877 -30.68 -29.85 -27.37
C ASP A 877 -29.83 -28.85 -26.57
N ALA A 878 -30.47 -27.91 -25.87
CA ALA A 878 -29.84 -26.87 -25.07
C ALA A 878 -30.47 -26.75 -23.69
N LYS A 879 -29.67 -26.33 -22.72
CA LYS A 879 -30.08 -26.08 -21.33
C LYS A 879 -30.01 -24.58 -21.01
N ASP A 880 -30.96 -24.11 -20.20
CA ASP A 880 -30.93 -22.75 -19.62
C ASP A 880 -29.71 -22.60 -18.70
N ALA A 881 -28.81 -21.71 -19.08
CA ALA A 881 -27.64 -21.28 -18.31
C ALA A 881 -27.65 -19.76 -18.08
N SER A 882 -28.84 -19.16 -18.13
CA SER A 882 -29.06 -17.71 -18.04
C SER A 882 -28.73 -17.18 -16.65
N LEU A 883 -28.27 -15.93 -16.61
CA LEU A 883 -28.05 -15.20 -15.37
C LEU A 883 -29.35 -14.53 -14.92
N LYS A 884 -29.85 -14.95 -13.75
CA LYS A 884 -31.05 -14.40 -13.11
C LYS A 884 -30.65 -13.43 -12.00
N ALA A 885 -31.50 -12.44 -11.74
CA ALA A 885 -31.33 -11.51 -10.64
C ALA A 885 -31.34 -12.28 -9.30
N PRO A 886 -30.31 -12.12 -8.45
CA PRO A 886 -30.22 -12.84 -7.17
C PRO A 886 -31.36 -12.48 -6.22
N SER A 887 -31.58 -13.35 -5.23
CA SER A 887 -32.62 -13.13 -4.22
C SER A 887 -32.47 -11.83 -3.45
N GLY A 888 -33.59 -11.13 -3.22
CA GLY A 888 -33.62 -9.82 -2.58
C GLY A 888 -33.12 -8.65 -3.43
N THR A 889 -32.82 -8.87 -4.71
CA THR A 889 -32.38 -7.81 -5.62
C THR A 889 -33.60 -7.12 -6.25
N GLU A 890 -33.72 -5.81 -6.06
CA GLU A 890 -34.72 -4.97 -6.72
C GLU A 890 -34.05 -3.68 -7.21
N GLY A 891 -34.18 -3.37 -8.50
CA GLY A 891 -33.50 -2.21 -9.05
C GLY A 891 -33.86 -1.88 -10.50
N VAL A 892 -33.16 -0.92 -11.06
CA VAL A 892 -33.34 -0.47 -12.44
C VAL A 892 -32.05 -0.70 -13.22
N VAL A 893 -32.17 -1.29 -14.41
CA VAL A 893 -31.03 -1.46 -15.32
C VAL A 893 -30.61 -0.10 -15.85
N ILE A 894 -29.39 0.35 -15.53
CA ILE A 894 -28.86 1.66 -15.95
C ILE A 894 -27.95 1.58 -17.17
N GLY A 895 -27.39 0.40 -17.45
CA GLY A 895 -26.48 0.21 -18.56
C GLY A 895 -26.27 -1.27 -18.86
N LYS A 896 -25.94 -1.54 -20.12
CA LYS A 896 -25.49 -2.86 -20.57
C LYS A 896 -24.34 -2.72 -21.54
N LYS A 897 -23.44 -3.70 -21.55
CA LYS A 897 -22.31 -3.76 -22.46
C LYS A 897 -22.15 -5.18 -22.98
N LEU A 898 -21.81 -5.30 -24.25
CA LEU A 898 -21.49 -6.56 -24.90
C LEU A 898 -20.12 -6.40 -25.55
N PHE A 899 -19.15 -7.16 -25.05
CA PHE A 899 -17.81 -7.24 -25.61
C PHE A 899 -17.69 -8.52 -26.44
N GLN A 900 -17.11 -8.41 -27.63
CA GLN A 900 -16.98 -9.55 -28.53
C GLN A 900 -15.66 -9.50 -29.30
N ARG A 901 -15.01 -10.66 -29.39
CA ARG A 901 -13.84 -10.81 -30.27
C ARG A 901 -14.23 -10.68 -31.74
N ALA A 902 -13.44 -9.92 -32.51
CA ALA A 902 -13.68 -9.75 -33.94
C ALA A 902 -13.58 -11.10 -34.69
N LYS A 903 -14.69 -11.58 -35.28
CA LYS A 903 -14.67 -12.72 -36.22
C LYS A 903 -14.10 -12.22 -37.57
N LYS A 904 -13.04 -12.89 -38.06
CA LYS A 904 -12.32 -12.52 -39.29
C LYS A 904 -13.00 -13.09 -40.55
N ASP A 905 -14.19 -12.59 -40.85
CA ASP A 905 -14.89 -12.90 -42.11
C ASP A 905 -14.36 -12.05 -43.29
N LYS A 906 -14.56 -12.50 -44.53
CA LYS A 906 -14.13 -11.77 -45.73
C LYS A 906 -14.73 -10.35 -45.82
N ASN A 907 -16.00 -10.18 -45.43
CA ASN A 907 -16.69 -8.89 -45.44
C ASN A 907 -16.25 -7.96 -44.29
N SER A 908 -15.84 -8.50 -43.13
CA SER A 908 -15.38 -7.67 -42.01
C SER A 908 -14.00 -7.08 -42.28
N LYS A 909 -13.10 -7.82 -42.94
CA LYS A 909 -11.77 -7.32 -43.36
C LYS A 909 -11.83 -6.13 -44.31
N ALA A 910 -12.81 -6.09 -45.22
CA ALA A 910 -12.99 -4.96 -46.13
C ALA A 910 -13.43 -3.69 -45.38
N LYS A 911 -14.33 -3.82 -44.38
CA LYS A 911 -14.74 -2.71 -43.51
C LYS A 911 -13.60 -2.24 -42.61
N GLU A 912 -12.82 -3.15 -42.05
CA GLU A 912 -11.63 -2.86 -41.23
C GLU A 912 -10.63 -2.01 -42.03
N LYS A 913 -10.27 -2.44 -43.24
CA LYS A 913 -9.31 -1.72 -44.09
C LYS A 913 -9.78 -0.29 -44.41
N ALA A 914 -11.05 -0.11 -44.77
CA ALA A 914 -11.62 1.22 -45.04
C ALA A 914 -11.61 2.13 -43.80
N ALA A 915 -11.87 1.58 -42.61
CA ALA A 915 -11.82 2.33 -41.35
C ALA A 915 -10.38 2.74 -40.99
N LEU A 916 -9.40 1.86 -41.23
CA LEU A 916 -7.98 2.14 -41.01
C LEU A 916 -7.45 3.22 -41.95
N GLU A 917 -7.77 3.16 -43.25
CA GLU A 917 -7.38 4.19 -44.22
C GLU A 917 -7.96 5.57 -43.84
N LYS A 918 -9.21 5.60 -43.39
CA LYS A 918 -9.83 6.84 -42.90
C LYS A 918 -9.11 7.38 -41.66
N LEU A 919 -8.80 6.52 -40.69
CA LEU A 919 -8.10 6.91 -39.48
C LEU A 919 -6.69 7.45 -39.77
N GLU A 920 -5.96 6.81 -40.68
CA GLU A 920 -4.62 7.24 -41.10
C GLU A 920 -4.66 8.61 -41.79
N SER A 921 -5.64 8.85 -42.67
CA SER A 921 -5.82 10.17 -43.29
C SER A 921 -6.09 11.29 -42.27
N ILE A 922 -6.89 11.00 -41.23
CA ILE A 922 -7.18 11.95 -40.14
C ILE A 922 -5.92 12.22 -39.32
N HIS A 923 -5.14 11.17 -39.01
CA HIS A 923 -3.91 11.31 -38.23
C HIS A 923 -2.88 12.19 -38.95
N ILE A 924 -2.63 11.92 -40.24
CA ILE A 924 -1.69 12.69 -41.06
C ILE A 924 -2.11 14.16 -41.13
N GLN A 925 -3.42 14.44 -41.28
CA GLN A 925 -3.91 15.82 -41.32
C GLN A 925 -3.71 16.52 -39.97
N THR A 926 -4.11 15.89 -38.86
CA THR A 926 -3.96 16.47 -37.52
C THR A 926 -2.50 16.69 -37.15
N GLU A 927 -1.61 15.76 -37.49
CA GLU A 927 -0.16 15.89 -37.26
C GLU A 927 0.39 17.11 -37.99
N LYS A 928 0.00 17.29 -39.25
CA LYS A 928 0.37 18.46 -40.04
C LYS A 928 -0.18 19.75 -39.44
N ASP A 929 -1.43 19.77 -39.00
CA ASP A 929 -2.04 20.94 -38.37
C ASP A 929 -1.32 21.35 -37.07
N ILE A 930 -0.88 20.38 -36.26
CA ILE A 930 -0.10 20.63 -35.03
C ILE A 930 1.29 21.16 -35.38
N LEU A 931 1.96 20.58 -36.38
CA LEU A 931 3.26 21.04 -36.86
C LEU A 931 3.17 22.48 -37.40
N ASP A 932 2.17 22.78 -38.23
CA ASP A 932 1.97 24.12 -38.80
C ASP A 932 1.69 25.15 -37.69
N LEU A 933 0.94 24.77 -36.65
CA LEU A 933 0.71 25.61 -35.47
C LEU A 933 2.01 25.87 -34.69
N LEU A 934 2.84 24.85 -34.48
CA LEU A 934 4.15 24.99 -33.83
C LEU A 934 5.04 25.95 -34.62
N VAL A 935 5.16 25.75 -35.94
CA VAL A 935 6.02 26.56 -36.81
C VAL A 935 5.58 28.03 -36.79
N ASN A 936 4.27 28.30 -36.81
CA ASN A 936 3.74 29.66 -36.71
C ASN A 936 4.08 30.33 -35.35
N LYS A 937 3.99 29.58 -34.24
CA LYS A 937 4.37 30.07 -32.91
C LYS A 937 5.87 30.31 -32.79
N LEU A 938 6.69 29.37 -33.28
CA LEU A 938 8.16 29.51 -33.31
C LEU A 938 8.60 30.70 -34.16
N GLN A 939 7.98 30.94 -35.32
CA GLN A 939 8.28 32.13 -36.14
C GLN A 939 7.98 33.43 -35.41
N THR A 940 6.92 33.45 -34.60
CA THR A 940 6.55 34.62 -33.81
C THR A 940 7.55 34.87 -32.68
N LEU A 941 8.00 33.81 -32.00
CA LEU A 941 9.00 33.90 -30.92
C LEU A 941 10.42 34.21 -31.43
N LEU A 942 10.80 33.69 -32.59
CA LEU A 942 12.14 33.82 -33.19
C LEU A 942 12.27 35.05 -34.10
N LYS A 943 11.24 35.88 -34.19
CA LYS A 943 11.24 37.10 -34.99
C LYS A 943 12.37 38.02 -34.52
N ASP A 944 13.22 38.45 -35.46
CA ASP A 944 14.37 39.33 -35.25
C ASP A 944 15.54 38.76 -34.40
N LYS A 945 15.58 37.44 -34.16
CA LYS A 945 16.68 36.76 -33.44
C LYS A 945 17.57 35.94 -34.39
N THR A 946 18.86 35.85 -34.08
CA THR A 946 19.84 35.03 -34.82
C THR A 946 20.13 33.73 -34.08
N SER A 947 20.31 32.63 -34.83
CA SER A 947 20.60 31.31 -34.24
C SER A 947 21.95 31.29 -33.51
N ALA A 948 21.95 30.79 -32.27
CA ALA A 948 23.15 30.48 -31.49
C ALA A 948 23.71 29.07 -31.78
N GLY A 949 23.14 28.37 -32.77
CA GLY A 949 23.52 27.01 -33.17
C GLY A 949 22.56 25.99 -32.57
N VAL A 950 21.63 25.46 -33.38
CA VAL A 950 20.65 24.46 -32.93
C VAL A 950 21.18 23.07 -33.22
N SER A 951 21.25 22.22 -32.20
CA SER A 951 21.69 20.83 -32.33
C SER A 951 20.58 19.82 -32.02
N ASN A 952 20.70 18.61 -32.54
CA ASN A 952 19.92 17.48 -32.03
C ASN A 952 20.48 16.96 -30.70
N ASN A 953 19.78 16.02 -30.07
CA ASN A 953 20.22 15.36 -28.83
C ASN A 953 21.51 14.53 -29.02
N PHE A 954 21.95 14.32 -30.27
CA PHE A 954 23.18 13.61 -30.63
C PHE A 954 24.36 14.56 -30.91
N GLY A 955 24.17 15.88 -30.76
CA GLY A 955 25.22 16.89 -30.97
C GLY A 955 25.44 17.31 -32.43
N GLU A 956 24.65 16.83 -33.38
CA GLU A 956 24.69 17.28 -34.77
C GLU A 956 24.01 18.63 -34.93
N VAL A 957 24.66 19.57 -35.62
CA VAL A 957 24.16 20.94 -35.82
C VAL A 957 23.16 20.96 -36.98
N ILE A 958 21.89 21.21 -36.67
CA ILE A 958 20.80 21.33 -37.65
C ILE A 958 20.76 22.74 -38.25
N ILE A 959 20.95 23.77 -37.41
CA ILE A 959 20.96 25.19 -37.84
C ILE A 959 22.27 25.82 -37.39
N GLY A 960 23.08 26.28 -38.35
CA GLY A 960 24.37 26.91 -38.09
C GLY A 960 24.27 28.23 -37.32
N LYS A 961 25.31 28.53 -36.52
CA LYS A 961 25.46 29.79 -35.78
C LYS A 961 25.39 31.00 -36.72
N GLY A 962 24.59 32.00 -36.35
CA GLY A 962 24.42 33.26 -37.08
C GLY A 962 23.39 33.24 -38.22
N SER A 963 22.75 32.10 -38.50
CA SER A 963 21.68 32.01 -39.51
C SER A 963 20.34 32.57 -39.00
N LYS A 964 19.51 33.08 -39.92
CA LYS A 964 18.14 33.53 -39.63
C LYS A 964 17.18 32.35 -39.70
N PHE A 965 16.25 32.25 -38.76
CA PHE A 965 15.20 31.23 -38.76
C PHE A 965 14.20 31.50 -39.90
N ASN A 966 14.06 30.57 -40.84
CA ASN A 966 13.09 30.66 -41.93
C ASN A 966 12.05 29.51 -41.81
N ALA A 967 10.85 29.72 -42.38
CA ALA A 967 9.75 28.76 -42.30
C ALA A 967 10.12 27.37 -42.80
N LYS A 968 10.91 27.31 -43.87
CA LYS A 968 11.31 26.06 -44.55
C LYS A 968 12.35 25.26 -43.76
N ALA A 969 13.26 25.94 -43.05
CA ALA A 969 14.25 25.30 -42.19
C ALA A 969 13.60 24.78 -40.91
N LEU A 970 12.63 25.52 -40.34
CA LEU A 970 11.88 25.08 -39.15
C LEU A 970 10.99 23.87 -39.46
N ALA A 971 10.25 23.87 -40.57
CA ALA A 971 9.38 22.75 -40.94
C ALA A 971 10.14 21.44 -41.26
N GLY A 972 11.44 21.50 -41.58
CA GLY A 972 12.28 20.34 -41.87
C GLY A 972 12.95 19.71 -40.63
N ILE A 973 12.67 20.23 -39.44
CA ILE A 973 13.27 19.76 -38.19
C ILE A 973 12.49 18.57 -37.64
N ASP A 974 13.20 17.52 -37.19
CA ASP A 974 12.62 16.50 -36.33
C ASP A 974 12.58 17.00 -34.87
N TYR A 975 11.41 17.50 -34.47
CA TYR A 975 11.17 18.07 -33.15
C TYR A 975 11.13 17.03 -32.00
N GLN A 976 11.13 15.72 -32.30
CA GLN A 976 11.22 14.70 -31.24
C GLN A 976 12.64 14.52 -30.70
N ASN A 977 13.65 14.74 -31.56
CA ASN A 977 15.05 14.46 -31.25
C ASN A 977 15.91 15.74 -31.12
N ILE A 978 15.27 16.90 -31.00
CA ILE A 978 15.96 18.19 -30.95
C ILE A 978 16.29 18.63 -29.53
N ASN A 979 17.48 19.23 -29.35
CA ASN A 979 17.83 19.85 -28.08
C ASN A 979 17.07 21.17 -27.94
N PRO A 980 16.25 21.37 -26.90
CA PRO A 980 15.47 22.59 -26.72
C PRO A 980 16.29 23.78 -26.19
N LEU A 981 17.55 23.58 -25.78
CA LEU A 981 18.38 24.59 -25.12
C LEU A 981 19.27 25.36 -26.09
N GLY A 982 19.43 26.67 -25.86
CA GLY A 982 20.44 27.50 -26.52
C GLY A 982 20.18 27.81 -27.99
N TRP A 983 18.91 27.97 -28.37
CA TRP A 983 18.54 28.33 -29.75
C TRP A 983 18.92 29.77 -30.09
N THR A 984 18.81 30.66 -29.11
CA THR A 984 19.12 32.10 -29.23
C THR A 984 20.14 32.53 -28.17
N SER A 985 20.51 33.81 -28.17
CA SER A 985 21.35 34.41 -27.12
C SER A 985 20.53 35.05 -25.99
N ASP A 986 19.21 34.79 -25.92
CA ASP A 986 18.26 35.42 -25.00
C ASP A 986 17.57 34.39 -24.11
N ALA A 987 17.89 34.41 -22.82
CA ALA A 987 17.41 33.42 -21.85
C ALA A 987 15.88 33.37 -21.72
N LYS A 988 15.17 34.49 -21.91
CA LYS A 988 13.69 34.50 -21.81
C LYS A 988 13.03 33.84 -23.01
N VAL A 989 13.61 34.03 -24.20
CA VAL A 989 13.09 33.45 -25.45
C VAL A 989 13.41 31.95 -25.47
N ASP A 990 14.61 31.56 -25.04
CA ASP A 990 15.00 30.14 -24.95
C ASP A 990 14.13 29.36 -23.95
N ASP A 991 13.75 29.96 -22.82
CA ASP A 991 12.84 29.33 -21.85
C ASP A 991 11.42 29.16 -22.43
N ALA A 992 10.93 30.15 -23.18
CA ALA A 992 9.66 30.07 -23.89
C ALA A 992 9.68 29.03 -25.01
N ILE A 993 10.79 28.90 -25.76
CA ILE A 993 10.98 27.87 -26.78
C ILE A 993 11.00 26.48 -26.13
N ASN A 994 11.74 26.31 -25.04
CA ASN A 994 11.79 25.06 -24.30
C ASN A 994 10.39 24.62 -23.84
N THR A 995 9.62 25.54 -23.27
CA THR A 995 8.24 25.28 -22.84
C THR A 995 7.32 24.99 -24.03
N LEU A 996 7.48 25.69 -25.16
CA LEU A 996 6.69 25.48 -26.38
C LEU A 996 6.97 24.09 -26.98
N LEU A 997 8.24 23.70 -27.10
CA LEU A 997 8.65 22.38 -27.60
C LEU A 997 8.19 21.26 -26.67
N HIS A 998 8.24 21.49 -25.35
CA HIS A 998 7.69 20.55 -24.37
C HIS A 998 6.18 20.36 -24.55
N ASN A 999 5.41 21.44 -24.67
CA ASN A 999 3.96 21.37 -24.90
C ASN A 999 3.60 20.74 -26.25
N TYR A 1000 4.40 20.97 -27.29
CA TYR A 1000 4.26 20.30 -28.58
C TYR A 1000 4.46 18.79 -28.43
N ASN A 1001 5.53 18.36 -27.75
CA ASN A 1001 5.80 16.94 -27.54
C ASN A 1001 4.67 16.26 -26.75
N ILE A 1002 4.10 16.92 -25.74
CA ILE A 1002 2.91 16.41 -25.04
C ILE A 1002 1.75 16.24 -26.03
N ARG A 1003 1.41 17.29 -26.79
CA ARG A 1003 0.24 17.26 -27.68
C ARG A 1003 0.40 16.26 -28.82
N TYR A 1004 1.60 16.16 -29.39
CA TYR A 1004 1.94 15.17 -30.40
C TYR A 1004 1.81 13.75 -29.85
N ASN A 1005 2.34 13.49 -28.64
CA ASN A 1005 2.24 12.18 -27.99
C ASN A 1005 0.79 11.80 -27.66
N GLU A 1006 -0.07 12.76 -27.30
CA GLU A 1006 -1.50 12.53 -27.10
C GLU A 1006 -2.20 12.05 -28.38
N GLU A 1007 -1.99 12.75 -29.50
CA GLU A 1007 -2.58 12.37 -30.79
C GLU A 1007 -2.00 11.05 -31.32
N LEU A 1008 -0.68 10.84 -31.20
CA LEU A 1008 -0.05 9.56 -31.54
C LEU A 1008 -0.63 8.41 -30.69
N GLY A 1009 -0.83 8.67 -29.40
CA GLY A 1009 -1.48 7.75 -28.48
C GLY A 1009 -2.92 7.46 -28.91
N ARG A 1010 -3.71 8.47 -29.26
CA ARG A 1010 -5.08 8.29 -29.79
C ARG A 1010 -5.08 7.47 -31.08
N TYR A 1011 -4.23 7.80 -32.05
CA TYR A 1011 -4.12 7.08 -33.32
C TYR A 1011 -3.78 5.60 -33.11
N LYS A 1012 -2.74 5.31 -32.31
CA LYS A 1012 -2.33 3.93 -31.99
C LYS A 1012 -3.47 3.14 -31.32
N ARG A 1013 -4.23 3.78 -30.41
CA ARG A 1013 -5.37 3.17 -29.70
C ARG A 1013 -6.53 2.84 -30.63
N GLU A 1014 -6.98 3.82 -31.42
CA GLU A 1014 -8.08 3.62 -32.38
C GLU A 1014 -7.71 2.58 -33.44
N LYS A 1015 -6.46 2.62 -33.95
CA LYS A 1015 -5.93 1.64 -34.91
C LYS A 1015 -5.95 0.23 -34.35
N PHE A 1016 -5.51 0.06 -33.10
CA PHE A 1016 -5.49 -1.23 -32.42
C PHE A 1016 -6.90 -1.77 -32.18
N ASN A 1017 -7.81 -0.94 -31.66
CA ASN A 1017 -9.21 -1.30 -31.40
C ASN A 1017 -9.92 -1.77 -32.69
N ILE A 1018 -9.68 -1.09 -33.82
CA ILE A 1018 -10.26 -1.47 -35.11
C ILE A 1018 -9.73 -2.83 -35.59
N SER A 1019 -8.44 -3.13 -35.39
CA SER A 1019 -7.82 -4.33 -35.98
C SER A 1019 -8.03 -5.61 -35.17
N ILE A 1020 -8.03 -5.53 -33.84
CA ILE A 1020 -8.09 -6.71 -32.97
C ILE A 1020 -9.49 -6.95 -32.39
N GLY A 1021 -10.33 -5.90 -32.29
CA GLY A 1021 -11.59 -5.94 -31.55
C GLY A 1021 -11.36 -5.95 -30.03
N ASP A 1022 -12.35 -6.42 -29.26
CA ASP A 1022 -12.24 -6.47 -27.80
C ASP A 1022 -11.33 -7.62 -27.33
N GLU A 1023 -10.38 -7.29 -26.45
CA GLU A 1023 -9.51 -8.25 -25.79
C GLU A 1023 -10.26 -8.94 -24.63
N LEU A 1024 -10.54 -10.23 -24.79
CA LEU A 1024 -11.22 -11.07 -23.79
C LEU A 1024 -10.29 -12.18 -23.27
N PRO A 1025 -10.55 -12.77 -22.09
CA PRO A 1025 -9.80 -13.94 -21.59
C PRO A 1025 -9.79 -15.13 -22.56
N ALA A 1026 -8.77 -16.00 -22.47
CA ALA A 1026 -8.67 -17.18 -23.32
C ALA A 1026 -9.89 -18.12 -23.11
N GLY A 1027 -10.50 -18.59 -24.21
CA GLY A 1027 -11.71 -19.42 -24.18
C GLY A 1027 -13.04 -18.66 -24.07
N VAL A 1028 -13.02 -17.34 -23.84
CA VAL A 1028 -14.21 -16.49 -23.82
C VAL A 1028 -14.41 -15.84 -25.19
N LEU A 1029 -15.58 -16.04 -25.80
CA LEU A 1029 -15.95 -15.51 -27.11
C LEU A 1029 -16.66 -14.14 -27.00
N LYS A 1030 -17.60 -14.05 -26.05
CA LYS A 1030 -18.37 -12.85 -25.73
C LYS A 1030 -18.46 -12.66 -24.23
N LEU A 1031 -18.52 -11.41 -23.78
CA LEU A 1031 -18.75 -11.03 -22.39
C LEU A 1031 -19.89 -10.02 -22.35
N ALA A 1032 -21.00 -10.39 -21.71
CA ALA A 1032 -22.12 -9.49 -21.47
C ALA A 1032 -22.07 -8.97 -20.04
N LYS A 1033 -22.24 -7.66 -19.86
CA LYS A 1033 -22.32 -6.99 -18.56
C LYS A 1033 -23.61 -6.18 -18.45
N VAL A 1034 -24.27 -6.29 -17.30
CA VAL A 1034 -25.47 -5.53 -16.95
C VAL A 1034 -25.24 -4.81 -15.64
N TYR A 1035 -25.50 -3.50 -15.63
CA TYR A 1035 -25.37 -2.65 -14.45
C TYR A 1035 -26.77 -2.36 -13.90
N LEU A 1036 -27.00 -2.76 -12.65
CA LEU A 1036 -28.25 -2.55 -11.94
C LEU A 1036 -28.05 -1.51 -10.85
N ALA A 1037 -28.84 -0.44 -10.88
CA ALA A 1037 -28.86 0.54 -9.81
C ALA A 1037 -29.97 0.20 -8.81
N VAL A 1038 -29.59 0.05 -7.54
CA VAL A 1038 -30.46 -0.25 -6.41
C VAL A 1038 -30.49 0.97 -5.49
N LYS A 1039 -31.69 1.46 -5.18
CA LYS A 1039 -31.88 2.51 -4.18
C LYS A 1039 -32.10 1.86 -2.83
N ARG A 1040 -31.19 2.10 -1.88
CA ARG A 1040 -31.27 1.53 -0.53
C ARG A 1040 -31.66 2.59 0.48
N LYS A 1041 -32.93 2.56 0.88
CA LYS A 1041 -33.47 3.40 1.97
C LYS A 1041 -32.96 2.93 3.34
N LEU A 1042 -33.19 3.72 4.37
CA LEU A 1042 -32.91 3.32 5.76
C LEU A 1042 -33.98 2.33 6.23
N LYS A 1043 -33.56 1.19 6.79
CA LYS A 1043 -34.45 0.14 7.31
C LYS A 1043 -34.12 -0.20 8.77
N VAL A 1044 -35.07 -0.86 9.43
CA VAL A 1044 -34.81 -1.50 10.74
C VAL A 1044 -33.73 -2.57 10.57
N GLY A 1045 -32.73 -2.57 11.44
CA GLY A 1045 -31.54 -3.43 11.36
C GLY A 1045 -30.33 -2.77 10.70
N ASP A 1046 -30.50 -1.64 10.01
CA ASP A 1046 -29.36 -0.88 9.48
C ASP A 1046 -28.52 -0.27 10.60
N LYS A 1047 -27.21 -0.17 10.36
CA LYS A 1047 -26.27 0.40 11.33
C LYS A 1047 -25.99 1.87 11.02
N MET A 1048 -26.17 2.73 12.02
CA MET A 1048 -25.79 4.14 11.98
C MET A 1048 -24.71 4.44 13.02
N ALA A 1049 -23.98 5.53 12.85
CA ALA A 1049 -23.01 6.00 13.81
C ALA A 1049 -22.83 7.52 13.76
N GLY A 1050 -22.41 8.12 14.87
CA GLY A 1050 -21.81 9.46 14.88
C GLY A 1050 -20.29 9.40 14.73
N ARG A 1051 -19.64 10.58 14.75
CA ARG A 1051 -18.18 10.69 14.64
C ARG A 1051 -17.43 10.32 15.92
N HIS A 1052 -18.12 10.28 17.05
CA HIS A 1052 -17.58 10.08 18.40
C HIS A 1052 -17.58 8.59 18.84
N GLY A 1053 -17.58 7.66 17.89
CA GLY A 1053 -17.63 6.21 18.17
C GLY A 1053 -18.95 5.71 18.76
N ASN A 1054 -20.00 6.53 18.75
CA ASN A 1054 -21.37 6.16 19.11
C ASN A 1054 -22.02 5.43 17.92
N LYS A 1055 -22.04 4.10 17.99
CA LYS A 1055 -22.70 3.22 17.00
C LYS A 1055 -24.05 2.77 17.51
N GLY A 1056 -24.97 2.52 16.59
CA GLY A 1056 -26.24 1.93 16.94
C GLY A 1056 -26.97 1.28 15.76
N ILE A 1057 -27.89 0.39 16.08
CA ILE A 1057 -28.75 -0.29 15.11
C ILE A 1057 -30.12 0.37 15.15
N VAL A 1058 -30.68 0.68 13.99
CA VAL A 1058 -32.06 1.20 13.91
C VAL A 1058 -33.01 0.09 14.38
N ALA A 1059 -33.63 0.27 15.54
CA ALA A 1059 -34.54 -0.73 16.11
C ALA A 1059 -36.00 -0.45 15.74
N LYS A 1060 -36.39 0.82 15.64
CA LYS A 1060 -37.75 1.20 15.25
C LYS A 1060 -37.74 2.51 14.46
N ILE A 1061 -38.55 2.52 13.40
CA ILE A 1061 -38.95 3.74 12.69
C ILE A 1061 -40.34 4.11 13.22
N VAL A 1062 -40.47 5.30 13.80
CA VAL A 1062 -41.66 5.76 14.51
C VAL A 1062 -42.30 6.89 13.71
N ARG A 1063 -43.64 6.90 13.66
CA ARG A 1063 -44.38 7.94 12.95
C ARG A 1063 -44.08 9.31 13.53
N ALA A 1064 -44.10 10.35 12.69
CA ALA A 1064 -43.69 11.68 13.11
C ALA A 1064 -44.53 12.23 14.27
N GLU A 1065 -45.83 11.87 14.33
CA GLU A 1065 -46.76 12.27 15.39
C GLU A 1065 -46.50 11.57 16.74
N ASP A 1066 -45.92 10.35 16.73
CA ASP A 1066 -45.66 9.58 17.95
C ASP A 1066 -44.29 9.94 18.57
N MET A 1067 -43.46 10.69 17.84
CA MET A 1067 -42.12 11.08 18.29
C MET A 1067 -42.19 12.16 19.38
N PRO A 1068 -41.24 12.16 20.33
CA PRO A 1068 -41.10 13.29 21.25
C PRO A 1068 -40.91 14.61 20.51
N PHE A 1069 -41.59 15.66 20.95
CA PHE A 1069 -41.56 16.96 20.29
C PHE A 1069 -41.29 18.11 21.27
N LEU A 1070 -40.80 19.22 20.71
CA LEU A 1070 -40.47 20.46 21.42
C LEU A 1070 -41.72 21.29 21.71
N GLU A 1071 -41.62 22.31 22.57
CA GLU A 1071 -42.72 23.26 22.85
C GLU A 1071 -43.27 23.95 21.59
N ASP A 1072 -42.44 24.09 20.55
CA ASP A 1072 -42.85 24.67 19.26
C ASP A 1072 -43.57 23.69 18.31
N GLY A 1073 -43.81 22.45 18.76
CA GLY A 1073 -44.43 21.38 17.97
C GLY A 1073 -43.46 20.61 17.07
N THR A 1074 -42.17 20.95 17.04
CA THR A 1074 -41.20 20.26 16.18
C THR A 1074 -40.84 18.90 16.77
N PRO A 1075 -41.10 17.78 16.06
CA PRO A 1075 -40.66 16.47 16.51
C PRO A 1075 -39.14 16.33 16.36
N VAL A 1076 -38.54 15.48 17.19
CA VAL A 1076 -37.12 15.11 17.03
C VAL A 1076 -36.96 14.08 15.91
N ASP A 1077 -35.80 14.06 15.25
CA ASP A 1077 -35.51 13.15 14.15
C ASP A 1077 -34.98 11.79 14.64
N ILE A 1078 -34.27 11.80 15.77
CA ILE A 1078 -33.58 10.63 16.34
C ILE A 1078 -33.61 10.69 17.88
N VAL A 1079 -33.83 9.54 18.52
CA VAL A 1079 -33.72 9.41 19.99
C VAL A 1079 -32.58 8.46 20.32
N LEU A 1080 -31.64 8.95 21.12
CA LEU A 1080 -30.45 8.21 21.57
C LEU A 1080 -30.51 7.96 23.08
N ASN A 1081 -29.91 6.84 23.49
CA ASN A 1081 -29.83 6.47 24.90
C ASN A 1081 -28.78 7.32 25.64
N PRO A 1082 -29.16 8.07 26.70
CA PRO A 1082 -28.20 8.87 27.46
C PRO A 1082 -27.20 8.01 28.24
N LEU A 1083 -27.56 6.78 28.62
CA LEU A 1083 -26.70 5.90 29.43
C LEU A 1083 -25.43 5.45 28.69
N GLY A 1084 -25.46 5.46 27.36
CA GLY A 1084 -24.31 5.11 26.53
C GLY A 1084 -23.18 6.13 26.58
N VAL A 1085 -23.43 7.38 26.99
CA VAL A 1085 -22.43 8.45 26.97
C VAL A 1085 -21.46 8.37 28.16
N PRO A 1086 -21.90 8.26 29.44
CA PRO A 1086 -20.98 8.19 30.58
C PRO A 1086 -20.13 6.93 30.58
N SER A 1087 -20.73 5.78 30.23
CA SER A 1087 -20.03 4.48 30.20
C SER A 1087 -18.91 4.43 29.16
N ARG A 1088 -19.06 5.18 28.06
CA ARG A 1088 -18.10 5.22 26.96
C ARG A 1088 -17.19 6.43 26.96
N MET A 1089 -17.43 7.39 27.85
CA MET A 1089 -16.64 8.61 28.01
C MET A 1089 -16.42 9.37 26.69
N ASN A 1090 -17.45 9.48 25.84
CA ASN A 1090 -17.43 10.25 24.60
C ASN A 1090 -18.33 11.48 24.70
N LEU A 1091 -17.90 12.43 25.53
CA LEU A 1091 -18.64 13.66 25.82
C LEU A 1091 -18.64 14.63 24.63
N GLY A 1092 -17.72 14.49 23.68
CA GLY A 1092 -17.63 15.33 22.48
C GLY A 1092 -18.96 15.39 21.71
N GLN A 1093 -19.72 14.29 21.67
CA GLN A 1093 -21.01 14.24 20.98
C GLN A 1093 -22.07 15.19 21.58
N ILE A 1094 -21.99 15.46 22.89
CA ILE A 1094 -22.92 16.38 23.57
C ILE A 1094 -22.57 17.82 23.19
N TYR A 1095 -21.29 18.16 23.20
CA TYR A 1095 -20.84 19.50 22.77
C TYR A 1095 -21.14 19.75 21.29
N GLU A 1096 -20.94 18.75 20.43
CA GLU A 1096 -21.35 18.77 19.03
C GLU A 1096 -22.84 19.04 18.90
N THR A 1097 -23.66 18.30 19.65
CA THR A 1097 -25.13 18.40 19.64
C THR A 1097 -25.60 19.82 19.97
N ILE A 1098 -25.04 20.39 21.03
CA ILE A 1098 -25.43 21.71 21.54
C ILE A 1098 -24.98 22.82 20.58
N LEU A 1099 -23.71 22.80 20.15
CA LEU A 1099 -23.17 23.80 19.23
C LEU A 1099 -23.83 23.70 17.85
N GLY A 1100 -24.15 22.48 17.40
CA GLY A 1100 -24.89 22.25 16.17
C GLY A 1100 -26.26 22.90 16.18
N TRP A 1101 -26.97 22.86 17.31
CA TRP A 1101 -28.30 23.49 17.44
C TRP A 1101 -28.23 25.01 17.36
N ALA A 1102 -27.22 25.63 18.00
CA ALA A 1102 -26.97 27.05 17.87
C ALA A 1102 -26.62 27.42 16.42
N GLY A 1103 -25.84 26.59 15.72
CA GLY A 1103 -25.45 26.81 14.32
C GLY A 1103 -26.63 26.75 13.36
N GLU A 1104 -27.52 25.77 13.54
CA GLU A 1104 -28.75 25.64 12.75
C GLU A 1104 -29.64 26.88 12.90
N LYS A 1105 -29.91 27.33 14.14
CA LYS A 1105 -30.76 28.50 14.41
C LYS A 1105 -30.16 29.81 13.92
N LEU A 1106 -28.84 29.98 14.01
CA LEU A 1106 -28.14 31.18 13.55
C LEU A 1106 -27.82 31.16 12.04
N GLY A 1107 -27.99 30.03 11.36
CA GLY A 1107 -27.56 29.84 9.97
C GLY A 1107 -26.03 29.89 9.81
N MET A 1108 -25.30 29.49 10.86
CA MET A 1108 -23.84 29.56 10.94
C MET A 1108 -23.23 28.16 10.95
N ARG A 1109 -22.03 28.03 10.38
CA ARG A 1109 -21.21 26.82 10.47
C ARG A 1109 -19.97 27.11 11.28
N PHE A 1110 -19.50 26.12 12.02
CA PHE A 1110 -18.41 26.24 12.96
C PHE A 1110 -17.22 25.36 12.57
N SER A 1111 -16.03 25.82 12.88
CA SER A 1111 -14.78 25.07 12.83
C SER A 1111 -14.21 25.04 14.24
N THR A 1112 -14.20 23.85 14.83
CA THR A 1112 -13.59 23.54 16.12
C THR A 1112 -12.41 22.58 15.88
N PRO A 1113 -11.20 23.12 15.63
CA PRO A 1113 -10.00 22.29 15.50
C PRO A 1113 -9.78 21.43 16.74
N ILE A 1114 -9.18 20.25 16.55
CA ILE A 1114 -8.88 19.35 17.67
C ILE A 1114 -7.84 19.95 18.62
N PHE A 1115 -8.02 19.78 19.93
CA PHE A 1115 -7.16 20.35 20.99
C PHE A 1115 -7.04 21.88 21.01
N ASP A 1116 -7.71 22.59 20.10
CA ASP A 1116 -7.81 24.06 20.01
C ASP A 1116 -9.24 24.44 19.59
N GLY A 1117 -10.22 23.81 20.24
CA GLY A 1117 -11.63 23.88 19.91
C GLY A 1117 -12.39 25.00 20.64
N ALA A 1118 -13.71 25.03 20.41
CA ALA A 1118 -14.61 25.94 21.11
C ALA A 1118 -14.65 25.64 22.62
N SER A 1119 -14.51 26.68 23.43
CA SER A 1119 -14.67 26.58 24.88
C SER A 1119 -16.15 26.54 25.30
N VAL A 1120 -16.42 26.02 26.50
CA VAL A 1120 -17.78 25.92 27.04
C VAL A 1120 -18.47 27.29 27.13
N ASP A 1121 -17.73 28.34 27.50
CA ASP A 1121 -18.25 29.71 27.60
C ASP A 1121 -18.59 30.31 26.23
N GLU A 1122 -17.80 30.02 25.20
CA GLU A 1122 -18.10 30.44 23.82
C GLU A 1122 -19.34 29.74 23.28
N ILE A 1123 -19.50 28.45 23.55
CA ILE A 1123 -20.70 27.67 23.21
C ILE A 1123 -21.91 28.29 23.91
N LYS A 1124 -21.81 28.55 25.22
CA LYS A 1124 -22.88 29.18 26.01
C LYS A 1124 -23.29 30.54 25.43
N ASN A 1125 -22.32 31.42 25.12
CA ASN A 1125 -22.58 32.72 24.52
C ASN A 1125 -23.31 32.62 23.17
N LEU A 1126 -23.05 31.56 22.39
CA LEU A 1126 -23.73 31.32 21.12
C LEU A 1126 -25.15 30.77 21.31
N ILE A 1127 -25.37 29.91 22.30
CA ILE A 1127 -26.70 29.46 22.70
C ILE A 1127 -27.55 30.66 23.12
N ASP A 1128 -27.00 31.52 23.97
CA ASP A 1128 -27.69 32.72 24.48
C ASP A 1128 -28.04 33.67 23.32
N LYS A 1129 -27.11 33.87 22.38
CA LYS A 1129 -27.36 34.62 21.13
C LYS A 1129 -28.42 33.98 20.24
N ALA A 1130 -28.47 32.66 20.19
CA ALA A 1130 -29.47 31.89 19.45
C ALA A 1130 -30.83 31.84 20.16
N GLN A 1131 -30.94 32.41 21.38
CA GLN A 1131 -32.14 32.35 22.23
C GLN A 1131 -32.61 30.92 22.50
N LEU A 1132 -31.65 30.00 22.62
CA LEU A 1132 -31.91 28.59 22.90
C LEU A 1132 -31.84 28.30 24.42
N PRO A 1133 -32.48 27.22 24.89
CA PRO A 1133 -32.36 26.78 26.27
C PRO A 1133 -30.90 26.50 26.66
N SER A 1134 -30.50 26.91 27.87
CA SER A 1134 -29.13 26.73 28.37
C SER A 1134 -28.68 25.28 28.25
N PHE A 1135 -27.54 25.06 27.58
CA PHE A 1135 -26.96 23.73 27.28
C PHE A 1135 -27.89 22.77 26.54
N GLY A 1136 -28.91 23.27 25.83
CA GLY A 1136 -29.86 22.44 25.10
C GLY A 1136 -30.82 21.63 25.99
N HIS A 1137 -30.89 21.92 27.28
CA HIS A 1137 -31.81 21.24 28.19
C HIS A 1137 -33.22 21.82 28.10
N THR A 1138 -34.14 21.05 27.56
CA THR A 1138 -35.53 21.47 27.36
C THR A 1138 -36.53 20.40 27.77
N TYR A 1139 -37.76 20.81 28.07
CA TYR A 1139 -38.85 19.86 28.19
C TYR A 1139 -39.26 19.36 26.80
N LEU A 1140 -39.61 18.09 26.74
CA LEU A 1140 -40.21 17.44 25.59
C LEU A 1140 -41.61 16.99 25.97
N TYR A 1141 -42.44 16.74 24.96
CA TYR A 1141 -43.79 16.21 25.09
C TYR A 1141 -43.85 14.85 24.40
N ASP A 1142 -44.57 13.90 24.98
CA ASP A 1142 -44.81 12.59 24.37
C ASP A 1142 -45.80 12.76 23.21
N GLY A 1143 -45.42 12.27 22.02
CA GLY A 1143 -46.24 12.38 20.82
C GLY A 1143 -47.57 11.62 20.92
N GLU A 1144 -47.60 10.52 21.67
CA GLU A 1144 -48.81 9.68 21.78
C GLU A 1144 -49.84 10.27 22.77
N THR A 1145 -49.39 10.83 23.90
CA THR A 1145 -50.28 11.33 24.96
C THR A 1145 -50.45 12.84 24.94
N GLY A 1146 -49.50 13.56 24.34
CA GLY A 1146 -49.38 15.02 24.45
C GLY A 1146 -48.90 15.51 25.82
N GLU A 1147 -48.62 14.61 26.77
CA GLU A 1147 -48.16 14.98 28.09
C GLU A 1147 -46.68 15.36 28.09
N ARG A 1148 -46.32 16.33 28.94
CA ARG A 1148 -44.93 16.77 29.11
C ARG A 1148 -44.14 15.75 29.92
N PHE A 1149 -42.93 15.39 29.48
CA PHE A 1149 -42.03 14.56 30.27
C PHE A 1149 -41.63 15.25 31.59
N HIS A 1150 -41.49 14.45 32.66
CA HIS A 1150 -41.18 14.93 34.01
C HIS A 1150 -39.83 15.65 34.11
N GLN A 1151 -38.82 15.17 33.38
CA GLN A 1151 -37.45 15.70 33.39
C GLN A 1151 -37.11 16.33 32.05
N LYS A 1152 -36.23 17.34 32.08
CA LYS A 1152 -35.67 17.94 30.87
C LYS A 1152 -34.73 16.94 30.19
N ALA A 1153 -34.81 16.87 28.87
CA ALA A 1153 -33.88 16.11 28.05
C ALA A 1153 -32.87 17.04 27.39
N THR A 1154 -31.69 16.51 27.03
CA THR A 1154 -30.74 17.22 26.18
C THR A 1154 -31.17 17.06 24.73
N VAL A 1155 -31.42 18.19 24.06
CA VAL A 1155 -31.80 18.24 22.64
C VAL A 1155 -30.78 19.07 21.89
N GLY A 1156 -30.54 18.75 20.63
CA GLY A 1156 -29.79 19.58 19.72
C GLY A 1156 -29.58 18.94 18.36
N ILE A 1157 -28.54 19.34 17.63
CA ILE A 1157 -28.26 18.86 16.28
C ILE A 1157 -26.93 18.10 16.24
N ILE A 1158 -26.98 16.80 15.94
CA ILE A 1158 -25.82 15.92 15.85
C ILE A 1158 -25.57 15.47 14.41
N TYR A 1159 -24.32 15.25 14.02
CA TYR A 1159 -23.97 14.75 12.69
C TYR A 1159 -23.92 13.22 12.65
N MET A 1160 -24.84 12.61 11.91
CA MET A 1160 -25.00 11.15 11.82
C MET A 1160 -24.63 10.60 10.44
N LEU A 1161 -24.11 9.37 10.45
CA LEU A 1161 -23.62 8.61 9.31
C LEU A 1161 -24.43 7.32 9.16
N LYS A 1162 -24.74 6.93 7.92
CA LYS A 1162 -25.20 5.58 7.58
C LYS A 1162 -23.99 4.75 7.20
N LEU A 1163 -23.78 3.60 7.84
CA LEU A 1163 -22.66 2.72 7.54
C LEU A 1163 -23.03 1.73 6.44
N HIS A 1164 -22.04 1.22 5.70
CA HIS A 1164 -22.22 0.19 4.67
C HIS A 1164 -22.74 -1.17 5.21
N HIS A 1165 -22.83 -1.33 6.54
CA HIS A 1165 -23.42 -2.50 7.19
C HIS A 1165 -24.95 -2.44 7.16
N MET A 1166 -25.53 -2.79 6.01
CA MET A 1166 -26.97 -2.83 5.80
C MET A 1166 -27.55 -4.21 6.15
N VAL A 1167 -28.81 -4.23 6.58
CA VAL A 1167 -29.50 -5.47 6.97
C VAL A 1167 -29.72 -6.41 5.78
N ASP A 1168 -30.05 -5.86 4.61
CA ASP A 1168 -30.35 -6.63 3.39
C ASP A 1168 -29.15 -7.49 2.95
N ASP A 1169 -27.92 -7.03 3.19
CA ASP A 1169 -26.71 -7.78 2.86
C ASP A 1169 -26.44 -8.90 3.87
N LYS A 1170 -26.83 -8.72 5.13
CA LYS A 1170 -26.57 -9.64 6.23
C LYS A 1170 -27.63 -10.71 6.42
N MET A 1171 -28.87 -10.43 6.00
CA MET A 1171 -29.94 -11.40 6.08
C MET A 1171 -29.63 -12.58 5.14
N HIS A 1172 -29.61 -13.78 5.72
CA HIS A 1172 -29.38 -15.03 4.99
C HIS A 1172 -30.16 -16.16 5.66
N ALA A 1173 -30.89 -16.91 4.86
CA ALA A 1173 -31.66 -18.08 5.29
C ALA A 1173 -31.49 -19.20 4.27
N ARG A 1174 -31.41 -20.43 4.77
CA ARG A 1174 -31.30 -21.64 3.95
C ARG A 1174 -32.22 -22.71 4.52
N SER A 1175 -33.01 -23.31 3.64
CA SER A 1175 -33.69 -24.58 3.91
C SER A 1175 -32.84 -25.73 3.35
N ILE A 1176 -32.76 -25.83 2.03
CA ILE A 1176 -31.90 -26.75 1.28
C ILE A 1176 -31.05 -25.93 0.31
N GLY A 1177 -29.89 -26.45 -0.07
CA GLY A 1177 -29.00 -25.76 -1.00
C GLY A 1177 -27.94 -26.71 -1.54
N PRO A 1178 -26.93 -26.19 -2.24
CA PRO A 1178 -25.84 -26.99 -2.73
C PRO A 1178 -24.98 -27.57 -1.60
N TYR A 1179 -24.32 -28.67 -1.92
CA TYR A 1179 -23.47 -29.45 -1.03
C TYR A 1179 -22.06 -29.57 -1.63
N SER A 1180 -21.07 -29.70 -0.77
CA SER A 1180 -19.69 -29.99 -1.13
C SER A 1180 -19.59 -31.35 -1.81
N LEU A 1181 -18.84 -31.45 -2.90
CA LEU A 1181 -18.62 -32.72 -3.59
C LEU A 1181 -17.86 -33.72 -2.73
N ILE A 1182 -16.90 -33.24 -1.92
CA ILE A 1182 -16.00 -34.09 -1.14
C ILE A 1182 -16.65 -34.48 0.18
N THR A 1183 -17.04 -33.48 0.99
CA THR A 1183 -17.52 -33.72 2.35
C THR A 1183 -19.04 -33.93 2.43
N GLN A 1184 -19.78 -33.71 1.33
CA GLN A 1184 -21.24 -33.76 1.29
C GLN A 1184 -21.96 -32.82 2.27
N GLN A 1185 -21.23 -31.91 2.91
CA GLN A 1185 -21.78 -30.88 3.79
C GLN A 1185 -22.37 -29.72 2.99
N PRO A 1186 -23.35 -28.99 3.56
CA PRO A 1186 -23.78 -27.69 3.06
C PRO A 1186 -22.59 -26.81 2.69
N LEU A 1187 -22.61 -26.21 1.49
CA LEU A 1187 -21.62 -25.19 1.14
C LEU A 1187 -21.67 -24.01 2.14
N GLY A 1188 -20.58 -23.26 2.26
CA GLY A 1188 -20.50 -22.10 3.15
C GLY A 1188 -20.83 -20.79 2.45
N GLY A 1189 -21.51 -19.89 3.16
CA GLY A 1189 -21.67 -18.48 2.76
C GLY A 1189 -22.89 -18.18 1.86
N LYS A 1190 -23.36 -16.92 1.94
CA LYS A 1190 -24.58 -16.44 1.26
C LYS A 1190 -24.53 -16.57 -0.26
N ALA A 1191 -23.37 -16.28 -0.88
CA ALA A 1191 -23.20 -16.31 -2.33
C ALA A 1191 -23.45 -17.70 -2.96
N GLN A 1192 -23.22 -18.77 -2.20
CA GLN A 1192 -23.46 -20.15 -2.63
C GLN A 1192 -24.76 -20.71 -2.05
N PHE A 1193 -25.62 -19.88 -1.46
CA PHE A 1193 -26.79 -20.32 -0.70
C PHE A 1193 -26.42 -21.35 0.39
N GLY A 1194 -25.32 -21.06 1.10
CA GLY A 1194 -24.67 -21.94 2.06
C GLY A 1194 -25.36 -22.05 3.41
N GLY A 1195 -25.00 -23.06 4.21
CA GLY A 1195 -25.49 -23.24 5.58
C GLY A 1195 -24.68 -22.43 6.60
N GLN A 1196 -25.24 -22.23 7.80
CA GLN A 1196 -24.49 -21.73 8.95
C GLN A 1196 -23.55 -22.81 9.48
N ARG A 1197 -22.37 -22.41 9.94
CA ARG A 1197 -21.44 -23.32 10.60
C ARG A 1197 -21.90 -23.57 12.03
N PHE A 1198 -22.15 -24.82 12.36
CA PHE A 1198 -22.35 -25.29 13.73
C PHE A 1198 -21.03 -25.86 14.24
N GLY A 1199 -20.36 -25.14 15.14
CA GLY A 1199 -19.02 -25.45 15.62
C GLY A 1199 -19.00 -26.22 16.92
N GLU A 1200 -17.79 -26.45 17.43
CA GLU A 1200 -17.54 -27.19 18.67
C GLU A 1200 -18.20 -26.55 19.89
N MET A 1201 -18.16 -25.21 20.00
CA MET A 1201 -18.77 -24.50 21.13
C MET A 1201 -20.30 -24.62 21.13
N GLU A 1202 -20.94 -24.61 19.95
CA GLU A 1202 -22.38 -24.81 19.86
C GLU A 1202 -22.78 -26.27 20.15
N VAL A 1203 -21.92 -27.24 19.82
CA VAL A 1203 -22.09 -28.65 20.22
C VAL A 1203 -22.08 -28.78 21.74
N TRP A 1204 -21.07 -28.22 22.42
CA TRP A 1204 -21.00 -28.25 23.88
C TRP A 1204 -22.22 -27.63 24.55
N ALA A 1205 -22.78 -26.56 23.96
CA ALA A 1205 -23.99 -25.96 24.46
C ALA A 1205 -25.17 -26.95 24.44
N LEU A 1206 -25.39 -27.69 23.34
CA LEU A 1206 -26.45 -28.69 23.26
C LEU A 1206 -26.19 -29.92 24.15
N GLU A 1207 -24.94 -30.34 24.30
CA GLU A 1207 -24.55 -31.40 25.23
C GLU A 1207 -24.87 -31.02 26.67
N ALA A 1208 -24.58 -29.77 27.07
CA ALA A 1208 -24.88 -29.26 28.41
C ALA A 1208 -26.39 -29.25 28.71
N TYR A 1209 -27.24 -29.04 27.70
CA TYR A 1209 -28.70 -29.16 27.83
C TYR A 1209 -29.21 -30.60 27.79
N GLY A 1210 -28.37 -31.58 27.44
CA GLY A 1210 -28.79 -32.97 27.20
C GLY A 1210 -29.64 -33.14 25.94
N ALA A 1211 -29.54 -32.22 24.98
CA ALA A 1211 -30.34 -32.19 23.76
C ALA A 1211 -29.79 -33.13 22.67
N SER A 1212 -29.61 -34.42 23.00
CA SER A 1212 -28.94 -35.41 22.15
C SER A 1212 -29.58 -35.59 20.77
N ASN A 1213 -30.91 -35.59 20.69
CA ASN A 1213 -31.63 -35.77 19.42
C ASN A 1213 -31.43 -34.57 18.47
N ILE A 1214 -31.43 -33.35 19.01
CA ILE A 1214 -31.20 -32.12 18.22
C ILE A 1214 -29.76 -32.11 17.73
N LEU A 1215 -28.81 -32.46 18.60
CA LEU A 1215 -27.41 -32.57 18.23
C LEU A 1215 -27.19 -33.63 17.14
N GLN A 1216 -27.80 -34.80 17.30
CA GLN A 1216 -27.72 -35.87 16.31
C GLN A 1216 -28.27 -35.43 14.95
N GLU A 1217 -29.45 -34.79 14.92
CA GLU A 1217 -30.04 -34.27 13.68
C GLU A 1217 -29.13 -33.24 13.00
N LEU A 1218 -28.56 -32.30 13.77
CA LEU A 1218 -27.69 -31.24 13.25
C LEU A 1218 -26.39 -31.80 12.65
N LEU A 1219 -25.79 -32.80 13.29
CA LEU A 1219 -24.55 -33.43 12.83
C LEU A 1219 -24.75 -34.43 11.68
N THR A 1220 -25.98 -34.90 11.43
CA THR A 1220 -26.28 -35.93 10.42
C THR A 1220 -27.28 -35.43 9.37
N LEU A 1221 -28.58 -35.49 9.66
CA LEU A 1221 -29.70 -35.25 8.75
C LEU A 1221 -29.70 -33.84 8.14
N LYS A 1222 -29.24 -32.83 8.89
CA LYS A 1222 -29.12 -31.44 8.42
C LYS A 1222 -27.77 -31.12 7.77
N SER A 1223 -26.84 -32.07 7.78
CA SER A 1223 -25.47 -31.90 7.29
C SER A 1223 -25.18 -32.87 6.14
N ASP A 1224 -24.52 -33.99 6.43
CA ASP A 1224 -23.82 -34.84 5.46
C ASP A 1224 -24.32 -36.29 5.40
N ASP A 1225 -25.42 -36.63 6.09
CA ASP A 1225 -26.13 -37.88 5.83
C ASP A 1225 -26.94 -37.77 4.53
N ILE A 1226 -26.38 -38.26 3.43
CA ILE A 1226 -26.93 -38.12 2.07
C ILE A 1226 -28.32 -38.76 1.94
N ILE A 1227 -28.48 -39.96 2.51
CA ILE A 1227 -29.73 -40.71 2.41
C ILE A 1227 -30.73 -40.19 3.44
N GLY A 1228 -30.26 -39.95 4.67
CA GLY A 1228 -31.06 -39.44 5.77
C GLY A 1228 -31.67 -38.09 5.46
N ARG A 1229 -30.93 -37.14 4.87
CA ARG A 1229 -31.44 -35.82 4.53
C ARG A 1229 -32.56 -35.86 3.48
N ALA A 1230 -32.41 -36.70 2.45
CA ALA A 1230 -33.41 -36.84 1.39
C ALA A 1230 -34.72 -37.44 1.93
N LYS A 1231 -34.61 -38.50 2.74
CA LYS A 1231 -35.76 -39.11 3.41
C LYS A 1231 -36.41 -38.16 4.41
N THR A 1232 -35.60 -37.39 5.15
CA THR A 1232 -36.11 -36.40 6.09
C THR A 1232 -36.92 -35.33 5.39
N TYR A 1233 -36.45 -34.82 4.25
CA TYR A 1233 -37.22 -33.87 3.45
C TYR A 1233 -38.54 -34.48 2.95
N GLU A 1234 -38.50 -35.72 2.43
CA GLU A 1234 -39.70 -36.43 2.00
C GLU A 1234 -40.71 -36.61 3.14
N SER A 1235 -40.24 -37.03 4.33
CA SER A 1235 -41.08 -37.17 5.52
C SER A 1235 -41.69 -35.84 5.95
N ILE A 1236 -40.93 -34.74 5.96
CA ILE A 1236 -41.45 -33.41 6.28
C ILE A 1236 -42.54 -32.98 5.30
N VAL A 1237 -42.36 -33.22 4.00
CA VAL A 1237 -43.36 -32.89 2.97
C VAL A 1237 -44.63 -33.73 3.12
N LYS A 1238 -44.49 -35.01 3.50
CA LYS A 1238 -45.62 -35.92 3.74
C LYS A 1238 -46.31 -35.71 5.10
N GLY A 1239 -45.66 -35.01 6.03
CA GLY A 1239 -46.11 -34.90 7.42
C GLY A 1239 -45.82 -36.14 8.27
N ASP A 1240 -44.88 -36.99 7.83
CA ASP A 1240 -44.45 -38.20 8.54
C ASP A 1240 -43.35 -37.89 9.57
N ASN A 1241 -43.13 -38.81 10.51
CA ASN A 1241 -42.03 -38.70 11.48
C ASN A 1241 -40.66 -38.76 10.81
N VAL A 1242 -39.72 -37.98 11.35
CA VAL A 1242 -38.33 -37.92 10.88
C VAL A 1242 -37.68 -39.30 11.01
N PRO A 1243 -36.98 -39.79 9.97
CA PRO A 1243 -36.31 -41.08 10.00
C PRO A 1243 -35.11 -41.07 10.96
N LYS A 1244 -34.66 -42.26 11.38
CA LYS A 1244 -33.46 -42.41 12.20
C LYS A 1244 -32.21 -41.99 11.40
N ALA A 1245 -31.33 -41.22 12.04
CA ALA A 1245 -30.06 -40.79 11.45
C ALA A 1245 -29.13 -41.97 11.10
N GLY A 1246 -28.46 -41.85 9.95
CA GLY A 1246 -27.40 -42.74 9.50
C GLY A 1246 -26.01 -42.29 9.94
N ILE A 1247 -24.99 -42.79 9.24
CA ILE A 1247 -23.58 -42.44 9.47
C ILE A 1247 -23.24 -41.19 8.64
N PRO A 1248 -22.62 -40.15 9.24
CA PRO A 1248 -22.11 -38.98 8.52
C PRO A 1248 -21.12 -39.34 7.42
N GLU A 1249 -21.22 -38.69 6.26
CA GLU A 1249 -20.25 -38.93 5.19
C GLU A 1249 -18.85 -38.43 5.55
N SER A 1250 -18.70 -37.39 6.38
CA SER A 1250 -17.38 -36.97 6.86
C SER A 1250 -16.65 -38.06 7.62
N PHE A 1251 -17.38 -38.92 8.33
CA PHE A 1251 -16.80 -40.08 9.02
C PHE A 1251 -16.33 -41.12 8.02
N ASN A 1252 -17.12 -41.41 6.98
CA ASN A 1252 -16.71 -42.31 5.90
C ASN A 1252 -15.45 -41.79 5.20
N VAL A 1253 -15.38 -40.51 4.88
CA VAL A 1253 -14.19 -39.89 4.27
C VAL A 1253 -12.96 -40.10 5.14
N LEU A 1254 -13.04 -39.84 6.46
CA LEU A 1254 -11.95 -40.08 7.40
C LEU A 1254 -11.47 -41.54 7.38
N VAL A 1255 -12.40 -42.50 7.38
CA VAL A 1255 -12.07 -43.94 7.31
C VAL A 1255 -11.32 -44.27 6.02
N HIS A 1256 -11.74 -43.70 4.89
CA HIS A 1256 -11.06 -43.90 3.60
C HIS A 1256 -9.68 -43.24 3.57
N GLU A 1257 -9.52 -42.04 4.15
CA GLU A 1257 -8.23 -41.37 4.26
C GLU A 1257 -7.25 -42.19 5.13
N LEU A 1258 -7.69 -42.70 6.26
CA LEU A 1258 -6.88 -43.56 7.14
C LEU A 1258 -6.51 -44.89 6.45
N ARG A 1259 -7.43 -45.51 5.70
CA ARG A 1259 -7.13 -46.67 4.86
C ARG A 1259 -6.15 -46.35 3.73
N GLY A 1260 -6.21 -45.14 3.18
CA GLY A 1260 -5.26 -44.63 2.19
C GLY A 1260 -3.83 -44.50 2.74
N LEU A 1261 -3.67 -44.33 4.05
CA LEU A 1261 -2.38 -44.39 4.76
C LEU A 1261 -1.88 -45.83 5.00
N GLY A 1262 -2.65 -46.85 4.61
CA GLY A 1262 -2.34 -48.25 4.84
C GLY A 1262 -2.80 -48.81 6.19
N LEU A 1263 -3.69 -48.10 6.90
CA LEU A 1263 -4.26 -48.57 8.18
C LEU A 1263 -5.53 -49.39 7.94
N ASP A 1264 -5.59 -50.63 8.44
CA ASP A 1264 -6.80 -51.46 8.38
C ASP A 1264 -7.75 -51.14 9.55
N LEU A 1265 -8.85 -50.44 9.25
CA LEU A 1265 -9.90 -50.10 10.21
C LEU A 1265 -11.06 -51.09 10.12
N LYS A 1266 -11.32 -51.78 11.22
CA LYS A 1266 -12.47 -52.67 11.41
C LYS A 1266 -13.41 -52.08 12.46
N PHE A 1267 -14.70 -52.07 12.15
CA PHE A 1267 -15.75 -51.68 13.08
C PHE A 1267 -16.43 -52.95 13.55
N ASP A 1268 -16.29 -53.27 14.84
CA ASP A 1268 -17.03 -54.36 15.45
C ASP A 1268 -18.44 -53.86 15.78
N ASN A 1269 -19.45 -54.58 15.26
CA ASN A 1269 -20.87 -54.24 15.43
C ASN A 1269 -21.36 -54.44 16.87
#